data_AF-A0AAP1MP65-F1
#
_entry.id   AF-A0AAP1MP65-F1
#
_cell.length_a   1.000
_cell.length_b   1.000
_cell.length_c   1.000
_cell.angle_alpha   90.00
_cell.angle_beta   90.00
_cell.angle_gamma   90.00
#
_symmetry.space_group_name_H-M   'P 1'
#
loop_
_entity.id
_entity.type
_entity.pdbx_description
1 polymer ?
#
loop_
_entity_poly.entity_id
_entity_poly.type
_entity_poly.pdbx_seq_one_letter_code
_entity_poly.pdbx_strand_id
1 'polypeptide(L)'
;MRRLPGILLLTAATLTVVVALLVSGLRLVLPQLDAWRPQLLEKISAISGSPVNASQLTARWENFGPTLDVRDVSAGLKDGGQLSVKRVTLALDVWQSLLHMRWQFRDLTFWQLKIHTNSPIQTNDGGDSLKTDHIGDLFLRQFDHFILRDSHLSFVTISGQRAELAVPQLTWLNTNNRHRAEGQLSLSSLNGQHGVMQVRMDLRDENGLLNKGRVWLQADDIDVKPWLGRWMQDNIALQNARFSLEGWMTIDKGDIASGDVWLKKGGASWQGDGQPHRLTVDNLTAHIFREKQGWGFDIPDTRISIDGKAWPRGALAMAWIPAQDVGGDNHARSDELRVRASNLDLTGLTGLQPIADKLAPELGEVWRTTQPAGKIDLLALDIPLQAAEKSRFQASWSDLSWKQWKLLPGAEHFSGSVAGSVENGSLHASMSEAKMPYATVFRAPLEITKGDATLSWVKNDKGFMLDGRNIDVQATGVRARGGFRYLQPQDDEPWLGILAGISTNDGGQAWRYFPENLMGKELVDYLSGAIKGGQSTNATLVYGGNPHLFPYLHNEGQFQVSVPLTNATFAFQPDWPALTGLDINLDFINNGLWMKADKVMLGNVTASNLDAVIPDYSREKLLIDADINGPGKDVGPYFKETPLKETLGSALDELQLDGNVSARLHLDIPLDGELTTAKGDVNLVNNSLFIKPIDTTLKDLTGKFSFTNGDLKSETLKASWFNQPLNLDFSTTEGAKAFLVNVGMNASWQPSHTGLLPKAVNDAVSGSVPWDGKVAIELPYHGNASYKVDINGDLKNVSSDLPSPVDKKAGEPLPVKINVAGGLNSFELTGAIGAKNHFNSRWLLSRKLTLDRAILTSDSKAISPLPDQAGVELNMPPMDGAEWLALFQGGAVNEVSSNVLFPERITLRTPSLTFAGQSWNNVSLVSQPDAGGSKVEAQGREINASLTMRQNAPWQAAIRYLYYNPAAAQKSGETSDGASPLASKRLDFRGWPDLQLRCAECWLWGQKYGRIDGDFSIKGDTLTLANGLVDTGFGRLTSDGVWVNAPGGVRTSLKGKLHGNKTDAFASFFGISTPVKGSSFDVDYDLHWRAPPWQPDVASLNGVLKSHLGKGEFTDISTGHAGQLLRLLSVDALLRKLRFDFSDTFSEGFYFDSINSTAWIKDGVLNTDDTLVDGLEADIAMKGSVDLVRRRLDMQAVVAPEISATVGVATAFVINPIVGAAVFAASKVLGPLWNKVSILRYRITGPIDQPQINEVLRQARSDKKQ
;
A
#
# COMPACT_ATOMS: atom_id res chain seq x y z
N MET A 1 -99.37 -93.33 -75.68
CA MET A 1 -99.02 -92.67 -74.40
C MET A 1 -100.25 -92.50 -73.48
N ARG A 2 -100.85 -93.61 -73.01
CA ARG A 2 -101.95 -93.61 -72.01
C ARG A 2 -101.69 -94.54 -70.81
N ARG A 3 -100.52 -95.21 -70.77
CA ARG A 3 -100.06 -96.08 -69.67
C ARG A 3 -98.88 -95.51 -68.86
N LEU A 4 -98.29 -94.40 -69.32
CA LEU A 4 -97.16 -93.72 -68.67
C LEU A 4 -97.49 -93.13 -67.28
N PRO A 5 -98.67 -92.52 -67.05
CA PRO A 5 -99.03 -92.04 -65.71
C PRO A 5 -99.20 -93.20 -64.72
N GLY A 6 -99.78 -94.32 -65.17
CA GLY A 6 -99.95 -95.52 -64.34
C GLY A 6 -98.62 -96.16 -63.97
N ILE A 7 -97.67 -96.24 -64.91
CA ILE A 7 -96.32 -96.76 -64.65
C ILE A 7 -95.53 -95.79 -63.77
N LEU A 8 -95.61 -94.47 -63.97
CA LEU A 8 -94.95 -93.48 -63.11
C LEU A 8 -95.52 -93.45 -61.70
N LEU A 9 -96.82 -93.68 -61.53
CA LEU A 9 -97.46 -93.74 -60.22
C LEU A 9 -97.17 -95.07 -59.52
N LEU A 10 -97.11 -96.19 -60.27
CA LEU A 10 -96.62 -97.47 -59.74
C LEU A 10 -95.14 -97.41 -59.40
N THR A 11 -94.27 -96.83 -60.23
CA THR A 11 -92.85 -96.68 -59.90
C THR A 11 -92.67 -95.72 -58.73
N ALA A 12 -93.36 -94.58 -58.68
CA ALA A 12 -93.30 -93.67 -57.53
C ALA A 12 -93.84 -94.32 -56.25
N ALA A 13 -94.95 -95.06 -56.30
CA ALA A 13 -95.49 -95.78 -55.15
C ALA A 13 -94.55 -96.92 -54.71
N THR A 14 -94.00 -97.69 -55.65
CA THR A 14 -93.02 -98.75 -55.36
C THR A 14 -91.74 -98.15 -54.78
N LEU A 15 -91.26 -97.03 -55.32
CA LEU A 15 -90.08 -96.33 -54.82
C LEU A 15 -90.35 -95.72 -53.44
N THR A 16 -91.55 -95.21 -53.18
CA THR A 16 -91.94 -94.70 -51.86
C THR A 16 -92.03 -95.84 -50.83
N VAL A 17 -92.59 -96.98 -51.20
CA VAL A 17 -92.62 -98.19 -50.34
C VAL A 17 -91.21 -98.73 -50.10
N VAL A 18 -90.35 -98.77 -51.13
CA VAL A 18 -88.95 -99.17 -51.00
C VAL A 18 -88.18 -98.21 -50.11
N VAL A 19 -88.36 -96.89 -50.26
CA VAL A 19 -87.75 -95.87 -49.40
C VAL A 19 -88.29 -95.98 -47.97
N ALA A 20 -89.59 -96.18 -47.78
CA ALA A 20 -90.18 -96.35 -46.44
C ALA A 20 -89.70 -97.65 -45.75
N LEU A 21 -89.55 -98.74 -46.51
CA LEU A 21 -88.95 -99.99 -46.03
C LEU A 21 -87.45 -99.82 -45.72
N LEU A 22 -86.71 -99.09 -46.55
CA LEU A 22 -85.30 -98.75 -46.32
C LEU A 22 -85.13 -97.88 -45.08
N VAL A 23 -85.96 -96.85 -44.90
CA VAL A 23 -85.93 -95.97 -43.72
C VAL A 23 -86.33 -96.73 -42.46
N SER A 24 -87.34 -97.59 -42.53
CA SER A 24 -87.73 -98.45 -41.39
C SER A 24 -86.65 -99.48 -41.06
N GLY A 25 -86.02 -100.06 -42.08
CA GLY A 25 -84.87 -100.95 -41.96
C GLY A 25 -83.66 -100.26 -41.33
N LEU A 26 -83.29 -99.07 -41.82
CA LEU A 26 -82.24 -98.26 -41.20
C LEU A 26 -82.59 -97.89 -39.76
N ARG A 27 -83.86 -97.54 -39.46
CA ARG A 27 -84.28 -97.19 -38.09
C ARG A 27 -84.13 -98.36 -37.11
N LEU A 28 -84.28 -99.60 -37.57
CA LEU A 28 -84.04 -100.82 -36.78
C LEU A 28 -82.54 -101.16 -36.68
N VAL A 29 -81.77 -100.91 -37.74
CA VAL A 29 -80.34 -101.29 -37.84
C VAL A 29 -79.41 -100.27 -37.18
N LEU A 30 -79.70 -98.97 -37.30
CA LEU A 30 -78.83 -97.89 -36.80
C LEU A 30 -78.52 -97.99 -35.29
N PRO A 31 -79.45 -98.37 -34.40
CA PRO A 31 -79.12 -98.59 -32.99
C PRO A 31 -78.09 -99.71 -32.75
N GLN A 32 -77.92 -100.65 -33.68
CA GLN A 32 -76.92 -101.72 -33.61
C GLN A 32 -75.58 -101.37 -34.30
N LEU A 33 -75.41 -100.13 -34.79
CA LEU A 33 -74.24 -99.71 -35.55
C LEU A 33 -72.92 -99.82 -34.77
N ASP A 34 -72.97 -99.78 -33.42
CA ASP A 34 -71.80 -100.02 -32.57
C ASP A 34 -71.20 -101.43 -32.73
N ALA A 35 -72.03 -102.44 -33.07
CA ALA A 35 -71.55 -103.81 -33.28
C ALA A 35 -70.61 -103.94 -34.49
N TRP A 36 -70.74 -103.05 -35.48
CA TRP A 36 -69.86 -102.98 -36.66
C TRP A 36 -68.73 -101.95 -36.50
N ARG A 37 -68.56 -101.37 -35.30
CA ARG A 37 -67.51 -100.38 -35.00
C ARG A 37 -66.13 -100.78 -35.51
N PRO A 38 -65.60 -102.00 -35.29
CA PRO A 38 -64.25 -102.34 -35.75
C PRO A 38 -64.09 -102.23 -37.27
N GLN A 39 -65.09 -102.69 -38.02
CA GLN A 39 -65.09 -102.67 -39.50
C GLN A 39 -65.27 -101.26 -40.06
N LEU A 40 -66.08 -100.43 -39.38
CA LEU A 40 -66.27 -99.03 -39.73
C LEU A 40 -65.00 -98.20 -39.46
N LEU A 41 -64.37 -98.42 -38.30
CA LEU A 41 -63.11 -97.75 -37.94
C LEU A 41 -61.95 -98.19 -38.85
N GLU A 42 -61.89 -99.44 -39.28
CA GLU A 42 -60.89 -99.93 -40.24
C GLU A 42 -61.05 -99.23 -41.60
N LYS A 43 -62.29 -99.08 -42.10
CA LYS A 43 -62.56 -98.30 -43.33
C LYS A 43 -62.25 -96.82 -43.18
N ILE A 44 -62.60 -96.21 -42.06
CA ILE A 44 -62.30 -94.80 -41.79
C ILE A 44 -60.79 -94.60 -41.66
N SER A 45 -60.06 -95.54 -41.07
CA SER A 45 -58.60 -95.52 -40.98
C SER A 45 -57.95 -95.63 -42.36
N ALA A 46 -58.49 -96.47 -43.24
CA ALA A 46 -58.02 -96.60 -44.62
C ALA A 46 -58.27 -95.32 -45.45
N ILE A 47 -59.39 -94.61 -45.23
CA ILE A 47 -59.71 -93.35 -45.93
C ILE A 47 -58.89 -92.17 -45.36
N SER A 48 -58.73 -92.11 -44.04
CA SER A 48 -58.03 -91.00 -43.37
C SER A 48 -56.50 -91.14 -43.40
N GLY A 49 -55.97 -92.32 -43.74
CA GLY A 49 -54.53 -92.59 -43.81
C GLY A 49 -53.84 -92.71 -42.45
N SER A 50 -54.60 -92.73 -41.35
CA SER A 50 -54.12 -92.88 -39.96
C SER A 50 -55.05 -93.82 -39.17
N PRO A 51 -54.56 -94.57 -38.17
CA PRO A 51 -55.42 -95.38 -37.32
C PRO A 51 -56.37 -94.49 -36.51
N VAL A 52 -57.66 -94.61 -36.77
CA VAL A 52 -58.74 -93.90 -36.07
C VAL A 52 -59.42 -94.87 -35.11
N ASN A 53 -59.44 -94.53 -33.83
CA ASN A 53 -60.14 -95.27 -32.78
C ASN A 53 -61.35 -94.45 -32.30
N ALA A 54 -62.42 -95.14 -31.88
CA ALA A 54 -63.54 -94.56 -31.16
C ALA A 54 -64.03 -95.55 -30.10
N SER A 55 -64.46 -95.05 -28.93
CA SER A 55 -64.94 -95.91 -27.83
C SER A 55 -66.36 -96.43 -28.07
N GLN A 56 -67.22 -95.62 -28.68
CA GLN A 56 -68.64 -95.89 -28.85
C GLN A 56 -69.20 -95.16 -30.08
N LEU A 57 -70.01 -95.85 -30.90
CA LEU A 57 -70.81 -95.25 -31.97
C LEU A 57 -72.30 -95.46 -31.69
N THR A 58 -73.04 -94.37 -31.49
CA THR A 58 -74.49 -94.43 -31.30
C THR A 58 -75.17 -93.78 -32.48
N ALA A 59 -75.95 -94.53 -33.25
CA ALA A 59 -76.73 -93.97 -34.36
C ALA A 59 -78.23 -94.12 -34.10
N ARG A 60 -78.99 -93.08 -34.41
CA ARG A 60 -80.45 -93.08 -34.33
C ARG A 60 -81.06 -92.35 -35.52
N TRP A 61 -82.26 -92.73 -35.90
CA TRP A 61 -83.02 -92.01 -36.92
C TRP A 61 -83.88 -90.93 -36.25
N GLU A 62 -83.69 -89.68 -36.62
CA GLU A 62 -84.53 -88.54 -36.21
C GLU A 62 -85.48 -88.12 -37.35
N ASN A 63 -86.36 -87.15 -37.10
CA ASN A 63 -87.44 -86.75 -38.02
C ASN A 63 -86.97 -86.44 -39.46
N PHE A 64 -85.73 -86.01 -39.65
CA PHE A 64 -85.20 -85.54 -40.94
C PHE A 64 -83.94 -86.28 -41.42
N GLY A 65 -83.55 -87.39 -40.76
CA GLY A 65 -82.36 -88.17 -41.16
C GLY A 65 -81.66 -88.88 -39.99
N PRO A 66 -80.60 -89.65 -40.29
CA PRO A 66 -79.81 -90.31 -39.26
C PRO A 66 -78.90 -89.31 -38.53
N THR A 67 -78.85 -89.43 -37.21
CA THR A 67 -77.88 -88.75 -36.35
C THR A 67 -76.94 -89.77 -35.74
N LEU A 68 -75.63 -89.49 -35.83
CA LEU A 68 -74.55 -90.31 -35.33
C LEU A 68 -73.79 -89.53 -34.25
N ASP A 69 -73.74 -90.08 -33.05
CA ASP A 69 -72.88 -89.62 -31.97
C ASP A 69 -71.70 -90.58 -31.81
N VAL A 70 -70.49 -90.07 -32.01
CA VAL A 70 -69.24 -90.82 -31.85
C VAL A 70 -68.51 -90.30 -30.61
N ARG A 71 -68.12 -91.19 -29.69
CA ARG A 71 -67.41 -90.81 -28.45
C ARG A 71 -65.96 -91.27 -28.46
N ASP A 72 -65.12 -90.48 -27.78
CA ASP A 72 -63.68 -90.67 -27.60
C ASP A 72 -62.96 -91.06 -28.89
N VAL A 73 -63.14 -90.24 -29.92
CA VAL A 73 -62.44 -90.38 -31.19
C VAL A 73 -60.98 -90.01 -30.98
N SER A 74 -60.04 -90.83 -31.43
CA SER A 74 -58.61 -90.49 -31.42
C SER A 74 -57.93 -90.92 -32.70
N ALA A 75 -57.05 -90.07 -33.24
CA ALA A 75 -56.26 -90.34 -34.44
C ALA A 75 -54.84 -89.79 -34.29
N GLY A 76 -53.85 -90.49 -34.85
CA GLY A 76 -52.48 -89.97 -34.97
C GLY A 76 -52.34 -89.01 -36.14
N LEU A 77 -51.58 -87.92 -35.94
CA LEU A 77 -51.20 -86.98 -36.99
C LEU A 77 -49.85 -87.39 -37.60
N LYS A 78 -49.59 -87.00 -38.87
CA LYS A 78 -48.36 -87.38 -39.60
C LYS A 78 -47.08 -86.79 -38.98
N ASP A 79 -47.19 -85.72 -38.21
CA ASP A 79 -46.10 -85.01 -37.52
C ASP A 79 -45.75 -85.61 -36.14
N GLY A 80 -46.28 -86.80 -35.83
CA GLY A 80 -46.14 -87.43 -34.51
C GLY A 80 -47.07 -86.82 -33.44
N GLY A 81 -47.98 -85.92 -33.84
CA GLY A 81 -49.02 -85.36 -33.00
C GLY A 81 -50.21 -86.30 -32.77
N GLN A 82 -51.15 -85.87 -31.92
CA GLN A 82 -52.38 -86.61 -31.61
C GLN A 82 -53.60 -85.71 -31.73
N LEU A 83 -54.65 -86.22 -32.37
CA LEU A 83 -55.99 -85.66 -32.38
C LEU A 83 -56.89 -86.51 -31.49
N SER A 84 -57.65 -85.87 -30.61
CA SER A 84 -58.68 -86.54 -29.81
C SER A 84 -59.95 -85.70 -29.73
N VAL A 85 -61.12 -86.32 -29.76
CA VAL A 85 -62.42 -85.66 -29.64
C VAL A 85 -63.28 -86.45 -28.69
N LYS A 86 -63.79 -85.81 -27.64
CA LYS A 86 -64.62 -86.50 -26.64
C LYS A 86 -65.98 -86.91 -27.19
N ARG A 87 -66.62 -86.03 -27.98
CA ARG A 87 -67.89 -86.32 -28.66
C ARG A 87 -67.96 -85.60 -30.00
N VAL A 88 -68.26 -86.34 -31.05
CA VAL A 88 -68.63 -85.80 -32.36
C VAL A 88 -70.11 -86.10 -32.58
N THR A 89 -70.90 -85.06 -32.82
CA THR A 89 -72.32 -85.19 -33.19
C THR A 89 -72.46 -84.86 -34.66
N LEU A 90 -72.91 -85.83 -35.46
CA LEU A 90 -73.14 -85.69 -36.90
C LEU A 90 -74.62 -85.96 -37.21
N ALA A 91 -75.35 -84.96 -37.68
CA ALA A 91 -76.74 -85.11 -38.13
C ALA A 91 -76.81 -84.95 -39.65
N LEU A 92 -77.04 -86.05 -40.39
CA LEU A 92 -77.12 -86.00 -41.85
C LEU A 92 -78.46 -85.42 -42.30
N ASP A 93 -78.43 -84.45 -43.22
CA ASP A 93 -79.62 -83.99 -43.94
C ASP A 93 -79.78 -84.84 -45.21
N VAL A 94 -80.60 -85.87 -45.13
CA VAL A 94 -80.77 -86.86 -46.22
C VAL A 94 -81.31 -86.20 -47.49
N TRP A 95 -82.22 -85.24 -47.35
CA TRP A 95 -82.85 -84.59 -48.49
C TRP A 95 -81.90 -83.63 -49.19
N GLN A 96 -81.22 -82.77 -48.42
CA GLN A 96 -80.22 -81.87 -48.97
C GLN A 96 -79.03 -82.63 -49.55
N SER A 97 -78.66 -83.76 -48.93
CA SER A 97 -77.57 -84.60 -49.43
C SER A 97 -77.89 -85.24 -50.77
N LEU A 98 -79.11 -85.78 -50.92
CA LEU A 98 -79.60 -86.36 -52.18
C LEU A 98 -79.77 -85.29 -53.27
N LEU A 99 -80.33 -84.13 -52.92
CA LEU A 99 -80.56 -83.03 -53.88
C LEU A 99 -79.25 -82.50 -54.47
N HIS A 100 -78.20 -82.41 -53.64
CA HIS A 100 -76.90 -81.86 -54.03
C HIS A 100 -75.88 -82.94 -54.41
N MET A 101 -76.25 -84.23 -54.38
CA MET A 101 -75.35 -85.35 -54.65
C MET A 101 -74.03 -85.32 -53.83
N ARG A 102 -74.07 -84.75 -52.61
CA ARG A 102 -72.94 -84.66 -51.68
C ARG A 102 -73.45 -84.77 -50.25
N TRP A 103 -72.63 -85.22 -49.30
CA TRP A 103 -73.02 -85.29 -47.89
C TRP A 103 -73.23 -83.87 -47.34
N GLN A 104 -74.41 -83.58 -46.81
CA GLN A 104 -74.73 -82.33 -46.11
C GLN A 104 -75.21 -82.64 -44.70
N PHE A 105 -74.64 -81.95 -43.71
CA PHE A 105 -75.00 -82.14 -42.31
C PHE A 105 -75.87 -80.98 -41.86
N ARG A 106 -76.88 -81.24 -41.02
CA ARG A 106 -77.68 -80.20 -40.34
C ARG A 106 -76.98 -79.72 -39.07
N ASP A 107 -76.23 -80.61 -38.44
CA ASP A 107 -75.40 -80.33 -37.27
C ASP A 107 -74.13 -81.17 -37.38
N LEU A 108 -72.99 -80.51 -37.30
CA LEU A 108 -71.68 -81.14 -37.20
C LEU A 108 -70.89 -80.43 -36.10
N THR A 109 -70.99 -80.96 -34.88
CA THR A 109 -70.37 -80.35 -33.71
C THR A 109 -69.32 -81.27 -33.10
N PHE A 110 -68.09 -80.74 -32.97
CA PHE A 110 -66.98 -81.38 -32.28
C PHE A 110 -66.87 -80.80 -30.87
N TRP A 111 -67.12 -81.65 -29.87
CA TRP A 111 -67.01 -81.30 -28.45
C TRP A 111 -65.68 -81.75 -27.88
N GLN A 112 -64.95 -80.82 -27.27
CA GLN A 112 -63.64 -81.05 -26.67
C GLN A 112 -62.65 -81.68 -27.66
N LEU A 113 -62.56 -81.12 -28.87
CA LEU A 113 -61.54 -81.48 -29.84
C LEU A 113 -60.20 -80.97 -29.32
N LYS A 114 -59.28 -81.88 -29.00
CA LYS A 114 -57.90 -81.58 -28.64
C LYS A 114 -56.98 -81.99 -29.79
N ILE A 115 -56.29 -81.02 -30.37
CA ILE A 115 -55.28 -81.23 -31.40
C ILE A 115 -53.93 -80.88 -30.79
N HIS A 116 -52.98 -81.81 -30.86
CA HIS A 116 -51.59 -81.57 -30.47
C HIS A 116 -50.70 -81.80 -31.70
N THR A 117 -50.20 -80.73 -32.29
CA THR A 117 -49.30 -80.76 -33.45
C THR A 117 -47.88 -80.36 -33.04
N ASN A 118 -46.89 -81.03 -33.64
CA ASN A 118 -45.47 -80.73 -33.51
C ASN A 118 -44.95 -79.89 -34.67
N SER A 119 -45.73 -79.77 -35.74
CA SER A 119 -45.43 -78.89 -36.87
C SER A 119 -45.53 -77.42 -36.42
N PRO A 120 -44.46 -76.62 -36.61
CA PRO A 120 -44.57 -75.19 -36.42
C PRO A 120 -45.48 -74.57 -37.50
N ILE A 121 -46.23 -73.54 -37.14
CA ILE A 121 -46.93 -72.70 -38.12
C ILE A 121 -45.85 -71.84 -38.80
N GLN A 122 -45.18 -72.39 -39.83
CA GLN A 122 -44.14 -71.69 -40.57
C GLN A 122 -44.71 -70.84 -41.70
N THR A 123 -44.11 -69.68 -41.89
CA THR A 123 -44.25 -68.82 -43.07
C THR A 123 -43.23 -69.21 -44.14
N ASN A 124 -43.64 -69.07 -45.39
CA ASN A 124 -43.06 -69.69 -46.58
C ASN A 124 -41.73 -69.03 -47.02
N ASP A 125 -40.63 -69.79 -47.11
CA ASP A 125 -39.40 -69.34 -47.80
C ASP A 125 -39.16 -70.08 -49.13
N GLY A 126 -40.08 -70.94 -49.57
CA GLY A 126 -39.86 -71.75 -50.76
C GLY A 126 -41.13 -72.20 -51.47
N GLY A 127 -41.96 -71.27 -51.95
CA GLY A 127 -42.96 -71.49 -53.01
C GLY A 127 -44.09 -72.51 -52.79
N ASP A 128 -43.99 -73.41 -51.81
CA ASP A 128 -44.93 -74.48 -51.51
C ASP A 128 -45.71 -74.08 -50.25
N SER A 129 -46.84 -73.39 -50.44
CA SER A 129 -47.79 -72.99 -49.39
C SER A 129 -48.33 -74.16 -48.57
N LEU A 130 -48.83 -73.87 -47.36
CA LEU A 130 -49.49 -74.81 -46.43
C LEU A 130 -50.33 -75.87 -47.16
N LYS A 131 -49.75 -77.05 -47.36
CA LYS A 131 -50.49 -78.23 -47.82
C LYS A 131 -51.33 -78.72 -46.64
N THR A 132 -52.65 -78.66 -46.80
CA THR A 132 -53.58 -79.26 -45.85
C THR A 132 -53.37 -80.77 -45.84
N ASP A 133 -53.04 -81.34 -44.68
CA ASP A 133 -53.07 -82.80 -44.52
C ASP A 133 -54.48 -83.33 -44.81
N HIS A 134 -54.62 -84.63 -45.10
CA HIS A 134 -55.93 -85.24 -45.41
C HIS A 134 -57.01 -84.96 -44.36
N ILE A 135 -56.63 -84.73 -43.09
CA ILE A 135 -57.54 -84.32 -42.02
C ILE A 135 -57.96 -82.83 -42.18
N GLY A 136 -57.05 -81.93 -42.55
CA GLY A 136 -57.37 -80.53 -42.85
C GLY A 136 -58.28 -80.38 -44.07
N ASP A 137 -58.09 -81.20 -45.09
CA ASP A 137 -58.99 -81.28 -46.25
C ASP A 137 -60.41 -81.69 -45.85
N LEU A 138 -60.57 -82.59 -44.87
CA LEU A 138 -61.90 -82.93 -44.35
C LEU A 138 -62.59 -81.69 -43.74
N PHE A 139 -61.90 -80.95 -42.88
CA PHE A 139 -62.47 -79.75 -42.25
C PHE A 139 -62.76 -78.62 -43.23
N LEU A 140 -61.91 -78.41 -44.24
CA LEU A 140 -62.02 -77.27 -45.14
C LEU A 140 -62.87 -77.54 -46.38
N ARG A 141 -62.85 -78.77 -46.91
CA ARG A 141 -63.46 -79.12 -48.20
C ARG A 141 -64.62 -80.09 -48.11
N GLN A 142 -64.59 -81.02 -47.16
CA GLN A 142 -65.62 -82.06 -47.06
C GLN A 142 -66.83 -81.60 -46.24
N PHE A 143 -66.61 -80.84 -45.17
CA PHE A 143 -67.68 -80.31 -44.32
C PHE A 143 -68.14 -78.94 -44.81
N ASP A 144 -69.44 -78.75 -45.01
CA ASP A 144 -70.04 -77.48 -45.42
C ASP A 144 -70.09 -76.48 -44.25
N HIS A 145 -70.34 -76.96 -43.04
CA HIS A 145 -70.18 -76.19 -41.81
C HIS A 145 -69.82 -77.10 -40.65
N PHE A 146 -69.13 -76.57 -39.65
CA PHE A 146 -68.90 -77.28 -38.39
C PHE A 146 -68.75 -76.32 -37.22
N ILE A 147 -69.01 -76.83 -36.01
CA ILE A 147 -68.87 -76.08 -34.77
C ILE A 147 -67.86 -76.79 -33.88
N LEU A 148 -66.87 -76.06 -33.38
CA LEU A 148 -65.98 -76.50 -32.31
C LEU A 148 -66.49 -75.92 -30.99
N ARG A 149 -66.61 -76.75 -29.94
CA ARG A 149 -66.96 -76.32 -28.58
C ARG A 149 -66.00 -76.87 -27.56
N ASP A 150 -65.53 -76.01 -26.66
CA ASP A 150 -64.58 -76.33 -25.60
C ASP A 150 -63.33 -77.07 -26.10
N SER A 151 -62.84 -76.67 -27.28
CA SER A 151 -61.75 -77.34 -28.00
C SER A 151 -60.40 -76.71 -27.68
N HIS A 152 -59.31 -77.45 -27.88
CA HIS A 152 -57.95 -77.02 -27.57
C HIS A 152 -57.02 -77.37 -28.74
N LEU A 153 -56.20 -76.42 -29.19
CA LEU A 153 -55.21 -76.61 -30.24
C LEU A 153 -53.83 -76.25 -29.71
N SER A 154 -52.94 -77.23 -29.58
CA SER A 154 -51.56 -77.05 -29.16
C SER A 154 -50.60 -77.18 -30.34
N PHE A 155 -49.76 -76.16 -30.57
CA PHE A 155 -48.82 -76.09 -31.69
C PHE A 155 -47.49 -75.46 -31.29
N VAL A 156 -46.43 -75.69 -32.07
CA VAL A 156 -45.13 -75.02 -31.88
C VAL A 156 -45.16 -73.66 -32.59
N THR A 157 -44.84 -72.60 -31.87
CA THR A 157 -44.74 -71.24 -32.40
C THR A 157 -43.45 -71.05 -33.21
N ILE A 158 -43.37 -69.99 -34.00
CA ILE A 158 -42.18 -69.59 -34.78
C ILE A 158 -40.96 -69.37 -33.85
N SER A 159 -41.18 -69.03 -32.57
CA SER A 159 -40.14 -68.88 -31.55
C SER A 159 -39.64 -70.20 -30.92
N GLY A 160 -40.19 -71.35 -31.34
CA GLY A 160 -39.88 -72.68 -30.80
C GLY A 160 -40.60 -73.04 -29.50
N GLN A 161 -41.48 -72.17 -28.98
CA GLN A 161 -42.30 -72.46 -27.80
C GLN A 161 -43.61 -73.16 -28.17
N ARG A 162 -44.12 -74.06 -27.32
CA ARG A 162 -45.44 -74.66 -27.49
C ARG A 162 -46.52 -73.72 -26.95
N ALA A 163 -47.46 -73.32 -27.80
CA ALA A 163 -48.63 -72.55 -27.42
C ALA A 163 -49.87 -73.46 -27.40
N GLU A 164 -50.85 -73.12 -26.55
CA GLU A 164 -52.16 -73.77 -26.52
C GLU A 164 -53.26 -72.73 -26.72
N LEU A 165 -54.08 -72.95 -27.74
CA LEU A 165 -55.24 -72.16 -28.11
C LEU A 165 -56.50 -72.87 -27.63
N ALA A 166 -57.12 -72.34 -26.58
CA ALA A 166 -58.46 -72.75 -26.18
C ALA A 166 -59.48 -72.09 -27.11
N VAL A 167 -60.45 -72.88 -27.53
CA VAL A 167 -61.52 -72.51 -28.47
C VAL A 167 -62.85 -72.80 -27.77
N PRO A 168 -63.34 -71.88 -26.92
CA PRO A 168 -64.64 -72.04 -26.25
C PRO A 168 -65.77 -72.33 -27.25
N GLN A 169 -65.83 -71.56 -28.32
CA GLN A 169 -66.76 -71.79 -29.42
C GLN A 169 -66.21 -71.20 -30.72
N LEU A 170 -66.14 -71.99 -31.79
CA LEU A 170 -65.81 -71.54 -33.13
C LEU A 170 -66.78 -72.16 -34.13
N THR A 171 -67.46 -71.32 -34.89
CA THR A 171 -68.31 -71.75 -36.01
C THR A 171 -67.57 -71.52 -37.30
N TRP A 172 -67.54 -72.54 -38.14
CA TRP A 172 -66.86 -72.52 -39.42
C TRP A 172 -67.86 -72.83 -40.54
N LEU A 173 -67.78 -72.07 -41.63
CA LEU A 173 -68.66 -72.16 -42.78
C LEU A 173 -67.82 -72.21 -44.06
N ASN A 174 -67.93 -73.32 -44.77
CA ASN A 174 -67.22 -73.59 -46.02
C ASN A 174 -68.15 -73.49 -47.23
N THR A 175 -67.66 -72.83 -48.27
CA THR A 175 -68.22 -72.85 -49.62
C THR A 175 -67.11 -73.17 -50.62
N ASN A 176 -67.42 -73.39 -51.91
CA ASN A 176 -66.47 -73.93 -52.90
C ASN A 176 -65.06 -73.29 -52.88
N ASN A 177 -64.96 -71.97 -52.68
CA ASN A 177 -63.68 -71.24 -52.64
C ASN A 177 -63.62 -70.16 -51.55
N ARG A 178 -64.52 -70.20 -50.56
CA ARG A 178 -64.60 -69.19 -49.49
C ARG A 178 -64.93 -69.86 -48.16
N HIS A 179 -64.11 -69.60 -47.17
CA HIS A 179 -64.13 -70.19 -45.84
C HIS A 179 -64.27 -69.06 -44.83
N ARG A 180 -65.34 -69.08 -44.04
CA ARG A 180 -65.61 -68.07 -43.01
C ARG A 180 -65.63 -68.72 -41.64
N ALA A 181 -65.00 -68.06 -40.69
CA ALA A 181 -65.00 -68.51 -39.30
C ALA A 181 -65.41 -67.36 -38.38
N GLU A 182 -66.20 -67.64 -37.36
CA GLU A 182 -66.51 -66.69 -36.29
C GLU A 182 -66.52 -67.43 -34.95
N GLY A 183 -65.89 -66.85 -33.94
CA GLY A 183 -65.86 -67.47 -32.62
C GLY A 183 -65.03 -66.73 -31.59
N GLN A 184 -64.86 -67.41 -30.47
CA GLN A 184 -64.06 -67.00 -29.34
C GLN A 184 -62.82 -67.88 -29.26
N LEU A 185 -61.67 -67.24 -29.07
CA LEU A 185 -60.38 -67.87 -28.85
C LEU A 185 -59.78 -67.36 -27.54
N SER A 186 -59.07 -68.19 -26.81
CA SER A 186 -58.29 -67.78 -25.65
C SER A 186 -56.94 -68.49 -25.69
N LEU A 187 -55.84 -67.73 -25.64
CA LEU A 187 -54.51 -68.31 -25.60
C LEU A 187 -54.14 -68.60 -24.15
N SER A 188 -53.79 -69.86 -23.85
CA SER A 188 -53.33 -70.27 -22.52
C SER A 188 -51.81 -70.36 -22.55
N SER A 189 -51.14 -69.62 -21.65
CA SER A 189 -49.72 -69.81 -21.36
C SER A 189 -49.56 -70.34 -19.93
N LEU A 190 -48.35 -70.77 -19.55
CA LEU A 190 -48.02 -71.44 -18.27
C LEU A 190 -48.52 -70.70 -17.00
N ASN A 191 -48.97 -69.44 -17.10
CA ASN A 191 -49.35 -68.58 -15.98
C ASN A 191 -50.84 -68.20 -15.88
N GLY A 192 -51.75 -68.79 -16.67
CA GLY A 192 -53.21 -68.62 -16.51
C GLY A 192 -53.98 -68.28 -17.79
N GLN A 193 -55.31 -68.11 -17.67
CA GLN A 193 -56.18 -67.66 -18.77
C GLN A 193 -56.02 -66.16 -19.00
N HIS A 194 -55.59 -65.74 -20.19
CA HIS A 194 -55.23 -64.35 -20.50
C HIS A 194 -56.35 -63.56 -21.22
N GLY A 195 -57.63 -63.88 -20.98
CA GLY A 195 -58.77 -63.22 -21.62
C GLY A 195 -59.28 -63.93 -22.88
N VAL A 196 -60.49 -63.56 -23.32
CA VAL A 196 -61.18 -64.14 -24.50
C VAL A 196 -61.15 -63.12 -25.65
N MET A 197 -60.65 -63.55 -26.80
CA MET A 197 -60.58 -62.78 -28.03
C MET A 197 -61.70 -63.23 -28.99
N GLN A 198 -62.41 -62.27 -29.56
CA GLN A 198 -63.33 -62.51 -30.66
C GLN A 198 -62.56 -62.55 -31.98
N VAL A 199 -62.83 -63.54 -32.80
CA VAL A 199 -62.17 -63.73 -34.09
C VAL A 199 -63.20 -63.92 -35.19
N ARG A 200 -63.01 -63.20 -36.28
CA ARG A 200 -63.74 -63.40 -37.54
C ARG A 200 -62.74 -63.57 -38.67
N MET A 201 -62.95 -64.57 -39.50
CA MET A 201 -62.09 -64.87 -40.65
C MET A 201 -62.96 -64.93 -41.90
N ASP A 202 -62.48 -64.34 -42.99
CA ASP A 202 -63.05 -64.48 -44.32
C ASP A 202 -61.92 -64.76 -45.31
N LEU A 203 -61.71 -66.04 -45.58
CA LEU A 203 -60.61 -66.58 -46.37
C LEU A 203 -61.14 -67.14 -47.69
N ARG A 204 -60.32 -67.11 -48.72
CA ARG A 204 -60.61 -67.66 -50.06
C ARG A 204 -59.55 -68.69 -50.43
N ASP A 205 -60.02 -69.77 -51.01
CA ASP A 205 -59.19 -70.83 -51.59
C ASP A 205 -59.06 -70.57 -53.10
N GLU A 206 -57.85 -70.26 -53.57
CA GLU A 206 -57.51 -70.25 -54.99
C GLU A 206 -56.41 -71.31 -55.24
N ASN A 207 -56.68 -72.29 -56.12
CA ASN A 207 -55.80 -73.41 -56.45
C ASN A 207 -55.58 -74.46 -55.36
N GLY A 208 -56.53 -74.63 -54.44
CA GLY A 208 -56.45 -75.62 -53.38
C GLY A 208 -55.62 -75.17 -52.18
N LEU A 209 -55.51 -73.85 -51.96
CA LEU A 209 -54.69 -73.21 -50.95
C LEU A 209 -55.43 -72.00 -50.38
N LEU A 210 -55.55 -71.92 -49.05
CA LEU A 210 -56.09 -70.75 -48.34
C LEU A 210 -55.13 -69.56 -48.50
N ASN A 211 -55.27 -68.79 -49.57
CA ASN A 211 -54.23 -67.86 -50.00
C ASN A 211 -54.64 -66.38 -49.97
N LYS A 212 -55.92 -66.03 -49.89
CA LYS A 212 -56.38 -64.64 -49.81
C LYS A 212 -57.45 -64.46 -48.77
N GLY A 213 -57.44 -63.35 -48.03
CA GLY A 213 -58.54 -63.08 -47.11
C GLY A 213 -58.26 -61.98 -46.10
N ARG A 214 -59.20 -61.82 -45.16
CA ARG A 214 -59.05 -60.94 -44.00
C ARG A 214 -59.38 -61.67 -42.72
N VAL A 215 -58.61 -61.40 -41.68
CA VAL A 215 -58.84 -61.84 -40.31
C VAL A 215 -59.03 -60.61 -39.46
N TRP A 216 -60.11 -60.59 -38.67
CA TRP A 216 -60.41 -59.56 -37.70
C TRP A 216 -60.36 -60.16 -36.30
N LEU A 217 -59.73 -59.44 -35.38
CA LEU A 217 -59.48 -59.85 -34.01
C LEU A 217 -59.87 -58.70 -33.07
N GLN A 218 -60.60 -58.99 -31.99
CA GLN A 218 -60.88 -58.02 -30.93
C GLN A 218 -60.69 -58.67 -29.56
N ALA A 219 -59.97 -57.99 -28.68
CA ALA A 219 -59.79 -58.41 -27.30
C ALA A 219 -59.82 -57.21 -26.35
N ASP A 220 -60.50 -57.35 -25.22
CA ASP A 220 -60.56 -56.33 -24.17
C ASP A 220 -59.72 -56.78 -22.97
N ASP A 221 -58.89 -55.89 -22.43
CA ASP A 221 -57.96 -56.11 -21.30
C ASP A 221 -57.12 -57.40 -21.40
N ILE A 222 -56.55 -57.68 -22.58
CA ILE A 222 -55.72 -58.87 -22.81
C ILE A 222 -54.28 -58.63 -22.38
N ASP A 223 -53.72 -59.57 -21.62
CA ASP A 223 -52.30 -59.57 -21.28
C ASP A 223 -51.50 -60.11 -22.48
N VAL A 224 -50.78 -59.22 -23.15
CA VAL A 224 -49.99 -59.53 -24.35
C VAL A 224 -48.58 -59.99 -24.01
N LYS A 225 -48.19 -60.03 -22.73
CA LYS A 225 -46.86 -60.50 -22.31
C LYS A 225 -46.50 -61.89 -22.88
N PRO A 226 -47.41 -62.88 -22.93
CA PRO A 226 -47.12 -64.18 -23.56
C PRO A 226 -46.88 -64.11 -25.07
N TRP A 227 -47.33 -63.05 -25.74
CA TRP A 227 -47.14 -62.84 -27.19
C TRP A 227 -45.85 -62.11 -27.52
N LEU A 228 -45.21 -61.47 -26.55
CA LEU A 228 -43.90 -60.82 -26.70
C LEU A 228 -42.80 -61.90 -26.60
N GLY A 229 -41.88 -61.96 -27.57
CA GLY A 229 -40.86 -63.02 -27.65
C GLY A 229 -39.88 -63.06 -26.46
N ARG A 230 -39.14 -64.17 -26.30
CA ARG A 230 -38.17 -64.37 -25.18
C ARG A 230 -37.23 -63.19 -25.00
N TRP A 231 -36.72 -62.63 -26.09
CA TRP A 231 -35.81 -61.50 -26.01
C TRP A 231 -36.42 -60.28 -25.29
N MET A 232 -37.70 -59.97 -25.53
CA MET A 232 -38.40 -58.89 -24.81
C MET A 232 -38.59 -59.25 -23.33
N GLN A 233 -38.89 -60.52 -23.02
CA GLN A 233 -39.14 -60.99 -21.66
C GLN A 233 -37.86 -61.06 -20.81
N ASP A 234 -36.75 -61.50 -21.40
CA ASP A 234 -35.47 -61.72 -20.72
C ASP A 234 -34.71 -60.40 -20.54
N ASN A 235 -34.82 -59.47 -21.51
CA ASN A 235 -34.11 -58.19 -21.46
C ASN A 235 -34.96 -57.07 -20.86
N ILE A 236 -36.26 -57.01 -21.14
CA ILE A 236 -37.14 -55.97 -20.60
C ILE A 236 -37.95 -56.65 -19.50
N ALA A 237 -37.62 -56.36 -18.23
CA ALA A 237 -38.25 -56.97 -17.06
C ALA A 237 -39.72 -56.52 -16.90
N LEU A 238 -40.56 -56.91 -17.85
CA LEU A 238 -41.97 -56.56 -18.00
C LEU A 238 -42.77 -57.18 -16.85
N GLN A 239 -43.33 -56.32 -16.00
CA GLN A 239 -44.20 -56.71 -14.89
C GLN A 239 -45.63 -56.91 -15.38
N ASN A 240 -46.16 -56.01 -16.22
CA ASN A 240 -47.47 -56.13 -16.86
C ASN A 240 -47.45 -55.63 -18.32
N ALA A 241 -48.38 -56.11 -19.15
CA ALA A 241 -48.58 -55.64 -20.52
C ALA A 241 -50.04 -55.89 -20.94
N ARG A 242 -50.98 -55.08 -20.44
CA ARG A 242 -52.42 -55.28 -20.69
C ARG A 242 -52.97 -54.25 -21.65
N PHE A 243 -53.66 -54.70 -22.71
CA PHE A 243 -54.19 -53.84 -23.75
C PHE A 243 -55.60 -54.28 -24.16
N SER A 244 -56.46 -53.32 -24.46
CA SER A 244 -57.69 -53.54 -25.22
C SER A 244 -57.38 -53.19 -26.68
N LEU A 245 -57.45 -54.18 -27.56
CA LEU A 245 -57.00 -54.07 -28.93
C LEU A 245 -58.05 -54.58 -29.93
N GLU A 246 -57.99 -54.02 -31.12
CA GLU A 246 -58.71 -54.49 -32.30
C GLU A 246 -57.72 -54.55 -33.47
N GLY A 247 -57.75 -55.62 -34.24
CA GLY A 247 -56.78 -55.88 -35.29
C GLY A 247 -57.44 -56.41 -36.56
N TRP A 248 -56.95 -55.94 -37.70
CA TRP A 248 -57.27 -56.48 -39.02
C TRP A 248 -55.98 -57.01 -39.64
N MET A 249 -56.03 -58.18 -40.25
CA MET A 249 -54.90 -58.79 -40.93
C MET A 249 -55.36 -59.21 -42.32
N THR A 250 -54.68 -58.74 -43.35
CA THR A 250 -54.91 -59.11 -44.74
C THR A 250 -53.90 -60.17 -45.15
N ILE A 251 -54.40 -61.28 -45.67
CA ILE A 251 -53.60 -62.39 -46.19
C ILE A 251 -53.64 -62.32 -47.72
N ASP A 252 -52.48 -62.38 -48.36
CA ASP A 252 -52.33 -62.52 -49.82
C ASP A 252 -51.24 -63.54 -50.15
N LYS A 253 -51.49 -64.38 -51.16
CA LYS A 253 -50.65 -65.54 -51.54
C LYS A 253 -50.24 -66.46 -50.37
N GLY A 254 -51.08 -66.55 -49.34
CA GLY A 254 -50.83 -67.37 -48.14
C GLY A 254 -49.92 -66.72 -47.09
N ASP A 255 -49.44 -65.49 -47.34
CA ASP A 255 -48.64 -64.70 -46.41
C ASP A 255 -49.43 -63.48 -45.90
N ILE A 256 -48.99 -62.92 -44.79
CA ILE A 256 -49.53 -61.66 -44.26
C ILE A 256 -49.04 -60.52 -45.17
N ALA A 257 -49.97 -59.84 -45.83
CA ALA A 257 -49.69 -58.71 -46.72
C ALA A 257 -49.68 -57.38 -45.96
N SER A 258 -50.63 -57.20 -45.06
CA SER A 258 -50.72 -56.04 -44.17
C SER A 258 -51.57 -56.35 -42.95
N GLY A 259 -51.45 -55.52 -41.91
CA GLY A 259 -52.30 -55.56 -40.75
C GLY A 259 -52.41 -54.20 -40.07
N ASP A 260 -53.60 -53.88 -39.61
CA ASP A 260 -53.89 -52.67 -38.84
C ASP A 260 -54.15 -53.09 -37.40
N VAL A 261 -53.50 -52.43 -36.45
CA VAL A 261 -53.68 -52.67 -35.01
C VAL A 261 -54.14 -51.37 -34.37
N TRP A 262 -55.27 -51.44 -33.67
CA TRP A 262 -55.83 -50.34 -32.91
C TRP A 262 -55.81 -50.68 -31.42
N LEU A 263 -54.91 -50.03 -30.68
CA LEU A 263 -54.82 -50.10 -29.23
C LEU A 263 -55.72 -49.02 -28.62
N LYS A 264 -56.95 -49.41 -28.25
CA LYS A 264 -57.95 -48.49 -27.68
C LYS A 264 -57.48 -47.91 -26.35
N LYS A 265 -56.99 -48.77 -25.45
CA LYS A 265 -56.49 -48.40 -24.12
C LYS A 265 -55.58 -49.51 -23.61
N GLY A 266 -54.56 -49.16 -22.85
CA GLY A 266 -53.71 -50.17 -22.22
C GLY A 266 -52.41 -49.61 -21.69
N GLY A 267 -51.54 -50.49 -21.25
CA GLY A 267 -50.20 -50.12 -20.82
C GLY A 267 -49.32 -51.31 -20.49
N ALA A 268 -48.03 -51.02 -20.42
CA ALA A 268 -47.01 -51.96 -20.00
C ALA A 268 -46.15 -51.32 -18.91
N SER A 269 -45.67 -52.11 -17.95
CA SER A 269 -44.74 -51.65 -16.93
C SER A 269 -43.53 -52.55 -16.83
N TRP A 270 -42.36 -51.96 -16.59
CA TRP A 270 -41.09 -52.67 -16.42
C TRP A 270 -40.29 -52.06 -15.27
N GLN A 271 -39.28 -52.80 -14.80
CA GLN A 271 -38.41 -52.34 -13.71
C GLN A 271 -37.06 -51.88 -14.27
N GLY A 272 -36.61 -50.69 -13.85
CA GLY A 272 -35.30 -50.13 -14.20
C GLY A 272 -34.76 -49.26 -13.06
N ASP A 273 -33.47 -49.40 -12.74
CA ASP A 273 -32.78 -48.64 -11.69
C ASP A 273 -33.51 -48.57 -10.33
N GLY A 274 -34.21 -49.65 -9.96
CA GLY A 274 -34.97 -49.74 -8.71
C GLY A 274 -36.33 -49.02 -8.70
N GLN A 275 -36.73 -48.39 -9.81
CA GLN A 275 -38.04 -47.74 -9.98
C GLN A 275 -38.92 -48.47 -11.01
N PRO A 276 -40.25 -48.53 -10.81
CA PRO A 276 -41.17 -49.05 -11.81
C PRO A 276 -41.47 -47.97 -12.86
N HIS A 277 -41.24 -48.29 -14.13
CA HIS A 277 -41.65 -47.46 -15.26
C HIS A 277 -42.94 -47.98 -15.88
N ARG A 278 -43.79 -47.09 -16.41
CA ARG A 278 -45.09 -47.42 -16.99
C ARG A 278 -45.34 -46.67 -18.29
N LEU A 279 -45.50 -47.42 -19.37
CA LEU A 279 -46.08 -46.98 -20.64
C LEU A 279 -47.59 -47.12 -20.59
N THR A 280 -48.31 -46.12 -21.06
CA THR A 280 -49.76 -46.18 -21.31
C THR A 280 -50.04 -45.72 -22.73
N VAL A 281 -51.04 -46.32 -23.35
CA VAL A 281 -51.52 -45.97 -24.69
C VAL A 281 -52.98 -45.56 -24.61
N ASP A 282 -53.33 -44.52 -25.37
CA ASP A 282 -54.71 -44.06 -25.50
C ASP A 282 -55.03 -43.86 -26.99
N ASN A 283 -55.84 -44.76 -27.54
CA ASN A 283 -56.31 -44.68 -28.92
C ASN A 283 -55.17 -44.65 -29.96
N LEU A 284 -54.16 -45.52 -29.80
CA LEU A 284 -52.99 -45.63 -30.69
C LEU A 284 -53.28 -46.59 -31.84
N THR A 285 -52.95 -46.18 -33.07
CA THR A 285 -53.05 -47.02 -34.26
C THR A 285 -51.67 -47.34 -34.81
N ALA A 286 -51.47 -48.57 -35.28
CA ALA A 286 -50.27 -49.01 -35.97
C ALA A 286 -50.65 -49.74 -37.26
N HIS A 287 -49.92 -49.49 -38.33
CA HIS A 287 -50.05 -50.16 -39.61
C HIS A 287 -48.79 -50.97 -39.89
N ILE A 288 -48.95 -52.27 -40.13
CA ILE A 288 -47.88 -53.19 -40.47
C ILE A 288 -48.10 -53.61 -41.92
N PHE A 289 -47.09 -53.53 -42.78
CA PHE A 289 -47.23 -53.90 -44.17
C PHE A 289 -45.99 -54.57 -44.69
N ARG A 290 -46.16 -55.40 -45.71
CA ARG A 290 -45.04 -56.02 -46.43
C ARG A 290 -44.75 -55.20 -47.69
N GLU A 291 -43.54 -54.67 -47.80
CA GLU A 291 -43.08 -53.93 -48.97
C GLU A 291 -42.09 -54.79 -49.76
N LYS A 292 -42.55 -55.42 -50.86
CA LYS A 292 -41.81 -56.45 -51.61
C LYS A 292 -41.42 -57.63 -50.71
N GLN A 293 -40.14 -57.75 -50.35
CA GLN A 293 -39.63 -58.75 -49.40
C GLN A 293 -39.37 -58.17 -48.00
N GLY A 294 -39.53 -56.86 -47.81
CA GLY A 294 -39.32 -56.17 -46.53
C GLY A 294 -40.59 -55.95 -45.72
N TRP A 295 -40.41 -55.42 -44.51
CA TRP A 295 -41.49 -55.15 -43.55
C TRP A 295 -41.47 -53.68 -43.13
N GLY A 296 -42.63 -53.03 -43.20
CA GLY A 296 -42.89 -51.68 -42.73
C GLY A 296 -43.81 -51.66 -41.51
N PHE A 297 -43.59 -50.71 -40.62
CA PHE A 297 -44.33 -50.47 -39.38
C PHE A 297 -44.51 -48.98 -39.18
N ASP A 298 -45.76 -48.50 -39.20
CA ASP A 298 -46.10 -47.09 -39.12
C ASP A 298 -47.04 -46.81 -37.94
N ILE A 299 -46.68 -45.85 -37.09
CA ILE A 299 -47.53 -45.21 -36.09
C ILE A 299 -47.73 -43.76 -36.53
N PRO A 300 -48.87 -43.39 -37.11
CA PRO A 300 -49.10 -42.04 -37.63
C PRO A 300 -49.32 -40.98 -36.52
N ASP A 301 -49.74 -41.39 -35.32
CA ASP A 301 -49.98 -40.51 -34.16
C ASP A 301 -49.54 -41.22 -32.88
N THR A 302 -48.40 -40.79 -32.30
CA THR A 302 -47.81 -41.34 -31.07
C THR A 302 -48.61 -40.91 -29.84
N ARG A 303 -49.72 -41.61 -29.58
CA ARG A 303 -50.57 -41.40 -28.39
C ARG A 303 -50.16 -42.28 -27.21
N ILE A 304 -48.97 -42.01 -26.69
CA ILE A 304 -48.45 -42.72 -25.53
C ILE A 304 -48.09 -41.77 -24.39
N SER A 305 -48.12 -42.28 -23.17
CA SER A 305 -47.55 -41.59 -22.00
C SER A 305 -46.63 -42.53 -21.26
N ILE A 306 -45.44 -42.04 -20.89
CA ILE A 306 -44.43 -42.78 -20.11
C ILE A 306 -44.33 -42.12 -18.74
N ASP A 307 -44.49 -42.89 -17.67
CA ASP A 307 -44.42 -42.44 -16.28
C ASP A 307 -45.37 -41.26 -15.96
N GLY A 308 -46.56 -41.30 -16.58
CA GLY A 308 -47.59 -40.27 -16.42
C GLY A 308 -47.36 -39.00 -17.24
N LYS A 309 -46.26 -38.91 -18.00
CA LYS A 309 -45.99 -37.80 -18.93
C LYS A 309 -46.43 -38.17 -20.34
N ALA A 310 -47.33 -37.40 -20.92
CA ALA A 310 -47.73 -37.57 -22.32
C ALA A 310 -46.55 -37.29 -23.25
N TRP A 311 -46.28 -38.20 -24.17
CA TRP A 311 -45.32 -37.96 -25.25
C TRP A 311 -45.99 -37.06 -26.30
N PRO A 312 -45.26 -36.10 -26.91
CA PRO A 312 -45.76 -35.34 -28.05
C PRO A 312 -46.38 -36.22 -29.14
N ARG A 313 -47.41 -35.66 -29.78
CA ARG A 313 -48.03 -36.26 -30.97
C ARG A 313 -47.10 -36.08 -32.16
N GLY A 314 -46.59 -37.18 -32.66
CA GLY A 314 -45.74 -37.27 -33.84
C GLY A 314 -46.02 -38.57 -34.59
N ALA A 315 -45.24 -38.82 -35.64
CA ALA A 315 -45.26 -40.09 -36.35
C ALA A 315 -43.96 -40.87 -36.08
N LEU A 316 -44.06 -42.19 -36.08
CA LEU A 316 -42.92 -43.11 -36.07
C LEU A 316 -43.15 -44.14 -37.18
N ALA A 317 -42.24 -44.21 -38.15
CA ALA A 317 -42.24 -45.21 -39.19
C ALA A 317 -40.90 -45.95 -39.20
N MET A 318 -40.95 -47.27 -39.30
CA MET A 318 -39.79 -48.14 -39.39
C MET A 318 -39.97 -49.09 -40.57
N ALA A 319 -38.98 -49.20 -41.44
CA ALA A 319 -39.01 -50.14 -42.55
C ALA A 319 -37.69 -50.91 -42.62
N TRP A 320 -37.78 -52.24 -42.60
CA TRP A 320 -36.65 -53.12 -42.92
C TRP A 320 -36.75 -53.53 -44.38
N ILE A 321 -35.71 -53.20 -45.14
CA ILE A 321 -35.57 -53.52 -46.55
C ILE A 321 -34.50 -54.60 -46.66
N PRO A 322 -34.82 -55.82 -47.12
CA PRO A 322 -33.83 -56.89 -47.23
C PRO A 322 -32.77 -56.55 -48.28
N ALA A 323 -31.66 -57.28 -48.20
CA ALA A 323 -30.57 -57.16 -49.15
C ALA A 323 -31.06 -57.37 -50.58
N GLN A 324 -30.59 -56.53 -51.50
CA GLN A 324 -30.99 -56.56 -52.91
C GLN A 324 -29.76 -56.89 -53.76
N ASP A 325 -29.92 -57.78 -54.73
CA ASP A 325 -28.93 -57.98 -55.78
C ASP A 325 -28.95 -56.73 -56.69
N VAL A 326 -27.84 -55.99 -56.65
CA VAL A 326 -27.63 -54.78 -57.46
C VAL A 326 -26.44 -55.07 -58.36
N GLY A 327 -26.70 -55.43 -59.63
CA GLY A 327 -25.65 -55.87 -60.56
C GLY A 327 -24.41 -54.93 -60.58
N GLY A 328 -23.22 -55.54 -60.53
CA GLY A 328 -21.90 -54.90 -60.38
C GLY A 328 -20.94 -55.81 -59.60
N ASP A 329 -19.65 -55.44 -59.46
CA ASP A 329 -18.64 -56.31 -58.83
C ASP A 329 -18.95 -56.69 -57.36
N ASN A 330 -19.65 -55.82 -56.62
CA ASN A 330 -20.21 -56.13 -55.30
C ASN A 330 -21.70 -56.51 -55.44
N HIS A 331 -21.95 -57.79 -55.66
CA HIS A 331 -23.22 -58.44 -56.02
C HIS A 331 -24.33 -58.39 -54.94
N ALA A 332 -24.26 -57.48 -53.97
CA ALA A 332 -25.29 -57.32 -52.93
C ALA A 332 -25.27 -55.93 -52.31
N ARG A 333 -26.42 -55.24 -52.31
CA ARG A 333 -26.70 -54.12 -51.41
C ARG A 333 -27.15 -54.69 -50.08
N SER A 334 -26.48 -54.31 -48.99
CA SER A 334 -26.87 -54.64 -47.62
C SER A 334 -28.37 -54.38 -47.40
N ASP A 335 -28.97 -55.21 -46.54
CA ASP A 335 -30.25 -54.87 -45.93
C ASP A 335 -30.16 -53.52 -45.19
N GLU A 336 -31.24 -52.75 -45.25
CA GLU A 336 -31.32 -51.35 -44.81
C GLU A 336 -32.49 -51.19 -43.84
N LEU A 337 -32.21 -50.71 -42.63
CA LEU A 337 -33.22 -50.28 -41.67
C LEU A 337 -33.45 -48.77 -41.83
N ARG A 338 -34.68 -48.38 -42.15
CA ARG A 338 -35.11 -46.99 -42.21
C ARG A 338 -35.94 -46.66 -41.00
N VAL A 339 -35.56 -45.60 -40.30
CA VAL A 339 -36.33 -45.03 -39.18
C VAL A 339 -36.69 -43.61 -39.56
N ARG A 340 -37.97 -43.26 -39.38
CA ARG A 340 -38.51 -41.92 -39.53
C ARG A 340 -39.28 -41.58 -38.28
N ALA A 341 -38.99 -40.45 -37.68
CA ALA A 341 -39.74 -39.95 -36.54
C ALA A 341 -39.86 -38.44 -36.58
N SER A 342 -40.94 -37.91 -36.00
CA SER A 342 -41.18 -36.47 -35.91
C SER A 342 -41.66 -36.09 -34.52
N ASN A 343 -41.35 -34.88 -34.07
CA ASN A 343 -41.82 -34.32 -32.80
C ASN A 343 -41.53 -35.24 -31.60
N LEU A 344 -40.28 -35.70 -31.46
CA LEU A 344 -39.83 -36.52 -30.34
C LEU A 344 -39.35 -35.64 -29.18
N ASP A 345 -39.89 -35.82 -27.99
CA ASP A 345 -39.36 -35.20 -26.75
C ASP A 345 -38.40 -36.19 -26.07
N LEU A 346 -37.13 -35.80 -25.95
CA LEU A 346 -36.07 -36.62 -25.35
C LEU A 346 -36.26 -36.79 -23.83
N THR A 347 -36.90 -35.83 -23.17
CA THR A 347 -37.22 -35.90 -21.75
C THR A 347 -38.19 -37.05 -21.46
N GLY A 348 -39.12 -37.29 -22.38
CA GLY A 348 -40.10 -38.39 -22.30
C GLY A 348 -39.48 -39.78 -22.49
N LEU A 349 -38.28 -39.87 -23.07
CA LEU A 349 -37.57 -41.12 -23.33
C LEU A 349 -36.75 -41.61 -22.12
N THR A 350 -36.62 -40.80 -21.07
CA THR A 350 -35.88 -41.18 -19.85
C THR A 350 -36.38 -42.48 -19.21
N GLY A 351 -37.69 -42.75 -19.23
CA GLY A 351 -38.25 -44.02 -18.73
C GLY A 351 -37.79 -45.24 -19.54
N LEU A 352 -37.39 -45.06 -20.80
CA LEU A 352 -36.86 -46.11 -21.68
C LEU A 352 -35.34 -46.30 -21.55
N GLN A 353 -34.64 -45.45 -20.78
CA GLN A 353 -33.20 -45.56 -20.57
C GLN A 353 -32.75 -46.96 -20.08
N PRO A 354 -33.42 -47.63 -19.12
CA PRO A 354 -33.04 -48.98 -18.68
C PRO A 354 -33.13 -50.04 -19.79
N ILE A 355 -33.98 -49.78 -20.81
CA ILE A 355 -34.09 -50.62 -22.01
C ILE A 355 -32.90 -50.33 -22.94
N ALA A 356 -32.57 -49.05 -23.13
CA ALA A 356 -31.42 -48.62 -23.92
C ALA A 356 -30.09 -49.16 -23.37
N ASP A 357 -29.90 -49.17 -22.04
CA ASP A 357 -28.71 -49.70 -21.35
C ASP A 357 -28.45 -51.18 -21.67
N LYS A 358 -29.53 -51.97 -21.83
CA LYS A 358 -29.43 -53.40 -22.16
C LYS A 358 -29.26 -53.65 -23.66
N LEU A 359 -29.71 -52.72 -24.49
CA LEU A 359 -29.57 -52.76 -25.94
C LEU A 359 -28.16 -52.36 -26.41
N ALA A 360 -27.66 -51.27 -25.85
CA ALA A 360 -26.41 -50.63 -26.24
C ALA A 360 -25.78 -49.96 -25.00
N PRO A 361 -24.94 -50.68 -24.23
CA PRO A 361 -24.36 -50.17 -22.98
C PRO A 361 -23.63 -48.83 -23.12
N GLU A 362 -22.95 -48.60 -24.25
CA GLU A 362 -22.23 -47.35 -24.52
C GLU A 362 -23.17 -46.15 -24.67
N LEU A 363 -24.31 -46.33 -25.36
CA LEU A 363 -25.35 -45.28 -25.46
C LEU A 363 -25.98 -45.00 -24.09
N GLY A 364 -26.10 -46.03 -23.25
CA GLY A 364 -26.59 -45.91 -21.88
C GLY A 364 -25.72 -45.01 -21.00
N GLU A 365 -24.39 -45.18 -21.04
CA GLU A 365 -23.44 -44.32 -20.31
C GLU A 365 -23.54 -42.86 -20.80
N VAL A 366 -23.55 -42.65 -22.12
CA VAL A 366 -23.68 -41.33 -22.72
C VAL A 366 -25.00 -40.68 -22.30
N TRP A 367 -26.14 -41.37 -22.39
CA TRP A 367 -27.43 -40.85 -21.96
C TRP A 367 -27.44 -40.49 -20.47
N ARG A 368 -26.89 -41.36 -19.61
CA ARG A 368 -26.87 -41.15 -18.15
C ARG A 368 -26.04 -39.94 -17.73
N THR A 369 -24.93 -39.71 -18.42
CA THR A 369 -23.99 -38.61 -18.14
C THR A 369 -24.46 -37.29 -18.76
N THR A 370 -24.87 -37.32 -20.03
CA THR A 370 -25.31 -36.14 -20.78
C THR A 370 -26.72 -35.68 -20.42
N GLN A 371 -27.60 -36.59 -19.99
CA GLN A 371 -29.00 -36.32 -19.64
C GLN A 371 -29.70 -35.43 -20.68
N PRO A 372 -29.78 -35.90 -21.94
CA PRO A 372 -30.26 -35.06 -23.03
C PRO A 372 -31.73 -34.70 -22.84
N ALA A 373 -32.05 -33.43 -23.02
CA ALA A 373 -33.41 -32.89 -22.98
C ALA A 373 -33.63 -32.00 -24.21
N GLY A 374 -34.89 -31.79 -24.59
CA GLY A 374 -35.26 -30.99 -25.77
C GLY A 374 -36.08 -31.79 -26.78
N LYS A 375 -36.31 -31.19 -27.95
CA LYS A 375 -37.20 -31.73 -28.98
C LYS A 375 -36.46 -32.02 -30.28
N ILE A 376 -36.65 -33.21 -30.82
CA ILE A 376 -36.25 -33.56 -32.19
C ILE A 376 -37.49 -33.40 -33.07
N ASP A 377 -37.49 -32.36 -33.90
CA ASP A 377 -38.61 -32.03 -34.79
C ASP A 377 -38.73 -33.06 -35.93
N LEU A 378 -37.59 -33.49 -36.47
CA LEU A 378 -37.48 -34.49 -37.53
C LEU A 378 -36.27 -35.38 -37.27
N LEU A 379 -36.45 -36.68 -37.45
CA LEU A 379 -35.39 -37.68 -37.47
C LEU A 379 -35.62 -38.62 -38.67
N ALA A 380 -34.62 -38.72 -39.54
CA ALA A 380 -34.57 -39.70 -40.60
C ALA A 380 -33.22 -40.40 -40.56
N LEU A 381 -33.23 -41.72 -40.37
CA LEU A 381 -32.05 -42.57 -40.32
C LEU A 381 -32.20 -43.69 -41.36
N ASP A 382 -31.19 -43.88 -42.20
CA ASP A 382 -31.06 -45.02 -43.08
C ASP A 382 -29.79 -45.78 -42.70
N ILE A 383 -29.94 -46.99 -42.16
CA ILE A 383 -28.84 -47.77 -41.59
C ILE A 383 -28.65 -49.05 -42.41
N PRO A 384 -27.61 -49.14 -43.24
CA PRO A 384 -27.20 -50.40 -43.86
C PRO A 384 -26.66 -51.34 -42.77
N LEU A 385 -27.31 -52.47 -42.52
CA LEU A 385 -27.00 -53.32 -41.36
C LEU A 385 -25.64 -54.02 -41.45
N GLN A 386 -25.11 -54.24 -42.66
CA GLN A 386 -23.77 -54.80 -42.89
C GLN A 386 -22.68 -53.72 -43.08
N ALA A 387 -23.07 -52.44 -43.14
CA ALA A 387 -22.18 -51.30 -43.36
C ALA A 387 -22.70 -50.07 -42.60
N ALA A 388 -22.77 -50.19 -41.27
CA ALA A 388 -23.35 -49.16 -40.40
C ALA A 388 -22.58 -47.82 -40.49
N GLU A 389 -21.29 -47.86 -40.84
CA GLU A 389 -20.46 -46.70 -41.16
C GLU A 389 -20.88 -45.93 -42.41
N LYS A 390 -21.81 -46.47 -43.21
CA LYS A 390 -22.43 -45.79 -44.36
C LYS A 390 -23.83 -45.25 -44.06
N SER A 391 -24.20 -45.21 -42.78
CA SER A 391 -25.50 -44.70 -42.35
C SER A 391 -25.71 -43.26 -42.81
N ARG A 392 -26.88 -43.00 -43.37
CA ARG A 392 -27.32 -41.66 -43.76
C ARG A 392 -28.31 -41.14 -42.75
N PHE A 393 -28.24 -39.86 -42.47
CA PHE A 393 -29.09 -39.25 -41.48
C PHE A 393 -29.47 -37.81 -41.83
N GLN A 394 -30.66 -37.43 -41.41
CA GLN A 394 -31.15 -36.07 -41.42
C GLN A 394 -31.92 -35.85 -40.12
N ALA A 395 -31.57 -34.82 -39.36
CA ALA A 395 -32.30 -34.46 -38.16
C ALA A 395 -32.37 -32.95 -37.99
N SER A 396 -33.45 -32.48 -37.37
CA SER A 396 -33.59 -31.10 -36.89
C SER A 396 -34.13 -31.12 -35.47
N TRP A 397 -33.63 -30.23 -34.64
CA TRP A 397 -34.01 -30.15 -33.23
C TRP A 397 -34.14 -28.70 -32.78
N SER A 398 -34.94 -28.54 -31.73
CA SER A 398 -35.16 -27.30 -31.03
C SER A 398 -34.89 -27.50 -29.54
N ASP A 399 -34.19 -26.52 -28.96
CA ASP A 399 -33.98 -26.42 -27.52
C ASP A 399 -33.31 -27.66 -26.89
N LEU A 400 -32.33 -28.23 -27.58
CA LEU A 400 -31.55 -29.36 -27.08
C LEU A 400 -30.62 -28.90 -25.96
N SER A 401 -30.56 -29.68 -24.88
CA SER A 401 -29.68 -29.41 -23.74
C SER A 401 -29.01 -30.70 -23.28
N TRP A 402 -27.74 -30.61 -22.90
CA TRP A 402 -26.98 -31.71 -22.34
C TRP A 402 -25.90 -31.23 -21.35
N LYS A 403 -25.56 -32.10 -20.40
CA LYS A 403 -24.46 -31.92 -19.45
C LYS A 403 -23.13 -32.29 -20.08
N GLN A 404 -22.05 -31.68 -19.59
CA GLN A 404 -20.69 -31.94 -20.05
C GLN A 404 -20.37 -33.44 -19.99
N TRP A 405 -19.80 -33.98 -21.07
CA TRP A 405 -19.31 -35.34 -21.13
C TRP A 405 -17.88 -35.36 -21.67
N LYS A 406 -16.92 -35.74 -20.81
CA LYS A 406 -15.48 -35.68 -21.12
C LYS A 406 -15.09 -34.27 -21.60
N LEU A 407 -14.54 -34.16 -22.82
CA LEU A 407 -14.17 -32.90 -23.48
C LEU A 407 -15.32 -32.26 -24.27
N LEU A 408 -16.50 -32.90 -24.35
CA LEU A 408 -17.69 -32.28 -24.95
C LEU A 408 -18.31 -31.33 -23.91
N PRO A 409 -18.25 -30.00 -24.13
CA PRO A 409 -18.86 -29.02 -23.23
C PRO A 409 -20.37 -29.28 -23.12
N GLY A 410 -20.94 -28.99 -21.95
CA GLY A 410 -22.40 -28.98 -21.82
C GLY A 410 -22.97 -27.83 -22.64
N ALA A 411 -24.22 -27.95 -23.06
CA ALA A 411 -24.92 -26.87 -23.76
C ALA A 411 -26.38 -26.82 -23.34
N GLU A 412 -26.93 -25.61 -23.36
CA GLU A 412 -28.35 -25.32 -23.17
C GLU A 412 -28.89 -24.61 -24.43
N HIS A 413 -30.19 -24.72 -24.69
CA HIS A 413 -30.86 -24.01 -25.79
C HIS A 413 -30.21 -24.21 -27.18
N PHE A 414 -29.62 -25.38 -27.42
CA PHE A 414 -28.97 -25.72 -28.67
C PHE A 414 -30.00 -26.13 -29.72
N SER A 415 -30.11 -25.36 -30.79
CA SER A 415 -31.04 -25.64 -31.89
C SER A 415 -30.26 -25.82 -33.19
N GLY A 416 -30.82 -26.54 -34.15
CA GLY A 416 -30.10 -26.77 -35.39
C GLY A 416 -30.63 -27.88 -36.26
N SER A 417 -29.83 -28.19 -37.29
CA SER A 417 -30.11 -29.28 -38.21
C SER A 417 -28.81 -29.94 -38.65
N VAL A 418 -28.87 -31.25 -38.86
CA VAL A 418 -27.77 -32.03 -39.40
C VAL A 418 -28.26 -32.87 -40.58
N ALA A 419 -27.45 -32.95 -41.64
CA ALA A 419 -27.73 -33.79 -42.79
C ALA A 419 -26.44 -34.36 -43.38
N GLY A 420 -26.46 -35.62 -43.78
CA GLY A 420 -25.33 -36.29 -44.42
C GLY A 420 -25.28 -37.78 -44.16
N SER A 421 -24.06 -38.31 -44.12
CA SER A 421 -23.72 -39.66 -43.70
C SER A 421 -22.61 -39.62 -42.65
N VAL A 422 -22.31 -40.78 -42.06
CA VAL A 422 -21.15 -40.93 -41.16
C VAL A 422 -19.83 -40.54 -41.86
N GLU A 423 -19.73 -40.73 -43.18
CA GLU A 423 -18.56 -40.37 -43.99
C GLU A 423 -18.49 -38.88 -44.33
N ASN A 424 -19.61 -38.19 -44.51
CA ASN A 424 -19.61 -36.75 -44.78
C ASN A 424 -20.94 -36.11 -44.44
N GLY A 425 -20.91 -34.91 -43.86
CA GLY A 425 -22.14 -34.20 -43.55
C GLY A 425 -21.93 -32.76 -43.11
N SER A 426 -23.04 -32.07 -42.90
CA SER A 426 -23.06 -30.70 -42.41
C SER A 426 -24.05 -30.55 -41.26
N LEU A 427 -23.62 -29.81 -40.24
CA LEU A 427 -24.35 -29.44 -39.05
C LEU A 427 -24.45 -27.92 -39.02
N HIS A 428 -25.66 -27.40 -39.00
CA HIS A 428 -25.92 -26.01 -38.66
C HIS A 428 -26.42 -25.95 -37.23
N ALA A 429 -25.77 -25.12 -36.41
CA ALA A 429 -26.04 -24.96 -35.00
C ALA A 429 -26.31 -23.50 -34.68
N SER A 430 -27.33 -23.25 -33.87
CA SER A 430 -27.66 -21.95 -33.32
C SER A 430 -27.97 -22.04 -31.82
N MET A 431 -27.62 -20.99 -31.10
CA MET A 431 -27.84 -20.85 -29.66
C MET A 431 -28.34 -19.43 -29.38
N SER A 432 -29.31 -19.30 -28.48
CA SER A 432 -29.82 -18.01 -28.00
C SER A 432 -29.98 -18.09 -26.49
N GLU A 433 -29.42 -17.12 -25.77
CA GLU A 433 -29.46 -17.07 -24.30
C GLU A 433 -29.02 -18.39 -23.63
N ALA A 434 -27.97 -19.00 -24.16
CA ALA A 434 -27.47 -20.31 -23.77
C ALA A 434 -26.34 -20.23 -22.74
N LYS A 435 -26.27 -21.24 -21.86
CA LYS A 435 -25.07 -21.51 -21.06
C LYS A 435 -24.36 -22.74 -21.58
N MET A 436 -23.05 -22.64 -21.69
CA MET A 436 -22.19 -23.72 -22.15
C MET A 436 -21.11 -24.00 -21.09
N PRO A 437 -21.42 -24.84 -20.07
CA PRO A 437 -20.48 -25.16 -18.99
C PRO A 437 -19.33 -26.04 -19.49
N TYR A 438 -18.10 -25.64 -19.13
CA TYR A 438 -16.87 -26.39 -19.41
C TYR A 438 -15.93 -26.37 -18.19
N ALA A 439 -16.34 -27.03 -17.12
CA ALA A 439 -15.82 -26.86 -15.75
C ALA A 439 -14.34 -27.24 -15.54
N THR A 440 -13.71 -27.91 -16.51
CA THR A 440 -12.29 -28.29 -16.48
C THR A 440 -11.37 -27.35 -17.25
N VAL A 441 -11.94 -26.41 -18.01
CA VAL A 441 -11.19 -25.49 -18.89
C VAL A 441 -11.37 -24.05 -18.42
N PHE A 442 -12.62 -23.62 -18.18
CA PHE A 442 -12.93 -22.24 -17.80
C PHE A 442 -13.48 -22.15 -16.38
N ARG A 443 -13.18 -21.03 -15.70
CA ARG A 443 -13.65 -20.73 -14.33
C ARG A 443 -15.15 -20.48 -14.24
N ALA A 444 -15.75 -20.06 -15.34
CA ALA A 444 -17.17 -19.76 -15.45
C ALA A 444 -17.75 -20.44 -16.69
N PRO A 445 -19.05 -20.81 -16.68
CA PRO A 445 -19.72 -21.26 -17.88
C PRO A 445 -19.71 -20.16 -18.95
N LEU A 446 -19.59 -20.54 -20.22
CA LEU A 446 -19.69 -19.59 -21.32
C LEU A 446 -21.16 -19.17 -21.46
N GLU A 447 -21.43 -17.91 -21.16
CA GLU A 447 -22.77 -17.30 -21.26
C GLU A 447 -22.94 -16.71 -22.65
N ILE A 448 -23.57 -17.47 -23.55
CA ILE A 448 -23.76 -17.13 -24.95
C ILE A 448 -25.09 -16.39 -25.12
N THR A 449 -25.05 -15.11 -25.46
CA THR A 449 -26.25 -14.35 -25.83
C THR A 449 -26.78 -14.81 -27.18
N LYS A 450 -25.88 -15.00 -28.16
CA LYS A 450 -26.19 -15.47 -29.51
C LYS A 450 -25.01 -16.23 -30.09
N GLY A 451 -25.24 -17.39 -30.67
CA GLY A 451 -24.22 -18.18 -31.35
C GLY A 451 -24.78 -18.79 -32.62
N ASP A 452 -24.02 -18.72 -33.71
CA ASP A 452 -24.33 -19.36 -34.99
C ASP A 452 -23.05 -20.03 -35.52
N ALA A 453 -23.16 -21.28 -35.99
CA ALA A 453 -22.03 -22.02 -36.54
C ALA A 453 -22.46 -23.02 -37.63
N THR A 454 -21.61 -23.21 -38.64
CA THR A 454 -21.73 -24.29 -39.61
C THR A 454 -20.52 -25.20 -39.50
N LEU A 455 -20.75 -26.45 -39.09
CA LEU A 455 -19.75 -27.51 -39.03
C LEU A 455 -19.95 -28.45 -40.22
N SER A 456 -18.86 -28.92 -40.80
CA SER A 456 -18.88 -29.94 -41.84
C SER A 456 -17.75 -30.93 -41.60
N TRP A 457 -18.00 -32.22 -41.85
CA TRP A 457 -16.96 -33.23 -41.70
C TRP A 457 -16.85 -34.12 -42.92
N VAL A 458 -15.67 -34.71 -43.09
CA VAL A 458 -15.38 -35.76 -44.07
C VAL A 458 -14.52 -36.81 -43.38
N LYS A 459 -14.90 -38.08 -43.48
CA LYS A 459 -14.17 -39.25 -43.00
C LYS A 459 -14.03 -40.23 -44.17
N ASN A 460 -12.79 -40.51 -44.56
CA ASN A 460 -12.46 -41.46 -45.63
C ASN A 460 -11.11 -42.12 -45.34
N ASP A 461 -10.56 -42.87 -46.30
CA ASP A 461 -9.27 -43.55 -46.19
C ASP A 461 -8.07 -42.61 -45.96
N LYS A 462 -8.24 -41.29 -46.16
CA LYS A 462 -7.20 -40.29 -45.86
C LYS A 462 -7.27 -39.79 -44.42
N GLY A 463 -8.29 -40.18 -43.65
CA GLY A 463 -8.52 -39.76 -42.27
C GLY A 463 -9.80 -38.94 -42.09
N PHE A 464 -9.86 -38.20 -40.99
CA PHE A 464 -10.98 -37.37 -40.58
C PHE A 464 -10.65 -35.89 -40.73
N MET A 465 -11.57 -35.11 -41.29
CA MET A 465 -11.51 -33.67 -41.38
C MET A 465 -12.79 -33.08 -40.80
N LEU A 466 -12.66 -32.08 -39.92
CA LEU A 466 -13.76 -31.28 -39.38
C LEU A 466 -13.48 -29.80 -39.66
N ASP A 467 -14.38 -29.15 -40.38
CA ASP A 467 -14.27 -27.75 -40.80
C ASP A 467 -15.44 -26.96 -40.23
N GLY A 468 -15.13 -25.95 -39.42
CA GLY A 468 -16.08 -25.00 -38.85
C GLY A 468 -15.99 -23.66 -39.56
N ARG A 469 -17.08 -23.24 -40.19
CA ARG A 469 -17.22 -21.97 -40.93
C ARG A 469 -18.32 -21.12 -40.33
N ASN A 470 -18.23 -19.82 -40.60
CA ASN A 470 -19.24 -18.82 -40.22
C ASN A 470 -19.57 -18.90 -38.72
N ILE A 471 -18.57 -19.17 -37.88
CA ILE A 471 -18.75 -19.21 -36.43
C ILE A 471 -18.81 -17.76 -35.96
N ASP A 472 -19.95 -17.35 -35.41
CA ASP A 472 -20.18 -16.04 -34.79
C ASP A 472 -20.83 -16.27 -33.43
N VAL A 473 -20.07 -16.01 -32.37
CA VAL A 473 -20.50 -16.24 -31.00
C VAL A 473 -20.35 -14.95 -30.22
N GLN A 474 -21.46 -14.45 -29.70
CA GLN A 474 -21.54 -13.33 -28.77
C GLN A 474 -21.81 -13.87 -27.37
N ALA A 475 -20.84 -13.69 -26.48
CA ALA A 475 -20.90 -14.05 -25.08
C ALA A 475 -20.70 -12.83 -24.17
N THR A 476 -20.83 -13.01 -22.86
CA THR A 476 -20.66 -11.92 -21.87
C THR A 476 -19.31 -11.21 -22.03
N GLY A 477 -19.33 -9.96 -22.52
CA GLY A 477 -18.14 -9.13 -22.70
C GLY A 477 -17.27 -9.45 -23.91
N VAL A 478 -17.63 -10.44 -24.75
CA VAL A 478 -16.81 -10.84 -25.92
C VAL A 478 -17.67 -11.28 -27.10
N ARG A 479 -17.24 -10.96 -28.32
CA ARG A 479 -17.77 -11.55 -29.56
C ARG A 479 -16.62 -12.10 -30.40
N ALA A 480 -16.69 -13.38 -30.73
CA ALA A 480 -15.71 -14.08 -31.55
C ALA A 480 -16.32 -14.47 -32.91
N ARG A 481 -15.61 -14.15 -33.99
CA ARG A 481 -15.99 -14.51 -35.37
C ARG A 481 -14.84 -15.20 -36.07
N GLY A 482 -15.06 -16.37 -36.63
CA GLY A 482 -13.97 -17.10 -37.29
C GLY A 482 -14.34 -18.47 -37.81
N GLY A 483 -13.31 -19.29 -37.96
CA GLY A 483 -13.43 -20.68 -38.35
C GLY A 483 -12.26 -21.52 -37.87
N PHE A 484 -12.44 -22.83 -37.92
CA PHE A 484 -11.38 -23.77 -37.64
C PHE A 484 -11.40 -24.92 -38.64
N ARG A 485 -10.25 -25.59 -38.78
CA ARG A 485 -10.12 -26.85 -39.49
C ARG A 485 -9.27 -27.80 -38.68
N TYR A 486 -9.84 -28.93 -38.33
CA TYR A 486 -9.16 -30.04 -37.68
C TYR A 486 -8.97 -31.17 -38.69
N LEU A 487 -7.76 -31.71 -38.75
CA LEU A 487 -7.36 -32.84 -39.59
C LEU A 487 -6.77 -33.91 -38.68
N GLN A 488 -7.25 -35.15 -38.83
CA GLN A 488 -6.70 -36.34 -38.19
C GLN A 488 -6.47 -37.38 -39.28
N PRO A 489 -5.30 -37.36 -39.94
CA PRO A 489 -4.91 -38.40 -40.88
C PRO A 489 -4.79 -39.76 -40.19
N GLN A 490 -4.84 -40.85 -40.97
CA GLN A 490 -4.78 -42.22 -40.42
C GLN A 490 -3.38 -42.60 -39.92
N ASP A 491 -2.33 -42.15 -40.62
CA ASP A 491 -0.91 -42.50 -40.36
C ASP A 491 -0.03 -41.25 -40.17
N ASP A 492 -0.61 -40.11 -39.78
CA ASP A 492 0.12 -38.84 -39.57
C ASP A 492 -0.46 -38.10 -38.34
N GLU A 493 0.26 -37.08 -37.86
CA GLU A 493 -0.13 -36.30 -36.70
C GLU A 493 -1.37 -35.43 -36.97
N PRO A 494 -2.22 -35.18 -35.95
CA PRO A 494 -3.33 -34.26 -36.11
C PRO A 494 -2.86 -32.84 -36.33
N TRP A 495 -3.65 -32.06 -37.06
CA TRP A 495 -3.44 -30.65 -37.28
C TRP A 495 -4.71 -29.84 -37.01
N LEU A 496 -4.61 -28.83 -36.15
CA LEU A 496 -5.67 -27.87 -35.89
C LEU A 496 -5.24 -26.49 -36.40
N GLY A 497 -6.08 -25.89 -37.25
CA GLY A 497 -5.97 -24.49 -37.65
C GLY A 497 -7.17 -23.70 -37.14
N ILE A 498 -6.96 -22.60 -36.41
CA ILE A 498 -8.02 -21.66 -36.00
C ILE A 498 -7.61 -20.26 -36.45
N LEU A 499 -8.57 -19.55 -37.05
CA LEU A 499 -8.46 -18.11 -37.29
C LEU A 499 -9.74 -17.45 -36.83
N ALA A 500 -9.65 -16.58 -35.83
CA ALA A 500 -10.80 -15.86 -35.30
C ALA A 500 -10.45 -14.40 -34.96
N GLY A 501 -11.35 -13.49 -35.32
CA GLY A 501 -11.37 -12.13 -34.82
C GLY A 501 -12.23 -12.03 -33.55
N ILE A 502 -11.72 -11.37 -32.53
CA ILE A 502 -12.33 -11.21 -31.22
C ILE A 502 -12.54 -9.71 -30.99
N SER A 503 -13.69 -9.35 -30.45
CA SER A 503 -13.98 -7.99 -30.00
C SER A 503 -14.53 -8.04 -28.58
N THR A 504 -14.13 -7.10 -27.74
CA THR A 504 -14.55 -6.97 -26.35
C THR A 504 -14.82 -5.50 -26.02
N ASN A 505 -15.92 -5.24 -25.33
CA ASN A 505 -16.28 -3.94 -24.78
C ASN A 505 -15.88 -3.79 -23.30
N ASP A 506 -15.43 -4.88 -22.67
CA ASP A 506 -14.94 -4.92 -21.31
C ASP A 506 -13.93 -6.06 -21.14
N GLY A 507 -12.65 -5.72 -21.29
CA GLY A 507 -11.52 -6.62 -21.04
C GLY A 507 -11.49 -7.15 -19.60
N GLY A 508 -12.18 -6.50 -18.66
CA GLY A 508 -12.38 -7.00 -17.30
C GLY A 508 -13.19 -8.31 -17.23
N GLN A 509 -13.83 -8.75 -18.32
CA GLN A 509 -14.47 -10.08 -18.42
C GLN A 509 -13.54 -11.18 -18.94
N ALA A 510 -12.28 -10.87 -19.28
CA ALA A 510 -11.35 -11.83 -19.89
C ALA A 510 -11.10 -13.08 -19.01
N TRP A 511 -11.18 -12.93 -17.68
CA TRP A 511 -11.02 -14.03 -16.70
C TRP A 511 -11.97 -15.22 -16.93
N ARG A 512 -13.11 -14.99 -17.60
CA ARG A 512 -14.08 -16.05 -17.95
C ARG A 512 -13.58 -16.96 -19.06
N TYR A 513 -12.65 -16.47 -19.89
CA TYR A 513 -12.20 -17.09 -21.13
C TYR A 513 -10.74 -17.55 -21.08
N PHE A 514 -10.06 -17.46 -19.93
CA PHE A 514 -8.73 -18.01 -19.74
C PHE A 514 -8.80 -19.53 -19.47
N PRO A 515 -8.16 -20.37 -20.31
CA PRO A 515 -8.12 -21.81 -20.10
C PRO A 515 -7.14 -22.17 -18.96
N GLU A 516 -7.67 -22.39 -17.75
CA GLU A 516 -6.86 -22.58 -16.54
C GLU A 516 -5.97 -23.83 -16.59
N ASN A 517 -6.46 -24.90 -17.23
CA ASN A 517 -5.70 -26.13 -17.43
C ASN A 517 -4.50 -25.98 -18.38
N LEU A 518 -4.46 -24.92 -19.20
CA LEU A 518 -3.39 -24.63 -20.15
C LEU A 518 -2.45 -23.51 -19.69
N MET A 519 -2.98 -22.49 -19.03
CA MET A 519 -2.23 -21.31 -18.59
C MET A 519 -1.62 -21.46 -17.18
N GLY A 520 -2.11 -22.41 -16.37
CA GLY A 520 -1.73 -22.53 -14.97
C GLY A 520 -2.53 -21.58 -14.06
N LYS A 521 -2.75 -22.00 -12.82
CA LYS A 521 -3.62 -21.28 -11.88
C LYS A 521 -3.08 -19.89 -11.51
N GLU A 522 -1.79 -19.77 -11.24
CA GLU A 522 -1.15 -18.53 -10.76
C GLU A 522 -1.22 -17.42 -11.81
N LEU A 523 -0.93 -17.74 -13.07
CA LEU A 523 -1.04 -16.79 -14.17
C LEU A 523 -2.48 -16.33 -14.40
N VAL A 524 -3.45 -17.25 -14.32
CA VAL A 524 -4.87 -16.88 -14.46
C VAL A 524 -5.32 -16.01 -13.29
N ASP A 525 -4.88 -16.32 -12.06
CA ASP A 525 -5.14 -15.48 -10.88
C ASP A 525 -4.56 -14.07 -11.05
N TYR A 526 -3.30 -13.98 -11.49
CA TYR A 526 -2.63 -12.71 -11.78
C TYR A 526 -3.37 -11.90 -12.86
N LEU A 527 -3.63 -12.48 -14.05
CA LEU A 527 -4.28 -11.75 -15.15
C LEU A 527 -5.73 -11.37 -14.82
N SER A 528 -6.45 -12.20 -14.07
CA SER A 528 -7.81 -11.87 -13.57
C SER A 528 -7.78 -10.72 -12.56
N GLY A 529 -6.70 -10.62 -11.78
CA GLY A 529 -6.43 -9.49 -10.90
C GLY A 529 -6.02 -8.24 -11.66
N ALA A 530 -5.16 -8.38 -12.67
CA ALA A 530 -4.49 -7.28 -13.35
C ALA A 530 -5.37 -6.59 -14.40
N ILE A 531 -6.10 -7.33 -15.22
CA ILE A 531 -6.95 -6.74 -16.28
C ILE A 531 -8.30 -6.36 -15.66
N LYS A 532 -8.45 -5.10 -15.23
CA LYS A 532 -9.69 -4.60 -14.60
C LYS A 532 -10.70 -4.03 -15.59
N GLY A 533 -10.26 -3.65 -16.79
CA GLY A 533 -11.12 -3.09 -17.83
C GLY A 533 -10.33 -2.73 -19.09
N GLY A 534 -11.04 -2.45 -20.18
CA GLY A 534 -10.46 -2.06 -21.48
C GLY A 534 -11.35 -2.47 -22.66
N GLN A 535 -11.07 -1.96 -23.84
CA GLN A 535 -11.86 -2.26 -25.05
C GLN A 535 -10.96 -2.67 -26.21
N SER A 536 -11.38 -3.68 -26.99
CA SER A 536 -10.69 -4.09 -28.21
C SER A 536 -11.69 -4.41 -29.31
N THR A 537 -11.50 -3.86 -30.51
CA THR A 537 -12.34 -4.18 -31.68
C THR A 537 -11.71 -5.19 -32.62
N ASN A 538 -10.39 -5.39 -32.55
CA ASN A 538 -9.59 -6.08 -33.56
C ASN A 538 -8.62 -7.12 -32.94
N ALA A 539 -9.00 -7.78 -31.85
CA ALA A 539 -8.19 -8.85 -31.31
C ALA A 539 -8.21 -10.06 -32.27
N THR A 540 -7.10 -10.77 -32.40
CA THR A 540 -6.94 -11.87 -33.37
C THR A 540 -6.36 -13.10 -32.69
N LEU A 541 -7.03 -14.25 -32.86
CA LEU A 541 -6.57 -15.58 -32.48
C LEU A 541 -6.11 -16.33 -33.73
N VAL A 542 -4.85 -16.78 -33.69
CA VAL A 542 -4.25 -17.68 -34.67
C VAL A 542 -3.79 -18.93 -33.93
N TYR A 543 -4.23 -20.10 -34.39
CA TYR A 543 -3.76 -21.39 -33.92
C TYR A 543 -3.40 -22.23 -35.15
N GLY A 544 -2.24 -22.90 -35.15
CA GLY A 544 -1.81 -23.77 -36.23
C GLY A 544 -0.79 -24.78 -35.75
N GLY A 545 -1.18 -26.05 -35.62
CA GLY A 545 -0.24 -27.12 -35.24
C GLY A 545 -0.94 -28.36 -34.67
N ASN A 546 -0.14 -29.31 -34.18
CA ASN A 546 -0.64 -30.49 -33.48
C ASN A 546 -1.16 -30.13 -32.08
N PRO A 547 -2.46 -30.31 -31.77
CA PRO A 547 -3.02 -29.94 -30.47
C PRO A 547 -2.47 -30.74 -29.28
N HIS A 548 -1.86 -31.90 -29.50
CA HIS A 548 -1.22 -32.68 -28.45
C HIS A 548 0.15 -32.14 -28.01
N LEU A 549 0.79 -31.29 -28.83
CA LEU A 549 2.10 -30.70 -28.56
C LEU A 549 2.02 -29.28 -27.99
N PHE A 550 0.81 -28.75 -27.76
CA PHE A 550 0.63 -27.44 -27.15
C PHE A 550 0.96 -27.48 -25.65
N PRO A 551 1.67 -26.49 -25.09
CA PRO A 551 2.21 -25.29 -25.74
C PRO A 551 3.47 -25.57 -26.57
N TYR A 552 3.55 -25.04 -27.79
CA TYR A 552 4.64 -25.30 -28.74
C TYR A 552 5.97 -24.70 -28.27
N LEU A 553 6.86 -25.51 -27.71
CA LEU A 553 8.17 -25.08 -27.18
C LEU A 553 9.31 -25.18 -28.21
N HIS A 554 9.20 -26.07 -29.20
CA HIS A 554 10.26 -26.32 -30.20
C HIS A 554 9.81 -25.98 -31.62
N ASN A 555 8.95 -24.96 -31.76
CA ASN A 555 8.38 -24.50 -33.02
C ASN A 555 7.57 -25.56 -33.79
N GLU A 556 6.93 -26.50 -33.07
CA GLU A 556 6.07 -27.54 -33.67
C GLU A 556 4.69 -27.00 -34.13
N GLY A 557 4.43 -25.72 -33.90
CA GLY A 557 3.21 -25.02 -34.27
C GLY A 557 3.27 -23.54 -33.90
N GLN A 558 2.17 -22.82 -34.14
CA GLN A 558 1.98 -21.41 -33.82
C GLN A 558 0.67 -21.21 -33.07
N PHE A 559 0.76 -20.68 -31.85
CA PHE A 559 -0.38 -20.12 -31.13
C PHE A 559 -0.12 -18.63 -30.88
N GLN A 560 -1.04 -17.78 -31.30
CA GLN A 560 -0.96 -16.34 -31.06
C GLN A 560 -2.35 -15.76 -30.76
N VAL A 561 -2.45 -14.97 -29.68
CA VAL A 561 -3.61 -14.11 -29.41
C VAL A 561 -3.10 -12.69 -29.28
N SER A 562 -3.38 -11.84 -30.27
CA SER A 562 -3.04 -10.42 -30.24
C SER A 562 -4.26 -9.62 -29.83
N VAL A 563 -4.17 -8.86 -28.74
CA VAL A 563 -5.27 -8.12 -28.12
C VAL A 563 -4.84 -6.66 -27.92
N PRO A 564 -5.10 -5.77 -28.90
CA PRO A 564 -4.90 -4.34 -28.72
C PRO A 564 -6.03 -3.80 -27.82
N LEU A 565 -5.73 -3.50 -26.55
CA LEU A 565 -6.65 -2.89 -25.61
C LEU A 565 -6.48 -1.37 -25.61
N THR A 566 -7.60 -0.67 -25.65
CA THR A 566 -7.68 0.79 -25.53
C THR A 566 -8.44 1.17 -24.26
N ASN A 567 -8.07 2.32 -23.68
CA ASN A 567 -8.65 2.83 -22.42
C ASN A 567 -8.70 1.76 -21.30
N ALA A 568 -7.63 0.98 -21.19
CA ALA A 568 -7.54 -0.12 -20.23
C ALA A 568 -7.30 0.40 -18.81
N THR A 569 -7.75 -0.40 -17.84
CA THR A 569 -7.36 -0.26 -16.44
C THR A 569 -6.58 -1.50 -16.04
N PHE A 570 -5.30 -1.33 -15.70
CA PHE A 570 -4.37 -2.42 -15.45
C PHE A 570 -3.72 -2.32 -14.06
N ALA A 571 -3.99 -3.28 -13.19
CA ALA A 571 -3.44 -3.37 -11.85
C ALA A 571 -2.24 -4.35 -11.83
N PHE A 572 -1.05 -3.85 -12.16
CA PHE A 572 0.14 -4.69 -12.35
C PHE A 572 0.72 -5.30 -11.06
N GLN A 573 0.40 -4.74 -9.89
CA GLN A 573 0.85 -5.26 -8.59
C GLN A 573 -0.20 -4.96 -7.51
N PRO A 574 -0.47 -5.87 -6.56
CA PRO A 574 -1.30 -5.59 -5.38
C PRO A 574 -0.76 -4.41 -4.56
N ASP A 575 -1.64 -3.63 -3.94
CA ASP A 575 -1.32 -2.45 -3.13
C ASP A 575 -0.60 -1.29 -3.86
N TRP A 576 -0.49 -1.36 -5.19
CA TRP A 576 -0.05 -0.26 -6.04
C TRP A 576 -1.25 0.36 -6.78
N PRO A 577 -1.22 1.68 -7.09
CA PRO A 577 -2.25 2.32 -7.90
C PRO A 577 -2.40 1.66 -9.29
N ALA A 578 -3.64 1.38 -9.70
CA ALA A 578 -3.92 0.83 -11.02
C ALA A 578 -3.64 1.87 -12.12
N LEU A 579 -3.09 1.40 -13.25
CA LEU A 579 -2.84 2.21 -14.44
C LEU A 579 -4.16 2.43 -15.18
N THR A 580 -4.64 3.66 -15.27
CA THR A 580 -5.92 4.00 -15.92
C THR A 580 -5.70 4.70 -17.25
N GLY A 581 -6.60 4.48 -18.23
CA GLY A 581 -6.51 5.14 -19.54
C GLY A 581 -5.33 4.66 -20.37
N LEU A 582 -4.94 3.39 -20.17
CA LEU A 582 -3.78 2.76 -20.79
C LEU A 582 -4.16 2.15 -22.15
N ASP A 583 -3.44 2.51 -23.20
CA ASP A 583 -3.49 1.79 -24.47
C ASP A 583 -2.34 0.77 -24.49
N ILE A 584 -2.67 -0.52 -24.51
CA ILE A 584 -1.71 -1.63 -24.36
C ILE A 584 -2.01 -2.75 -25.34
N ASN A 585 -0.98 -3.24 -26.02
CA ASN A 585 -1.07 -4.42 -26.86
C ASN A 585 -0.65 -5.64 -26.03
N LEU A 586 -1.56 -6.61 -25.88
CA LEU A 586 -1.27 -7.90 -25.24
C LEU A 586 -1.13 -8.97 -26.32
N ASP A 587 0.08 -9.51 -26.49
CA ASP A 587 0.38 -10.57 -27.44
C ASP A 587 0.73 -11.85 -26.69
N PHE A 588 -0.21 -12.79 -26.61
CA PHE A 588 0.04 -14.14 -26.13
C PHE A 588 0.65 -14.94 -27.28
N ILE A 589 1.88 -15.46 -27.15
CA ILE A 589 2.54 -16.26 -28.18
C ILE A 589 3.03 -17.56 -27.55
N ASN A 590 2.50 -18.70 -28.00
CA ASN A 590 2.78 -20.02 -27.44
C ASN A 590 2.68 -20.05 -25.89
N ASN A 591 3.81 -20.15 -25.19
CA ASN A 591 3.88 -20.19 -23.72
C ASN A 591 4.30 -18.86 -23.06
N GLY A 592 4.22 -17.73 -23.77
CA GLY A 592 4.58 -16.42 -23.22
C GLY A 592 3.57 -15.31 -23.54
N LEU A 593 3.65 -14.22 -22.79
CA LEU A 593 2.85 -13.00 -22.95
C LEU A 593 3.78 -11.80 -23.09
N TRP A 594 3.67 -11.07 -24.19
CA TRP A 594 4.36 -9.80 -24.44
C TRP A 594 3.35 -8.68 -24.38
N MET A 595 3.71 -7.61 -23.71
CA MET A 595 2.83 -6.48 -23.43
C MET A 595 3.58 -5.21 -23.77
N LYS A 596 2.96 -4.35 -24.59
CA LYS A 596 3.59 -3.10 -25.03
C LYS A 596 2.66 -1.93 -24.91
N ALA A 597 3.14 -0.83 -24.34
CA ALA A 597 2.45 0.44 -24.31
C ALA A 597 3.40 1.60 -24.61
N ASP A 598 3.01 2.47 -25.55
CA ASP A 598 3.83 3.62 -25.94
C ASP A 598 3.97 4.64 -24.81
N LYS A 599 2.89 4.81 -24.03
CA LYS A 599 2.80 5.81 -22.96
C LYS A 599 1.80 5.39 -21.89
N VAL A 600 2.17 5.59 -20.62
CA VAL A 600 1.30 5.43 -19.46
C VAL A 600 1.54 6.53 -18.43
N MET A 601 0.51 6.89 -17.67
CA MET A 601 0.61 7.85 -16.57
C MET A 601 0.76 7.12 -15.23
N LEU A 602 1.76 7.53 -14.45
CA LEU A 602 2.01 7.13 -13.07
C LEU A 602 1.76 8.37 -12.20
N GLY A 603 0.49 8.64 -11.90
CA GLY A 603 0.09 9.95 -11.34
C GLY A 603 0.34 11.08 -12.34
N ASN A 604 1.17 12.06 -11.97
CA ASN A 604 1.59 13.17 -12.85
C ASN A 604 2.87 12.88 -13.66
N VAL A 605 3.47 11.70 -13.46
CA VAL A 605 4.69 11.26 -14.15
C VAL A 605 4.31 10.42 -15.37
N THR A 606 5.03 10.59 -16.48
CA THR A 606 4.81 9.79 -17.69
C THR A 606 5.84 8.68 -17.77
N ALA A 607 5.41 7.43 -17.95
CA ALA A 607 6.28 6.37 -18.43
C ALA A 607 6.02 6.12 -19.92
N SER A 608 7.08 5.86 -20.67
CA SER A 608 7.10 5.65 -22.13
C SER A 608 7.94 4.44 -22.48
N ASN A 609 7.73 3.86 -23.66
CA ASN A 609 8.39 2.62 -24.10
C ASN A 609 8.23 1.50 -23.06
N LEU A 610 7.00 1.29 -22.58
CA LEU A 610 6.73 0.23 -21.62
C LEU A 610 6.69 -1.10 -22.37
N ASP A 611 7.67 -1.95 -22.07
CA ASP A 611 7.76 -3.33 -22.52
C ASP A 611 7.63 -4.23 -21.29
N ALA A 612 6.61 -5.08 -21.26
CA ALA A 612 6.41 -6.04 -20.18
C ALA A 612 6.28 -7.45 -20.77
N VAL A 613 6.91 -8.44 -20.14
CA VAL A 613 6.97 -9.81 -20.67
C VAL A 613 6.86 -10.85 -19.57
N ILE A 614 6.04 -11.87 -19.83
CA ILE A 614 6.05 -13.16 -19.14
C ILE A 614 6.61 -14.15 -20.17
N PRO A 615 7.92 -14.42 -20.18
CA PRO A 615 8.55 -15.15 -21.27
C PRO A 615 8.17 -16.63 -21.29
N ASP A 616 7.80 -17.17 -20.13
CA ASP A 616 7.39 -18.56 -19.95
C ASP A 616 6.40 -18.63 -18.78
N TYR A 617 5.19 -19.12 -19.03
CA TYR A 617 4.16 -19.27 -18.01
C TYR A 617 4.59 -20.16 -16.84
N SER A 618 5.53 -21.09 -17.05
CA SER A 618 6.05 -21.96 -15.98
C SER A 618 7.11 -21.31 -15.08
N ARG A 619 7.68 -20.18 -15.50
CA ARG A 619 8.67 -19.43 -14.71
C ARG A 619 8.03 -18.41 -13.77
N GLU A 620 6.74 -18.14 -13.94
CA GLU A 620 5.94 -17.31 -13.05
C GLU A 620 6.61 -15.96 -12.74
N LYS A 621 7.17 -15.30 -13.77
CA LYS A 621 7.83 -13.99 -13.63
C LYS A 621 7.35 -13.00 -14.69
N LEU A 622 7.01 -11.81 -14.23
CA LEU A 622 6.72 -10.64 -15.04
C LEU A 622 7.91 -9.68 -14.99
N LEU A 623 8.52 -9.46 -16.15
CA LEU A 623 9.58 -8.49 -16.33
C LEU A 623 8.99 -7.22 -16.96
N ILE A 624 9.26 -6.05 -16.41
CA ILE A 624 8.77 -4.76 -16.93
C ILE A 624 9.95 -3.81 -17.12
N ASP A 625 10.11 -3.29 -18.32
CA ASP A 625 11.04 -2.21 -18.65
C ASP A 625 10.27 -0.97 -19.09
N ALA A 626 10.63 0.21 -18.56
CA ALA A 626 10.00 1.48 -18.95
C ALA A 626 10.94 2.68 -18.77
N ASP A 627 10.84 3.67 -19.66
CA ASP A 627 11.49 4.97 -19.49
C ASP A 627 10.51 5.96 -18.82
N ILE A 628 10.85 6.42 -17.61
CA ILE A 628 10.05 7.32 -16.78
C ILE A 628 10.55 8.76 -16.94
N ASN A 629 9.65 9.72 -17.14
CA ASN A 629 9.93 11.14 -17.23
C ASN A 629 8.86 11.96 -16.51
N GLY A 630 9.27 12.87 -15.62
CA GLY A 630 8.34 13.81 -15.01
C GLY A 630 8.96 14.73 -13.96
N PRO A 631 8.17 15.63 -13.37
CA PRO A 631 8.65 16.54 -12.34
C PRO A 631 9.04 15.77 -11.07
N GLY A 632 10.23 16.04 -10.51
CA GLY A 632 10.74 15.38 -9.30
C GLY A 632 9.80 15.53 -8.09
N LYS A 633 9.11 16.67 -7.98
CA LYS A 633 8.12 16.93 -6.93
C LYS A 633 6.93 15.97 -6.95
N ASP A 634 6.63 15.38 -8.10
CA ASP A 634 5.50 14.46 -8.29
C ASP A 634 5.90 12.99 -8.08
N VAL A 635 7.20 12.69 -7.96
CA VAL A 635 7.72 11.34 -7.71
C VAL A 635 7.39 10.88 -6.28
N GLY A 636 7.64 11.74 -5.27
CA GLY A 636 7.39 11.42 -3.87
C GLY A 636 5.93 11.04 -3.56
N PRO A 637 4.93 11.85 -3.99
CA PRO A 637 3.52 11.53 -3.79
C PRO A 637 3.09 10.15 -4.31
N TYR A 638 3.60 9.71 -5.47
CA TYR A 638 3.27 8.39 -6.02
C TYR A 638 3.70 7.26 -5.07
N PHE A 639 4.90 7.32 -4.50
CA PHE A 639 5.39 6.33 -3.53
C PHE A 639 4.68 6.36 -2.17
N LYS A 640 3.87 7.39 -1.87
CA LYS A 640 3.04 7.42 -0.65
C LYS A 640 1.84 6.49 -0.73
N GLU A 641 1.44 6.10 -1.93
CA GLU A 641 0.34 5.18 -2.19
C GLU A 641 0.82 3.73 -2.42
N THR A 642 2.10 3.45 -2.21
CA THR A 642 2.69 2.11 -2.38
C THR A 642 3.23 1.57 -1.04
N PRO A 643 3.55 0.27 -0.95
CA PRO A 643 4.21 -0.31 0.23
C PRO A 643 5.55 0.34 0.62
N LEU A 644 6.14 1.18 -0.23
CA LEU A 644 7.41 1.89 0.00
C LEU A 644 7.25 3.22 0.76
N LYS A 645 6.02 3.57 1.18
CA LYS A 645 5.72 4.81 1.91
C LYS A 645 6.58 5.02 3.16
N GLU A 646 6.73 3.98 3.98
CA GLU A 646 7.43 4.07 5.27
C GLU A 646 8.95 4.23 5.10
N THR A 647 9.50 3.87 3.92
CA THR A 647 10.93 4.03 3.61
C THR A 647 11.17 5.21 2.69
N LEU A 648 11.00 5.02 1.38
CA LEU A 648 11.31 6.02 0.36
C LEU A 648 10.37 7.23 0.44
N GLY A 649 9.09 7.03 0.75
CA GLY A 649 8.12 8.11 0.91
C GLY A 649 8.49 9.09 2.03
N SER A 650 8.90 8.57 3.19
CA SER A 650 9.33 9.38 4.34
C SER A 650 10.66 10.10 4.09
N ALA A 651 11.60 9.49 3.36
CA ALA A 651 12.85 10.14 2.98
C ALA A 651 12.62 11.33 2.03
N LEU A 652 11.72 11.17 1.05
CA LEU A 652 11.36 12.23 0.09
C LEU A 652 10.55 13.37 0.71
N ASP A 653 9.99 13.20 1.92
CA ASP A 653 9.35 14.28 2.68
C ASP A 653 10.36 15.25 3.32
N GLU A 654 11.55 14.76 3.65
CA GLU A 654 12.66 15.53 4.21
C GLU A 654 13.65 16.02 3.14
N LEU A 655 13.74 15.28 2.02
CA LEU A 655 14.59 15.54 0.86
C LEU A 655 13.74 15.82 -0.38
N GLN A 656 13.32 17.07 -0.54
CA GLN A 656 12.38 17.46 -1.59
C GLN A 656 13.13 17.78 -2.88
N LEU A 657 13.01 16.89 -3.86
CA LEU A 657 13.59 17.04 -5.19
C LEU A 657 12.63 17.79 -6.12
N ASP A 658 13.13 18.82 -6.80
CA ASP A 658 12.43 19.58 -7.83
C ASP A 658 13.24 19.63 -9.14
N GLY A 659 12.58 19.95 -10.25
CA GLY A 659 13.12 19.85 -11.61
C GLY A 659 12.71 18.54 -12.31
N ASN A 660 12.94 18.45 -13.61
CA ASN A 660 12.55 17.28 -14.40
C ASN A 660 13.50 16.10 -14.10
N VAL A 661 12.97 14.90 -13.91
CA VAL A 661 13.73 13.68 -13.64
C VAL A 661 13.43 12.68 -14.75
N SER A 662 14.48 12.06 -15.29
CA SER A 662 14.34 10.95 -16.24
C SER A 662 14.96 9.69 -15.63
N ALA A 663 14.28 8.55 -15.72
CA ALA A 663 14.77 7.28 -15.21
C ALA A 663 14.45 6.13 -16.16
N ARG A 664 15.24 5.06 -16.15
CA ARG A 664 14.87 3.77 -16.73
C ARG A 664 14.57 2.80 -15.61
N LEU A 665 13.37 2.25 -15.58
CA LEU A 665 12.90 1.29 -14.59
C LEU A 665 12.90 -0.11 -15.19
N HIS A 666 13.40 -1.07 -14.42
CA HIS A 666 13.30 -2.50 -14.65
C HIS A 666 12.67 -3.16 -13.40
N LEU A 667 11.52 -3.81 -13.55
CA LEU A 667 10.86 -4.58 -12.49
C LEU A 667 10.95 -6.07 -12.80
N ASP A 668 11.33 -6.86 -11.81
CA ASP A 668 11.21 -8.33 -11.78
C ASP A 668 10.15 -8.67 -10.72
N ILE A 669 8.95 -9.05 -11.17
CA ILE A 669 7.79 -9.39 -10.35
C ILE A 669 7.57 -10.90 -10.41
N PRO A 670 7.90 -11.66 -9.35
CA PRO A 670 7.46 -13.04 -9.20
C PRO A 670 5.93 -13.13 -9.04
N LEU A 671 5.29 -14.07 -9.73
CA LEU A 671 3.85 -14.33 -9.67
C LEU A 671 3.46 -15.31 -8.55
N ASP A 672 4.45 -15.96 -7.93
CA ASP A 672 4.33 -16.91 -6.80
C ASP A 672 4.17 -16.21 -5.43
N GLY A 673 4.26 -14.88 -5.40
CA GLY A 673 4.15 -14.06 -4.19
C GLY A 673 5.49 -13.71 -3.52
N GLU A 674 6.64 -14.03 -4.11
CA GLU A 674 7.94 -13.51 -3.68
C GLU A 674 8.04 -11.97 -3.86
N LEU A 675 9.00 -11.34 -3.17
CA LEU A 675 9.19 -9.89 -3.18
C LEU A 675 9.66 -9.37 -4.56
N THR A 676 8.94 -8.40 -5.10
CA THR A 676 9.31 -7.67 -6.32
C THR A 676 10.68 -7.03 -6.19
N THR A 677 11.52 -7.17 -7.21
CA THR A 677 12.79 -6.45 -7.33
C THR A 677 12.64 -5.29 -8.32
N ALA A 678 12.84 -4.07 -7.86
CA ALA A 678 12.83 -2.86 -8.68
C ALA A 678 14.24 -2.32 -8.86
N LYS A 679 14.69 -2.16 -10.10
CA LYS A 679 15.99 -1.59 -10.45
C LYS A 679 15.82 -0.42 -11.39
N GLY A 680 16.72 0.55 -11.34
CA GLY A 680 16.69 1.59 -12.35
C GLY A 680 17.85 2.57 -12.29
N ASP A 681 18.04 3.28 -13.39
CA ASP A 681 19.02 4.36 -13.54
C ASP A 681 18.29 5.69 -13.64
N VAL A 682 18.58 6.60 -12.73
CA VAL A 682 18.01 7.94 -12.64
C VAL A 682 19.04 8.96 -13.09
N ASN A 683 18.61 9.89 -13.93
CA ASN A 683 19.40 11.00 -14.44
C ASN A 683 18.79 12.32 -13.99
N LEU A 684 19.62 13.14 -13.36
CA LEU A 684 19.29 14.46 -12.85
C LEU A 684 20.00 15.50 -13.72
N VAL A 685 19.26 16.52 -14.16
CA VAL A 685 19.76 17.63 -14.97
C VAL A 685 19.19 18.92 -14.43
N ASN A 686 20.07 19.73 -13.82
CA ASN A 686 19.71 21.04 -13.27
C ASN A 686 18.55 20.95 -12.25
N ASN A 687 18.53 19.90 -11.43
CA ASN A 687 17.55 19.73 -10.37
C ASN A 687 17.90 20.58 -9.15
N SER A 688 16.92 20.82 -8.30
CA SER A 688 17.15 21.43 -6.99
C SER A 688 16.66 20.50 -5.89
N LEU A 689 17.47 20.31 -4.86
CA LEU A 689 17.16 19.46 -3.72
C LEU A 689 17.07 20.31 -2.46
N PHE A 690 15.88 20.41 -1.87
CA PHE A 690 15.67 21.09 -0.60
C PHE A 690 15.81 20.10 0.56
N ILE A 691 16.70 20.43 1.51
CA ILE A 691 17.01 19.65 2.70
C ILE A 691 16.35 20.34 3.91
N LYS A 692 15.17 19.84 4.28
CA LYS A 692 14.30 20.47 5.27
C LYS A 692 14.90 20.59 6.68
N PRO A 693 15.65 19.61 7.24
CA PRO A 693 16.21 19.72 8.60
C PRO A 693 17.19 20.88 8.84
N ILE A 694 17.84 21.37 7.78
CA ILE A 694 18.81 22.47 7.84
C ILE A 694 18.36 23.71 7.06
N ASP A 695 17.15 23.68 6.50
CA ASP A 695 16.54 24.76 5.71
C ASP A 695 17.48 25.29 4.59
N THR A 696 18.08 24.38 3.82
CA THR A 696 18.97 24.75 2.70
C THR A 696 18.61 24.01 1.41
N THR A 697 18.99 24.60 0.28
CA THR A 697 18.76 24.03 -1.06
C THR A 697 20.08 23.81 -1.78
N LEU A 698 20.32 22.60 -2.28
CA LEU A 698 21.33 22.34 -3.31
C LEU A 698 20.73 22.67 -4.67
N LYS A 699 21.43 23.51 -5.44
CA LYS A 699 21.01 23.94 -6.78
C LYS A 699 21.86 23.27 -7.85
N ASP A 700 21.38 23.32 -9.09
CA ASP A 700 22.10 22.83 -10.27
C ASP A 700 22.54 21.36 -10.18
N LEU A 701 21.81 20.54 -9.41
CA LEU A 701 22.12 19.13 -9.15
C LEU A 701 22.04 18.34 -10.45
N THR A 702 23.20 17.86 -10.89
CA THR A 702 23.36 17.18 -12.18
C THR A 702 24.23 15.95 -12.04
N GLY A 703 23.76 14.82 -12.56
CA GLY A 703 24.48 13.54 -12.56
C GLY A 703 23.53 12.36 -12.54
N LYS A 704 24.05 11.16 -12.27
CA LYS A 704 23.30 9.90 -12.35
C LYS A 704 23.40 9.10 -11.06
N PHE A 705 22.34 8.35 -10.75
CA PHE A 705 22.37 7.33 -9.72
C PHE A 705 21.53 6.13 -10.14
N SER A 706 21.91 4.96 -9.65
CA SER A 706 21.16 3.72 -9.84
C SER A 706 20.50 3.32 -8.52
N PHE A 707 19.42 2.56 -8.60
CA PHE A 707 18.81 1.93 -7.43
C PHE A 707 18.50 0.46 -7.68
N THR A 708 18.51 -0.33 -6.62
CA THR A 708 17.97 -1.68 -6.54
C THR A 708 17.22 -1.80 -5.22
N ASN A 709 15.89 -1.79 -5.28
CA ASN A 709 15.01 -1.66 -4.11
C ASN A 709 15.41 -0.44 -3.26
N GLY A 710 15.74 -0.63 -1.98
CA GLY A 710 16.21 0.41 -1.07
C GLY A 710 17.68 0.81 -1.25
N ASP A 711 18.48 0.08 -2.04
CA ASP A 711 19.90 0.37 -2.22
C ASP A 711 20.11 1.33 -3.40
N LEU A 712 20.48 2.57 -3.11
CA LEU A 712 20.80 3.59 -4.09
C LEU A 712 22.31 3.75 -4.17
N LYS A 713 22.84 4.05 -5.35
CA LYS A 713 24.25 4.35 -5.57
C LYS A 713 24.41 5.39 -6.66
N SER A 714 24.97 6.54 -6.32
CA SER A 714 25.26 7.59 -7.28
C SER A 714 26.64 7.47 -7.89
N GLU A 715 26.77 8.00 -9.11
CA GLU A 715 28.04 8.49 -9.60
C GLU A 715 28.39 9.82 -8.91
N THR A 716 29.48 10.48 -9.30
CA THR A 716 29.77 11.83 -8.82
C THR A 716 28.76 12.82 -9.39
N LEU A 717 27.91 13.36 -8.52
CA LEU A 717 26.96 14.43 -8.80
C LEU A 717 27.66 15.79 -8.63
N LYS A 718 27.31 16.73 -9.50
CA LYS A 718 27.74 18.14 -9.40
C LYS A 718 26.56 18.98 -8.94
N ALA A 719 26.80 19.88 -7.99
CA ALA A 719 25.80 20.81 -7.50
C ALA A 719 26.46 22.15 -7.13
N SER A 720 25.63 23.14 -6.86
CA SER A 720 25.99 24.40 -6.23
C SER A 720 25.35 24.45 -4.83
N TRP A 721 26.17 24.63 -3.80
CA TRP A 721 25.73 24.79 -2.42
C TRP A 721 26.40 26.03 -1.81
N PHE A 722 25.63 26.87 -1.12
CA PHE A 722 26.09 28.19 -0.65
C PHE A 722 26.78 29.05 -1.73
N ASN A 723 26.24 29.03 -2.97
CA ASN A 723 26.79 29.72 -4.14
C ASN A 723 28.22 29.27 -4.52
N GLN A 724 28.62 28.06 -4.15
CA GLN A 724 29.92 27.48 -4.46
C GLN A 724 29.74 26.07 -5.06
N PRO A 725 30.62 25.64 -5.99
CA PRO A 725 30.55 24.31 -6.57
C PRO A 725 30.82 23.23 -5.51
N LEU A 726 30.09 22.13 -5.59
CA LEU A 726 30.21 20.95 -4.75
C LEU A 726 30.11 19.70 -5.62
N ASN A 727 31.07 18.78 -5.47
CA ASN A 727 30.88 17.42 -5.95
C ASN A 727 30.41 16.56 -4.78
N LEU A 728 29.44 15.70 -5.01
CA LEU A 728 28.97 14.76 -4.01
C LEU A 728 28.62 13.41 -4.65
N ASP A 729 28.81 12.35 -3.90
CA ASP A 729 28.32 11.01 -4.20
C ASP A 729 27.55 10.48 -3.00
N PHE A 730 26.60 9.59 -3.23
CA PHE A 730 25.85 8.97 -2.15
C PHE A 730 25.62 7.48 -2.42
N SER A 731 25.49 6.73 -1.34
CA SER A 731 25.03 5.35 -1.37
C SER A 731 24.08 5.10 -0.21
N THR A 732 23.09 4.26 -0.44
CA THR A 732 22.19 3.79 0.61
C THR A 732 22.27 2.28 0.71
N THR A 733 22.04 1.76 1.92
CA THR A 733 21.94 0.32 2.14
C THR A 733 20.79 0.05 3.10
N GLU A 734 19.85 -0.77 2.64
CA GLU A 734 18.73 -1.21 3.46
C GLU A 734 19.20 -2.30 4.44
N GLY A 735 19.38 -1.93 5.71
CA GLY A 735 19.77 -2.85 6.77
C GLY A 735 18.56 -3.45 7.50
N ALA A 736 18.77 -4.52 8.26
CA ALA A 736 17.69 -5.17 9.04
C ALA A 736 17.09 -4.30 10.16
N LYS A 737 17.76 -3.22 10.58
CA LYS A 737 17.33 -2.35 11.69
C LYS A 737 17.22 -0.87 11.32
N ALA A 738 17.91 -0.45 10.28
CA ALA A 738 17.98 0.94 9.85
C ALA A 738 18.37 1.01 8.37
N PHE A 739 17.94 2.09 7.74
CA PHE A 739 18.40 2.49 6.43
C PHE A 739 19.67 3.35 6.60
N LEU A 740 20.76 2.92 5.97
CA LEU A 740 22.06 3.59 6.08
C LEU A 740 22.26 4.47 4.85
N VAL A 741 22.62 5.74 5.05
CA VAL A 741 22.95 6.68 3.96
C VAL A 741 24.38 7.17 4.15
N ASN A 742 25.23 6.96 3.17
CA ASN A 742 26.57 7.53 3.13
C ASN A 742 26.64 8.58 2.03
N VAL A 743 27.15 9.76 2.33
CA VAL A 743 27.37 10.83 1.36
C VAL A 743 28.85 11.21 1.38
N GLY A 744 29.54 11.04 0.26
CA GLY A 744 30.85 11.61 -0.01
C GLY A 744 30.70 13.02 -0.57
N MET A 745 31.52 13.95 -0.10
CA MET A 745 31.54 15.34 -0.56
C MET A 745 32.97 15.78 -0.78
N ASN A 746 33.22 16.53 -1.84
CA ASN A 746 34.48 17.26 -1.99
C ASN A 746 34.24 18.61 -2.66
N ALA A 747 34.96 19.62 -2.19
CA ALA A 747 34.94 20.93 -2.81
C ALA A 747 36.22 21.72 -2.52
N SER A 748 36.40 22.82 -3.24
CA SER A 748 37.39 23.85 -2.94
C SER A 748 36.66 25.16 -2.80
N TRP A 749 36.35 25.52 -1.55
CA TRP A 749 35.51 26.67 -1.24
C TRP A 749 36.33 27.87 -0.81
N GLN A 750 35.88 29.06 -1.17
CA GLN A 750 36.44 30.31 -0.68
C GLN A 750 35.62 30.77 0.54
N PRO A 751 36.17 30.76 1.78
CA PRO A 751 35.41 31.12 2.97
C PRO A 751 34.71 32.49 2.85
N SER A 752 35.36 33.43 2.16
CA SER A 752 34.86 34.79 1.94
C SER A 752 33.64 34.89 1.00
N HIS A 753 33.33 33.84 0.26
CA HIS A 753 32.21 33.79 -0.70
C HIS A 753 31.02 32.94 -0.22
N THR A 754 31.11 32.36 0.98
CA THR A 754 30.05 31.52 1.56
C THR A 754 28.84 32.33 2.05
N GLY A 755 29.02 33.63 2.31
CA GLY A 755 27.99 34.50 2.90
C GLY A 755 27.72 34.23 4.39
N LEU A 756 28.54 33.40 5.06
CA LEU A 756 28.36 33.02 6.46
C LEU A 756 29.17 33.85 7.45
N LEU A 757 30.24 34.54 7.00
CA LEU A 757 31.14 35.32 7.86
C LEU A 757 30.71 36.80 7.97
N PRO A 758 30.84 37.45 9.14
CA PRO A 758 30.65 38.90 9.28
C PRO A 758 31.60 39.65 8.34
N LYS A 759 31.15 40.77 7.77
CA LYS A 759 31.90 41.53 6.74
C LYS A 759 33.35 41.85 7.13
N ALA A 760 33.59 42.26 8.38
CA ALA A 760 34.94 42.56 8.87
C ALA A 760 35.89 41.34 8.89
N VAL A 761 35.35 40.14 9.15
CA VAL A 761 36.11 38.87 9.07
C VAL A 761 36.25 38.43 7.62
N ASN A 762 35.20 38.64 6.82
CA ASN A 762 35.14 38.31 5.40
C ASN A 762 36.22 39.05 4.60
N ASP A 763 36.41 40.34 4.89
CA ASP A 763 37.40 41.20 4.22
C ASP A 763 38.84 40.89 4.68
N ALA A 764 39.01 40.27 5.87
CA ALA A 764 40.32 39.94 6.46
C ALA A 764 40.79 38.50 6.15
N VAL A 765 39.98 37.68 5.46
CA VAL A 765 40.30 36.29 5.11
C VAL A 765 40.21 36.09 3.61
N SER A 766 41.26 35.52 3.01
CA SER A 766 41.30 35.28 1.56
C SER A 766 41.88 33.90 1.23
N GLY A 767 41.61 33.41 0.02
CA GLY A 767 42.07 32.11 -0.46
C GLY A 767 40.98 31.04 -0.50
N SER A 768 41.36 29.81 -0.88
CA SER A 768 40.44 28.66 -0.97
C SER A 768 40.89 27.51 -0.08
N VAL A 769 39.92 26.75 0.42
CA VAL A 769 40.12 25.56 1.24
C VAL A 769 39.63 24.35 0.45
N PRO A 770 40.52 23.51 -0.08
CA PRO A 770 40.12 22.18 -0.50
C PRO A 770 39.74 21.35 0.72
N TRP A 771 38.58 20.70 0.68
CA TRP A 771 38.09 19.84 1.75
C TRP A 771 37.36 18.61 1.20
N ASP A 772 37.47 17.51 1.96
CA ASP A 772 36.69 16.30 1.79
C ASP A 772 35.75 16.12 2.99
N GLY A 773 34.52 15.67 2.71
CA GLY A 773 33.47 15.43 3.69
C GLY A 773 32.88 14.04 3.54
N LYS A 774 32.59 13.38 4.65
CA LYS A 774 31.84 12.12 4.70
C LYS A 774 30.68 12.28 5.68
N VAL A 775 29.47 12.09 5.20
CA VAL A 775 28.25 12.06 6.01
C VAL A 775 27.80 10.61 6.11
N ALA A 776 27.57 10.10 7.31
CA ALA A 776 26.93 8.83 7.57
C ALA A 776 25.64 9.08 8.35
N ILE A 777 24.50 8.74 7.78
CA ILE A 777 23.17 8.91 8.37
C ILE A 777 22.61 7.51 8.65
N GLU A 778 22.07 7.33 9.84
CA GLU A 778 21.35 6.13 10.25
C GLU A 778 19.87 6.51 10.48
N LEU A 779 19.00 5.93 9.66
CA LEU A 779 17.54 6.12 9.68
C LEU A 779 16.89 4.82 10.19
N PRO A 780 16.72 4.65 11.51
CA PRO A 780 16.08 3.46 12.06
C PRO A 780 14.60 3.41 11.65
N TYR A 781 14.08 2.22 11.32
CA TYR A 781 12.64 2.05 10.99
C TYR A 781 11.73 2.47 12.15
N HIS A 782 12.24 2.39 13.38
CA HIS A 782 11.60 2.88 14.58
C HIS A 782 12.62 3.65 15.43
N GLY A 783 12.43 4.96 15.61
CA GLY A 783 13.31 5.82 16.41
C GLY A 783 13.62 7.15 15.73
N ASN A 784 14.60 7.86 16.28
CA ASN A 784 15.05 9.15 15.72
C ASN A 784 16.29 8.95 14.84
N ALA A 785 16.34 9.66 13.72
CA ALA A 785 17.50 9.71 12.85
C ALA A 785 18.74 10.24 13.57
N SER A 786 19.89 9.64 13.27
CA SER A 786 21.19 10.14 13.73
C SER A 786 22.16 10.29 12.56
N TYR A 787 23.12 11.20 12.68
CA TYR A 787 24.13 11.40 11.65
C TYR A 787 25.51 11.70 12.25
N LYS A 788 26.54 11.33 11.50
CA LYS A 788 27.93 11.69 11.72
C LYS A 788 28.48 12.37 10.46
N VAL A 789 29.21 13.46 10.62
CA VAL A 789 29.89 14.15 9.52
C VAL A 789 31.36 14.28 9.87
N ASP A 790 32.24 13.79 9.02
CA ASP A 790 33.68 14.01 9.11
C ASP A 790 34.09 14.93 7.96
N ILE A 791 34.74 16.05 8.26
CA ILE A 791 35.27 17.01 7.29
C ILE A 791 36.77 17.16 7.52
N ASN A 792 37.57 16.94 6.49
CA ASN A 792 39.01 17.20 6.51
C ASN A 792 39.35 18.27 5.47
N GLY A 793 40.21 19.22 5.82
CA GLY A 793 40.71 20.24 4.91
C GLY A 793 42.09 20.74 5.31
N ASP A 794 42.70 21.57 4.47
CA ASP A 794 43.98 22.22 4.76
C ASP A 794 43.90 23.72 4.43
N LEU A 795 44.13 24.57 5.44
CA LEU A 795 44.14 26.03 5.31
C LEU A 795 45.46 26.56 4.73
N LYS A 796 46.27 25.72 4.09
CA LYS A 796 47.53 26.12 3.41
C LYS A 796 47.36 27.33 2.51
N ASN A 797 46.30 27.37 1.72
CA ASN A 797 46.05 28.43 0.74
C ASN A 797 45.23 29.60 1.30
N VAL A 798 44.92 29.59 2.60
CA VAL A 798 44.19 30.67 3.27
C VAL A 798 45.16 31.62 3.96
N SER A 799 44.95 32.91 3.77
CA SER A 799 45.55 33.99 4.56
C SER A 799 44.51 34.64 5.48
N SER A 800 44.95 35.10 6.65
CA SER A 800 44.18 35.90 7.58
C SER A 800 45.01 37.09 8.06
N ASP A 801 44.50 38.29 7.83
CA ASP A 801 45.09 39.55 8.30
C ASP A 801 44.46 40.00 9.64
N LEU A 802 43.80 39.08 10.37
CA LEU A 802 43.24 39.33 11.70
C LEU A 802 44.35 39.47 12.75
N PRO A 803 44.12 40.17 13.88
CA PRO A 803 45.11 40.29 14.95
C PRO A 803 45.57 38.95 15.53
N SER A 804 46.77 38.93 16.09
CA SER A 804 47.30 37.74 16.78
C SER A 804 46.35 37.29 17.90
N PRO A 805 46.07 35.98 18.07
CA PRO A 805 46.81 34.82 17.56
C PRO A 805 46.27 34.16 16.28
N VAL A 806 45.34 34.80 15.57
CA VAL A 806 44.71 34.21 14.36
C VAL A 806 45.28 34.78 13.05
N ASP A 807 46.30 35.63 13.13
CA ASP A 807 47.06 36.09 11.98
C ASP A 807 47.73 34.90 11.28
N LYS A 808 47.59 34.82 9.95
CA LYS A 808 48.17 33.72 9.17
C LYS A 808 48.52 34.16 7.76
N LYS A 809 49.74 33.87 7.32
CA LYS A 809 50.12 34.01 5.90
C LYS A 809 49.74 32.76 5.10
N ALA A 810 49.44 32.95 3.81
CA ALA A 810 49.27 31.84 2.88
C ALA A 810 50.60 31.09 2.67
N GLY A 811 50.54 29.77 2.47
CA GLY A 811 51.68 28.90 2.16
C GLY A 811 51.99 27.85 3.24
N GLU A 812 51.65 28.13 4.51
CA GLU A 812 51.87 27.19 5.63
C GLU A 812 50.66 26.27 5.82
N PRO A 813 50.86 24.93 5.78
CA PRO A 813 49.78 23.97 5.98
C PRO A 813 49.25 24.04 7.42
N LEU A 814 47.94 24.10 7.54
CA LEU A 814 47.24 24.14 8.80
C LEU A 814 46.01 23.22 8.64
N PRO A 815 46.18 21.91 8.91
CA PRO A 815 45.14 20.94 8.70
C PRO A 815 43.96 21.22 9.63
N VAL A 816 42.76 21.10 9.10
CA VAL A 816 41.51 21.25 9.82
C VAL A 816 40.77 19.93 9.75
N LYS A 817 40.36 19.45 10.92
CA LYS A 817 39.50 18.27 11.04
C LYS A 817 38.28 18.63 11.87
N ILE A 818 37.10 18.37 11.33
CA ILE A 818 35.81 18.63 11.97
C ILE A 818 35.02 17.34 11.99
N ASN A 819 34.55 16.95 13.17
CA ASN A 819 33.65 15.82 13.36
C ASN A 819 32.35 16.36 13.96
N VAL A 820 31.23 16.07 13.31
CA VAL A 820 29.88 16.43 13.76
C VAL A 820 29.14 15.14 14.10
N ALA A 821 28.45 15.10 15.23
CA ALA A 821 27.55 14.01 15.58
C ALA A 821 26.24 14.58 16.12
N GLY A 822 25.10 14.15 15.59
CA GLY A 822 23.82 14.73 15.97
C GLY A 822 22.61 13.92 15.56
N GLY A 823 21.44 14.51 15.82
CA GLY A 823 20.15 14.05 15.34
C GLY A 823 19.28 15.24 14.94
N LEU A 824 17.97 15.05 14.77
CA LEU A 824 17.07 16.07 14.22
C LEU A 824 16.96 17.38 15.04
N ASN A 825 17.32 17.37 16.33
CA ASN A 825 17.12 18.51 17.24
C ASN A 825 18.41 19.23 17.64
N SER A 826 19.56 18.55 17.56
CA SER A 826 20.85 19.13 17.97
C SER A 826 22.03 18.31 17.46
N PHE A 827 23.18 18.97 17.32
CA PHE A 827 24.44 18.30 17.02
C PHE A 827 25.59 18.87 17.84
N GLU A 828 26.59 18.03 18.06
CA GLU A 828 27.88 18.40 18.61
C GLU A 828 28.90 18.46 17.47
N LEU A 829 29.65 19.56 17.39
CA LEU A 829 30.69 19.83 16.41
C LEU A 829 32.01 19.95 17.17
N THR A 830 32.92 19.04 16.89
CA THR A 830 34.22 18.89 17.52
C THR A 830 35.32 18.93 16.47
N GLY A 831 36.51 19.37 16.83
CA GLY A 831 37.59 19.36 15.85
C GLY A 831 38.87 20.01 16.32
N ALA A 832 39.81 20.08 15.37
CA ALA A 832 41.12 20.65 15.58
C ALA A 832 41.54 21.50 14.38
N ILE A 833 42.23 22.61 14.66
CA ILE A 833 42.88 23.48 13.71
C ILE A 833 44.39 23.44 14.01
N GLY A 834 45.11 22.63 13.23
CA GLY A 834 46.49 22.26 13.53
C GLY A 834 46.62 21.36 14.77
N ALA A 835 47.84 21.26 15.32
CA ALA A 835 48.14 20.36 16.44
C ALA A 835 47.77 20.92 17.83
N LYS A 836 47.44 22.20 17.93
CA LYS A 836 47.37 22.94 19.21
C LYS A 836 46.00 23.55 19.50
N ASN A 837 45.19 23.82 18.48
CA ASN A 837 43.90 24.46 18.66
C ASN A 837 42.79 23.42 18.50
N HIS A 838 41.98 23.25 19.54
CA HIS A 838 40.86 22.33 19.55
C HIS A 838 39.58 23.09 19.86
N PHE A 839 38.49 22.70 19.22
CA PHE A 839 37.17 23.28 19.47
C PHE A 839 36.14 22.19 19.72
N ASN A 840 35.14 22.54 20.51
CA ASN A 840 33.97 21.73 20.78
C ASN A 840 32.76 22.67 20.90
N SER A 841 31.67 22.36 20.22
CA SER A 841 30.46 23.16 20.24
C SER A 841 29.21 22.30 20.15
N ARG A 842 28.13 22.73 20.78
CA ARG A 842 26.80 22.13 20.67
C ARG A 842 25.84 23.14 20.07
N TRP A 843 25.14 22.71 19.03
CA TRP A 843 24.21 23.50 18.26
C TRP A 843 22.82 22.88 18.35
N LEU A 844 21.80 23.73 18.46
CA LEU A 844 20.39 23.35 18.47
C LEU A 844 19.77 23.68 17.11
N LEU A 845 19.10 22.69 16.53
CA LEU A 845 18.38 22.79 15.27
C LEU A 845 16.95 23.25 15.59
N SER A 846 16.69 24.55 15.40
CA SER A 846 15.37 25.16 15.56
C SER A 846 15.08 26.05 14.34
N ARG A 847 14.08 26.95 14.39
CA ARG A 847 13.84 27.90 13.27
C ARG A 847 15.07 28.74 12.89
N LYS A 848 16.00 28.92 13.83
CA LYS A 848 17.34 29.47 13.58
C LYS A 848 18.37 28.55 14.21
N LEU A 849 19.49 28.38 13.54
CA LEU A 849 20.60 27.58 14.07
C LEU A 849 21.15 28.27 15.33
N THR A 850 21.02 27.64 16.49
CA THR A 850 21.39 28.27 17.77
C THR A 850 22.62 27.60 18.35
N LEU A 851 23.68 28.35 18.59
CA LEU A 851 24.83 27.87 19.35
C LEU A 851 24.45 27.84 20.84
N ASP A 852 24.37 26.65 21.45
CA ASP A 852 24.07 26.48 22.89
C ASP A 852 25.35 26.68 23.71
N ARG A 853 26.39 25.92 23.36
CA ARG A 853 27.66 25.87 24.09
C ARG A 853 28.83 25.80 23.12
N ALA A 854 29.91 26.50 23.41
CA ALA A 854 31.16 26.38 22.68
C ALA A 854 32.37 26.53 23.60
N ILE A 855 33.44 25.81 23.27
CA ILE A 855 34.76 26.03 23.80
C ILE A 855 35.79 26.00 22.67
N LEU A 856 36.66 27.01 22.64
CA LEU A 856 37.87 27.03 21.83
C LEU A 856 39.06 27.04 22.77
N THR A 857 39.96 26.06 22.63
CA THR A 857 41.17 25.96 23.46
C THR A 857 42.40 25.91 22.57
N SER A 858 43.27 26.91 22.72
CA SER A 858 44.60 26.93 22.12
C SER A 858 45.64 26.29 23.04
N ASP A 859 46.77 25.86 22.46
CA ASP A 859 47.85 25.12 23.14
C ASP A 859 47.40 23.85 23.90
N SER A 860 46.28 23.25 23.49
CA SER A 860 45.78 21.98 24.06
C SER A 860 46.23 20.77 23.23
N LYS A 861 46.43 19.62 23.90
CA LYS A 861 46.69 18.32 23.27
C LYS A 861 45.42 17.52 22.96
N ALA A 862 44.27 17.94 23.47
CA ALA A 862 43.00 17.23 23.33
C ALA A 862 41.82 18.20 23.25
N ILE A 863 40.68 17.70 22.78
CA ILE A 863 39.42 18.44 22.72
C ILE A 863 38.89 18.62 24.16
N SER A 864 38.68 19.87 24.55
CA SER A 864 38.09 20.21 25.85
C SER A 864 36.59 19.86 25.88
N PRO A 865 36.04 19.43 27.03
CA PRO A 865 34.61 19.24 27.17
C PRO A 865 33.87 20.57 27.05
N LEU A 866 32.60 20.51 26.62
CA LEU A 866 31.74 21.70 26.57
C LEU A 866 31.56 22.31 27.96
N PRO A 867 31.39 23.64 28.05
CA PRO A 867 31.04 24.29 29.31
C PRO A 867 29.72 23.74 29.90
N ASP A 868 29.59 23.76 31.24
CA ASP A 868 28.38 23.30 31.92
C ASP A 868 27.16 24.20 31.64
N GLN A 869 27.40 25.48 31.35
CA GLN A 869 26.37 26.49 31.09
C GLN A 869 26.39 26.94 29.63
N ALA A 870 25.22 27.31 29.10
CA ALA A 870 25.10 27.92 27.78
C ALA A 870 25.99 29.16 27.67
N GLY A 871 26.83 29.20 26.63
CA GLY A 871 27.90 30.20 26.53
C GLY A 871 29.07 29.78 25.65
N VAL A 872 29.91 30.75 25.32
CA VAL A 872 31.17 30.55 24.59
C VAL A 872 32.34 30.72 25.57
N GLU A 873 33.21 29.72 25.68
CA GLU A 873 34.47 29.81 26.42
C GLU A 873 35.66 29.85 25.44
N LEU A 874 36.48 30.90 25.55
CA LEU A 874 37.66 31.14 24.73
C LEU A 874 38.89 31.04 25.63
N ASN A 875 39.62 29.92 25.53
CA ASN A 875 40.88 29.69 26.22
C ASN A 875 42.01 29.97 25.22
N MET A 876 42.44 31.23 25.21
CA MET A 876 43.32 31.80 24.20
C MET A 876 44.77 31.93 24.71
N PRO A 877 45.77 31.92 23.82
CA PRO A 877 47.17 32.23 24.18
C PRO A 877 47.28 33.73 24.55
N PRO A 878 48.47 34.29 24.85
CA PRO A 878 48.63 35.72 25.06
C PRO A 878 48.02 36.55 23.91
N MET A 879 47.26 37.60 24.24
CA MET A 879 46.53 38.43 23.27
C MET A 879 46.79 39.92 23.45
N ASP A 880 46.73 40.67 22.35
CA ASP A 880 46.67 42.13 22.38
C ASP A 880 45.22 42.64 22.35
N GLY A 881 44.70 43.01 23.52
CA GLY A 881 43.32 43.47 23.65
C GLY A 881 43.03 44.79 22.92
N ALA A 882 44.05 45.61 22.61
CA ALA A 882 43.85 46.87 21.89
C ALA A 882 43.60 46.63 20.39
N GLU A 883 44.32 45.71 19.75
CA GLU A 883 44.11 45.35 18.35
C GLU A 883 42.74 44.69 18.13
N TRP A 884 42.35 43.78 19.03
CA TRP A 884 41.02 43.16 18.99
C TRP A 884 39.91 44.19 19.22
N LEU A 885 40.05 45.11 20.17
CA LEU A 885 39.05 46.16 20.40
C LEU A 885 38.90 47.09 19.18
N ALA A 886 40.01 47.43 18.50
CA ALA A 886 39.98 48.24 17.29
C ALA A 886 39.20 47.57 16.15
N LEU A 887 39.32 46.24 16.00
CA LEU A 887 38.53 45.45 15.04
C LEU A 887 37.02 45.52 15.35
N PHE A 888 36.63 45.41 16.63
CA PHE A 888 35.22 45.41 17.03
C PHE A 888 34.57 46.80 16.98
N GLN A 889 35.32 47.88 17.23
CA GLN A 889 34.83 49.26 17.10
C GLN A 889 34.60 49.67 15.63
N GLY A 890 35.20 48.97 14.66
CA GLY A 890 35.08 49.23 13.23
C GLY A 890 33.76 48.78 12.55
N GLY A 891 32.75 48.37 13.33
CA GLY A 891 31.41 48.04 12.80
C GLY A 891 31.02 46.56 12.80
N ALA A 892 31.77 45.68 13.45
CA ALA A 892 31.49 44.24 13.50
C ALA A 892 30.23 43.85 14.30
N VAL A 893 29.65 44.77 15.09
CA VAL A 893 28.58 44.45 16.06
C VAL A 893 27.16 44.52 15.46
N ASN A 894 26.97 45.10 14.27
CA ASN A 894 25.62 45.36 13.72
C ASN A 894 25.15 44.39 12.61
N GLU A 895 25.97 43.43 12.17
CA GLU A 895 25.61 42.51 11.06
C GLU A 895 25.94 41.05 11.38
N VAL A 896 25.44 40.53 12.50
CA VAL A 896 25.42 39.07 12.72
C VAL A 896 24.28 38.48 11.88
N SER A 897 24.56 37.44 11.09
CA SER A 897 23.63 36.88 10.10
C SER A 897 22.25 36.56 10.71
N SER A 898 21.17 36.80 9.96
CA SER A 898 19.79 36.59 10.42
C SER A 898 19.45 35.14 10.81
N ASN A 899 20.31 34.19 10.48
CA ASN A 899 20.04 32.76 10.48
C ASN A 899 20.71 32.01 11.65
N VAL A 900 21.63 32.65 12.38
CA VAL A 900 22.38 32.04 13.49
C VAL A 900 22.22 32.86 14.78
N LEU A 901 21.88 32.19 15.88
CA LEU A 901 21.79 32.77 17.23
C LEU A 901 23.03 32.35 18.05
N PHE A 902 23.77 33.32 18.58
CA PHE A 902 24.93 33.10 19.45
C PHE A 902 24.57 33.29 20.93
N PRO A 903 25.23 32.58 21.88
CA PRO A 903 25.04 32.81 23.31
C PRO A 903 25.43 34.22 23.72
N GLU A 904 24.65 34.82 24.63
CA GLU A 904 24.96 36.13 25.21
C GLU A 904 26.08 36.07 26.26
N ARG A 905 26.39 34.86 26.77
CA ARG A 905 27.47 34.64 27.74
C ARG A 905 28.77 34.28 27.04
N ILE A 906 29.81 35.09 27.27
CA ILE A 906 31.16 34.90 26.71
C ILE A 906 32.17 34.92 27.85
N THR A 907 32.98 33.87 27.94
CA THR A 907 34.11 33.77 28.89
C THR A 907 35.40 33.77 28.10
N LEU A 908 36.27 34.75 28.32
CA LEU A 908 37.63 34.79 27.76
C LEU A 908 38.63 34.54 28.88
N ARG A 909 39.50 33.55 28.69
CA ARG A 909 40.62 33.25 29.58
C ARG A 909 41.90 33.32 28.78
N THR A 910 42.85 34.11 29.27
CA THR A 910 44.18 34.22 28.67
C THR A 910 45.24 34.40 29.75
N PRO A 911 46.43 33.80 29.60
CA PRO A 911 47.53 33.99 30.56
C PRO A 911 48.03 35.44 30.59
N SER A 912 47.88 36.21 29.50
CA SER A 912 48.34 37.60 29.41
C SER A 912 47.51 38.37 28.39
N LEU A 913 46.89 39.48 28.82
CA LEU A 913 46.15 40.41 27.98
C LEU A 913 46.83 41.78 28.03
N THR A 914 47.39 42.27 26.93
CA THR A 914 47.87 43.67 26.86
C THR A 914 46.71 44.60 26.56
N PHE A 915 46.38 45.51 27.48
CA PHE A 915 45.27 46.46 27.33
C PHE A 915 45.49 47.72 28.18
N ALA A 916 45.07 48.89 27.70
CA ALA A 916 45.18 50.18 28.40
C ALA A 916 46.62 50.55 28.88
N GLY A 917 47.63 50.17 28.10
CA GLY A 917 49.04 50.46 28.40
C GLY A 917 49.68 49.56 29.46
N GLN A 918 49.02 48.48 29.88
CA GLN A 918 49.51 47.51 30.86
C GLN A 918 49.30 46.08 30.36
N SER A 919 50.14 45.14 30.84
CA SER A 919 49.86 43.70 30.72
C SER A 919 49.08 43.22 31.94
N TRP A 920 47.91 42.64 31.70
CA TRP A 920 47.05 42.03 32.68
C TRP A 920 47.30 40.52 32.70
N ASN A 921 47.68 39.97 33.84
CA ASN A 921 48.14 38.59 33.95
C ASN A 921 47.05 37.66 34.50
N ASN A 922 46.95 36.46 33.92
CA ASN A 922 45.97 35.42 34.26
C ASN A 922 44.54 35.96 34.28
N VAL A 923 44.11 36.53 33.16
CA VAL A 923 42.87 37.28 33.05
C VAL A 923 41.74 36.34 32.64
N SER A 924 40.66 36.39 33.42
CA SER A 924 39.36 35.83 33.10
C SER A 924 38.36 36.97 32.98
N LEU A 925 37.80 37.15 31.79
CA LEU A 925 36.73 38.10 31.50
C LEU A 925 35.44 37.32 31.24
N VAL A 926 34.40 37.56 32.02
CA VAL A 926 33.09 36.94 31.84
C VAL A 926 32.08 38.03 31.52
N SER A 927 31.56 38.03 30.30
CA SER A 927 30.43 38.85 29.88
C SER A 927 29.17 38.01 29.92
N GLN A 928 28.10 38.51 30.53
CA GLN A 928 26.80 37.83 30.58
C GLN A 928 25.66 38.85 30.57
N PRO A 929 24.47 38.49 30.09
CA PRO A 929 23.30 39.35 30.19
C PRO A 929 22.91 39.57 31.66
N ASP A 930 22.45 40.78 31.96
CA ASP A 930 21.90 41.18 33.27
C ASP A 930 20.61 41.97 33.03
N ALA A 931 19.70 42.05 34.01
CA ALA A 931 18.35 42.60 33.81
C ALA A 931 18.36 44.01 33.14
N GLY A 932 18.03 44.06 31.85
CA GLY A 932 18.01 45.29 31.04
C GLY A 932 19.39 45.77 30.55
N GLY A 933 20.37 44.88 30.41
CA GLY A 933 21.71 45.18 29.92
C GLY A 933 22.70 44.01 29.99
N SER A 934 23.97 44.28 30.30
CA SER A 934 25.03 43.27 30.40
C SER A 934 25.94 43.51 31.59
N LYS A 935 26.50 42.43 32.14
CA LYS A 935 27.46 42.46 33.24
C LYS A 935 28.77 41.83 32.77
N VAL A 936 29.86 42.56 32.96
CA VAL A 936 31.23 42.10 32.67
C VAL A 936 31.99 41.98 33.99
N GLU A 937 32.52 40.79 34.25
CA GLU A 937 33.38 40.51 35.40
C GLU A 937 34.80 40.30 34.93
N ALA A 938 35.75 40.98 35.56
CA ALA A 938 37.17 40.90 35.27
C ALA A 938 37.92 40.42 36.51
N GLN A 939 38.60 39.28 36.38
CA GLN A 939 39.44 38.72 37.42
C GLN A 939 40.83 38.43 36.86
N GLY A 940 41.86 38.97 37.50
CA GLY A 940 43.26 38.75 37.17
C GLY A 940 44.15 39.10 38.36
N ARG A 941 45.47 39.05 38.17
CA ARG A 941 46.43 39.42 39.23
C ARG A 941 46.34 40.91 39.60
N GLU A 942 46.05 41.76 38.62
CA GLU A 942 46.02 43.22 38.78
C GLU A 942 44.61 43.81 38.88
N ILE A 943 43.55 43.01 38.71
CA ILE A 943 42.16 43.50 38.73
C ILE A 943 41.19 42.46 39.31
N ASN A 944 40.27 42.91 40.16
CA ASN A 944 39.07 42.17 40.54
C ASN A 944 37.91 43.17 40.54
N ALA A 945 37.11 43.13 39.47
CA ALA A 945 36.08 44.13 39.21
C ALA A 945 34.86 43.53 38.51
N SER A 946 33.73 44.20 38.68
CA SER A 946 32.51 43.96 37.90
C SER A 946 31.97 45.28 37.36
N LEU A 947 31.53 45.28 36.11
CA LEU A 947 30.90 46.39 35.40
C LEU A 947 29.51 45.96 34.97
N THR A 948 28.48 46.58 35.54
CA THR A 948 27.08 46.34 35.16
C THR A 948 26.60 47.48 34.27
N MET A 949 26.37 47.20 32.99
CA MET A 949 25.96 48.15 31.96
C MET A 949 24.45 48.03 31.74
N ARG A 950 23.67 49.02 32.19
CA ARG A 950 22.21 49.03 31.99
C ARG A 950 21.84 49.98 30.86
N GLN A 951 20.84 49.63 30.04
CA GLN A 951 20.48 50.42 28.86
C GLN A 951 19.87 51.80 29.20
N ASN A 952 19.22 51.94 30.37
CA ASN A 952 18.54 53.17 30.81
C ASN A 952 18.90 53.57 32.25
N ALA A 953 20.07 53.18 32.75
CA ALA A 953 20.54 53.55 34.08
C ALA A 953 22.07 53.69 34.06
N PRO A 954 22.67 54.41 35.03
CA PRO A 954 24.12 54.52 35.13
C PRO A 954 24.79 53.15 35.19
N TRP A 955 25.90 53.03 34.49
CA TRP A 955 26.78 51.87 34.57
C TRP A 955 27.37 51.79 35.98
N GLN A 956 27.45 50.59 36.54
CA GLN A 956 27.95 50.38 37.89
C GLN A 956 29.28 49.65 37.83
N ALA A 957 30.37 50.35 38.08
CA ALA A 957 31.72 49.79 38.20
C ALA A 957 32.04 49.53 39.67
N ALA A 958 31.93 48.27 40.08
CA ALA A 958 32.31 47.81 41.41
C ALA A 958 33.67 47.11 41.36
N ILE A 959 34.70 47.80 41.82
CA ILE A 959 36.10 47.38 41.81
C ILE A 959 36.49 47.00 43.23
N ARG A 960 36.76 45.71 43.46
CA ARG A 960 37.27 45.24 44.77
C ARG A 960 38.76 45.53 44.91
N TYR A 961 39.52 45.32 43.84
CA TYR A 961 40.95 45.55 43.79
C TYR A 961 41.35 46.00 42.39
N LEU A 962 42.18 47.05 42.30
CA LEU A 962 42.79 47.51 41.06
C LEU A 962 44.23 47.91 41.32
N TYR A 963 45.15 47.34 40.55
CA TYR A 963 46.53 47.76 40.44
C TYR A 963 46.82 48.25 39.02
N TYR A 964 46.72 49.56 38.84
CA TYR A 964 46.98 50.22 37.57
C TYR A 964 48.31 50.95 37.61
N ASN A 965 49.29 50.41 36.87
CA ASN A 965 50.62 50.98 36.71
C ASN A 965 51.07 50.80 35.26
N PRO A 966 50.58 51.64 34.33
CA PRO A 966 50.91 51.54 32.92
C PRO A 966 52.41 51.81 32.73
N ALA A 967 53.14 50.83 32.22
CA ALA A 967 54.50 51.04 31.76
C ALA A 967 54.42 51.65 30.35
N ALA A 968 55.11 52.76 30.10
CA ALA A 968 55.30 53.21 28.72
C ALA A 968 55.98 52.08 27.96
N ALA A 969 55.23 51.38 27.10
CA ALA A 969 55.76 50.30 26.29
C ALA A 969 56.81 50.90 25.36
N GLN A 970 58.09 50.74 25.71
CA GLN A 970 59.20 51.02 24.82
C GLN A 970 59.11 50.03 23.65
N LYS A 971 58.43 50.42 22.57
CA LYS A 971 58.72 49.85 21.25
C LYS A 971 60.10 50.36 20.86
N SER A 972 61.08 49.45 20.84
CA SER A 972 62.41 49.68 20.30
C SER A 972 62.29 50.12 18.84
N GLY A 973 62.44 51.42 18.55
CA GLY A 973 62.54 51.89 17.17
C GLY A 973 62.22 53.35 16.87
N GLU A 974 61.42 54.05 17.69
CA GLU A 974 61.07 55.45 17.40
C GLU A 974 61.10 56.31 18.67
N THR A 975 61.95 57.34 18.65
CA THR A 975 61.90 58.46 19.58
C THR A 975 60.64 59.26 19.31
N SER A 976 59.52 58.86 19.91
CA SER A 976 58.38 59.75 20.11
C SER A 976 58.33 60.12 21.59
N ASP A 977 58.19 61.41 21.86
CA ASP A 977 58.05 61.97 23.20
C ASP A 977 57.12 61.12 24.06
N GLY A 978 57.55 60.82 25.28
CA GLY A 978 56.79 60.07 26.29
C GLY A 978 55.54 60.82 26.75
N ALA A 979 54.59 61.02 25.84
CA ALA A 979 53.32 61.66 26.10
C ALA A 979 52.36 60.61 26.66
N SER A 980 51.97 60.80 27.93
CA SER A 980 50.82 60.14 28.53
C SER A 980 49.61 60.16 27.57
N PRO A 981 48.80 59.10 27.48
CA PRO A 981 47.59 59.08 26.63
C PRO A 981 46.58 60.19 26.97
N LEU A 982 46.77 60.90 28.09
CA LEU A 982 46.02 62.09 28.49
C LEU A 982 46.55 63.42 27.88
N ALA A 983 47.64 63.39 27.10
CA ALA A 983 48.37 64.60 26.69
C ALA A 983 48.00 65.14 25.29
N SER A 984 47.23 64.44 24.45
CA SER A 984 46.97 64.93 23.09
C SER A 984 45.72 64.36 22.40
N LYS A 985 44.54 64.86 22.78
CA LYS A 985 43.33 65.10 21.97
C LYS A 985 42.17 65.53 22.89
N ARG A 986 41.31 66.44 22.42
CA ARG A 986 40.06 66.81 23.12
C ARG A 986 39.22 65.54 23.33
N LEU A 987 38.91 65.20 24.58
CA LEU A 987 38.04 64.04 24.89
C LEU A 987 36.60 64.32 24.43
N ASP A 988 36.08 63.48 23.54
CA ASP A 988 34.68 63.51 23.12
C ASP A 988 33.85 62.64 24.06
N PHE A 989 32.86 63.23 24.73
CA PHE A 989 31.95 62.50 25.61
C PHE A 989 30.74 61.91 24.88
N ARG A 990 30.60 62.14 23.56
CA ARG A 990 29.50 61.55 22.78
C ARG A 990 29.58 60.03 22.85
N GLY A 991 28.52 59.43 23.36
CA GLY A 991 28.42 57.98 23.57
C GLY A 991 28.94 57.48 24.91
N TRP A 992 29.47 58.34 25.78
CA TRP A 992 29.84 57.93 27.14
C TRP A 992 28.59 57.79 28.02
N PRO A 993 28.45 56.69 28.78
CA PRO A 993 27.35 56.47 29.70
C PRO A 993 27.58 57.17 31.03
N ASP A 994 26.49 57.43 31.77
CA ASP A 994 26.58 57.74 33.21
C ASP A 994 27.25 56.57 33.95
N LEU A 995 28.07 56.85 34.96
CA LEU A 995 28.91 55.86 35.65
C LEU A 995 28.90 56.06 37.17
N GLN A 996 28.56 55.03 37.91
CA GLN A 996 28.80 54.90 39.35
C GLN A 996 30.07 54.08 39.58
N LEU A 997 31.14 54.74 39.98
CA LEU A 997 32.43 54.12 40.30
C LEU A 997 32.52 53.88 41.81
N ARG A 998 32.80 52.64 42.21
CA ARG A 998 33.11 52.26 43.60
C ARG A 998 34.35 51.39 43.60
N CYS A 999 35.45 51.90 44.13
CA CYS A 999 36.70 51.17 44.27
C CYS A 999 37.07 51.00 45.74
N ALA A 1000 37.10 49.75 46.22
CA ALA A 1000 37.41 49.45 47.61
C ALA A 1000 38.91 49.60 47.92
N GLU A 1001 39.77 49.13 47.01
CA GLU A 1001 41.22 49.27 47.12
C GLU A 1001 41.85 49.53 45.75
N CYS A 1002 42.15 50.81 45.49
CA CYS A 1002 42.74 51.29 44.25
C CYS A 1002 44.21 51.68 44.43
N TRP A 1003 45.07 51.06 43.62
CA TRP A 1003 46.47 51.42 43.43
C TRP A 1003 46.63 52.05 42.04
N LEU A 1004 47.04 53.31 41.99
CA LEU A 1004 47.22 54.08 40.76
C LEU A 1004 48.66 54.60 40.71
N TRP A 1005 49.35 54.42 39.58
CA TRP A 1005 50.75 54.79 39.38
C TRP A 1005 51.70 54.23 40.46
N GLY A 1006 51.41 53.01 40.94
CA GLY A 1006 52.17 52.35 42.00
C GLY A 1006 51.88 52.86 43.42
N GLN A 1007 50.98 53.83 43.61
CA GLN A 1007 50.62 54.38 44.91
C GLN A 1007 49.22 53.91 45.36
N LYS A 1008 49.08 53.56 46.64
CA LYS A 1008 47.80 53.12 47.24
C LYS A 1008 46.92 54.34 47.58
N TYR A 1009 45.91 54.60 46.75
CA TYR A 1009 44.90 55.65 47.00
C TYR A 1009 43.76 55.18 47.91
N GLY A 1010 43.68 53.89 48.22
CA GLY A 1010 42.66 53.34 49.12
C GLY A 1010 41.28 53.28 48.46
N ARG A 1011 40.27 53.89 49.07
CA ARG A 1011 38.89 53.87 48.58
C ARG A 1011 38.63 55.07 47.67
N ILE A 1012 38.11 54.83 46.48
CA ILE A 1012 37.71 55.86 45.51
C ILE A 1012 36.26 55.61 45.08
N ASP A 1013 35.37 56.57 45.36
CA ASP A 1013 33.99 56.54 44.90
C ASP A 1013 33.65 57.80 44.07
N GLY A 1014 32.73 57.68 43.13
CA GLY A 1014 32.17 58.83 42.42
C GLY A 1014 31.01 58.46 41.51
N ASP A 1015 30.03 59.36 41.40
CA ASP A 1015 28.88 59.24 40.50
C ASP A 1015 29.04 60.27 39.38
N PHE A 1016 29.29 59.79 38.17
CA PHE A 1016 29.53 60.60 36.99
C PHE A 1016 28.28 60.61 36.11
N SER A 1017 27.78 61.80 35.75
CA SER A 1017 26.70 61.96 34.77
C SER A 1017 27.16 62.81 33.59
N ILE A 1018 26.84 62.39 32.37
CA ILE A 1018 27.36 62.98 31.14
C ILE A 1018 26.20 63.55 30.31
N LYS A 1019 26.28 64.84 29.97
CA LYS A 1019 25.28 65.53 29.15
C LYS A 1019 25.95 66.42 28.11
N GLY A 1020 25.94 65.98 26.85
CA GLY A 1020 26.63 66.67 25.76
C GLY A 1020 28.13 66.77 26.05
N ASP A 1021 28.67 67.98 26.05
CA ASP A 1021 30.09 68.24 26.36
C ASP A 1021 30.36 68.44 27.88
N THR A 1022 29.43 68.07 28.76
CA THR A 1022 29.55 68.29 30.21
C THR A 1022 29.56 66.98 31.00
N LEU A 1023 30.56 66.81 31.86
CA LEU A 1023 30.67 65.72 32.84
C LEU A 1023 30.47 66.30 34.24
N THR A 1024 29.53 65.74 35.00
CA THR A 1024 29.25 66.13 36.39
C THR A 1024 29.67 64.99 37.31
N LEU A 1025 30.40 65.30 38.38
CA LEU A 1025 30.75 64.41 39.48
C LEU A 1025 29.87 64.75 40.68
N ALA A 1026 29.19 63.74 41.21
CA ALA A 1026 28.49 63.78 42.48
C ALA A 1026 29.07 62.70 43.43
N ASN A 1027 28.99 62.93 44.74
CA ASN A 1027 29.42 61.97 45.77
C ASN A 1027 30.88 61.49 45.60
N GLY A 1028 31.77 62.35 45.08
CA GLY A 1028 33.18 62.01 44.94
C GLY A 1028 33.84 61.82 46.29
N LEU A 1029 34.57 60.72 46.45
CA LEU A 1029 35.33 60.39 47.66
C LEU A 1029 36.69 59.81 47.27
N VAL A 1030 37.76 60.33 47.88
CA VAL A 1030 39.08 59.70 47.89
C VAL A 1030 39.52 59.57 49.34
N ASP A 1031 39.72 58.34 49.79
CA ASP A 1031 40.15 58.02 51.15
C ASP A 1031 41.44 57.20 51.10
N THR A 1032 42.56 57.89 51.32
CA THR A 1032 43.91 57.32 51.26
C THR A 1032 44.34 56.68 52.58
N GLY A 1033 43.51 56.79 53.63
CA GLY A 1033 43.89 56.48 55.01
C GLY A 1033 44.71 57.58 55.70
N PHE A 1034 45.37 58.46 54.95
CA PHE A 1034 46.06 59.65 55.48
C PHE A 1034 45.18 60.90 55.45
N GLY A 1035 44.28 60.98 54.48
CA GLY A 1035 43.29 62.05 54.35
C GLY A 1035 42.07 61.59 53.55
N ARG A 1036 40.95 62.23 53.83
CA ARG A 1036 39.65 61.99 53.22
C ARG A 1036 39.19 63.23 52.46
N LEU A 1037 39.14 63.12 51.15
CA LEU A 1037 38.69 64.17 50.24
C LEU A 1037 37.28 63.82 49.74
N THR A 1038 36.33 64.72 49.92
CA THR A 1038 35.00 64.67 49.28
C THR A 1038 34.92 65.75 48.22
N SER A 1039 34.35 65.45 47.05
CA SER A 1039 34.23 66.42 45.97
C SER A 1039 32.98 66.20 45.12
N ASP A 1040 32.26 67.28 44.85
CA ASP A 1040 31.32 67.41 43.75
C ASP A 1040 31.96 68.33 42.69
N GLY A 1041 31.62 68.14 41.41
CA GLY A 1041 32.29 68.88 40.35
C GLY A 1041 31.57 68.89 39.01
N VAL A 1042 31.91 69.86 38.18
CA VAL A 1042 31.43 69.96 36.80
C VAL A 1042 32.62 70.28 35.90
N TRP A 1043 32.79 69.45 34.87
CA TRP A 1043 33.76 69.66 33.80
C TRP A 1043 33.05 69.85 32.47
N VAL A 1044 33.16 71.06 31.91
CA VAL A 1044 32.63 71.42 30.60
C VAL A 1044 33.78 71.40 29.59
N ASN A 1045 33.68 70.53 28.59
CA ASN A 1045 34.67 70.34 27.52
C ASN A 1045 34.15 70.82 26.16
N ALA A 1046 33.49 71.98 26.14
CA ALA A 1046 32.85 72.57 24.96
C ALA A 1046 33.86 73.27 24.02
N PRO A 1047 33.54 73.48 22.73
CA PRO A 1047 34.45 74.13 21.78
C PRO A 1047 34.77 75.59 22.16
N GLY A 1048 33.87 76.25 22.92
CA GLY A 1048 34.02 77.63 23.39
C GLY A 1048 34.93 77.81 24.61
N GLY A 1049 35.55 76.72 25.12
CA GLY A 1049 36.53 76.77 26.20
C GLY A 1049 36.32 75.65 27.23
N VAL A 1050 37.43 75.09 27.73
CA VAL A 1050 37.43 74.07 28.79
C VAL A 1050 37.26 74.76 30.14
N ARG A 1051 36.34 74.27 30.98
CA ARG A 1051 36.15 74.77 32.35
C ARG A 1051 35.93 73.63 33.32
N THR A 1052 36.64 73.64 34.44
CA THR A 1052 36.46 72.73 35.56
C THR A 1052 36.04 73.51 36.80
N SER A 1053 35.09 72.97 37.56
CA SER A 1053 34.66 73.46 38.86
C SER A 1053 34.63 72.29 39.82
N LEU A 1054 35.27 72.39 40.98
CA LEU A 1054 35.26 71.40 42.05
C LEU A 1054 34.92 72.08 43.38
N LYS A 1055 34.02 71.47 44.14
CA LYS A 1055 33.66 71.90 45.48
C LYS A 1055 33.65 70.71 46.42
N GLY A 1056 34.12 70.88 47.64
CA GLY A 1056 34.20 69.75 48.56
C GLY A 1056 34.83 70.06 49.90
N LYS A 1057 35.15 68.98 50.61
CA LYS A 1057 35.83 69.02 51.91
C LYS A 1057 37.01 68.09 51.92
N LEU A 1058 38.11 68.55 52.51
CA LEU A 1058 39.31 67.77 52.73
C LEU A 1058 39.55 67.69 54.24
N HIS A 1059 39.59 66.47 54.77
CA HIS A 1059 39.81 66.19 56.18
C HIS A 1059 41.02 65.27 56.37
N GLY A 1060 41.80 65.46 57.44
CA GLY A 1060 42.83 64.51 57.82
C GLY A 1060 43.37 64.73 59.23
N ASN A 1061 44.02 63.70 59.78
CA ASN A 1061 44.48 63.71 61.17
C ASN A 1061 45.89 64.30 61.36
N LYS A 1062 46.72 64.26 60.30
CA LYS A 1062 48.12 64.71 60.33
C LYS A 1062 48.50 65.37 59.01
N THR A 1063 48.72 66.69 59.02
CA THR A 1063 49.12 67.49 57.85
C THR A 1063 50.38 66.97 57.17
N ASP A 1064 51.38 66.55 57.94
CA ASP A 1064 52.67 66.06 57.46
C ASP A 1064 52.55 64.69 56.76
N ALA A 1065 51.75 63.77 57.29
CA ALA A 1065 51.52 62.48 56.68
C ALA A 1065 50.75 62.61 55.35
N PHE A 1066 49.75 63.49 55.30
CA PHE A 1066 49.00 63.78 54.09
C PHE A 1066 49.85 64.49 53.03
N ALA A 1067 50.63 65.52 53.40
CA ALA A 1067 51.52 66.20 52.47
C ALA A 1067 52.60 65.25 51.91
N SER A 1068 53.16 64.38 52.75
CA SER A 1068 54.15 63.38 52.35
C SER A 1068 53.59 62.36 51.38
N PHE A 1069 52.30 62.01 51.47
CA PHE A 1069 51.64 61.16 50.48
C PHE A 1069 51.74 61.75 49.07
N PHE A 1070 51.61 63.07 48.91
CA PHE A 1070 51.77 63.74 47.62
C PHE A 1070 53.22 64.16 47.30
N GLY A 1071 54.19 63.78 48.13
CA GLY A 1071 55.60 64.18 47.99
C GLY A 1071 55.86 65.65 48.28
N ILE A 1072 54.96 66.32 49.02
CA ILE A 1072 55.06 67.74 49.40
C ILE A 1072 55.57 67.85 50.84
N SER A 1073 56.54 68.73 51.11
CA SER A 1073 56.94 69.11 52.46
C SER A 1073 56.10 70.30 52.94
N THR A 1074 55.64 70.27 54.19
CA THR A 1074 54.84 71.34 54.81
C THR A 1074 55.52 71.82 56.10
N PRO A 1075 55.54 73.14 56.39
CA PRO A 1075 56.05 73.67 57.65
C PRO A 1075 55.15 73.33 58.84
N VAL A 1076 53.88 72.95 58.60
CA VAL A 1076 52.91 72.59 59.64
C VAL A 1076 52.90 71.07 59.86
N LYS A 1077 53.29 70.60 61.04
CA LYS A 1077 53.34 69.17 61.39
C LYS A 1077 52.34 68.78 62.48
N GLY A 1078 51.90 67.53 62.45
CA GLY A 1078 51.10 66.90 63.51
C GLY A 1078 49.67 67.41 63.65
N SER A 1079 49.24 68.38 62.84
CA SER A 1079 47.93 69.02 62.95
C SER A 1079 46.85 68.24 62.20
N SER A 1080 45.65 68.14 62.79
CA SER A 1080 44.45 67.76 62.04
C SER A 1080 43.98 68.92 61.17
N PHE A 1081 43.43 68.66 60.00
CA PHE A 1081 43.00 69.70 59.08
C PHE A 1081 41.61 69.40 58.52
N ASP A 1082 40.81 70.45 58.40
CA ASP A 1082 39.50 70.51 57.76
C ASP A 1082 39.49 71.68 56.79
N VAL A 1083 39.40 71.41 55.50
CA VAL A 1083 39.44 72.42 54.44
C VAL A 1083 38.21 72.29 53.56
N ASP A 1084 37.30 73.26 53.65
CA ASP A 1084 36.22 73.44 52.68
C ASP A 1084 36.78 74.21 51.47
N TYR A 1085 36.53 73.73 50.24
CA TYR A 1085 37.01 74.38 49.02
C TYR A 1085 35.90 74.49 47.97
N ASP A 1086 35.94 75.56 47.18
CA ASP A 1086 35.09 75.80 46.00
C ASP A 1086 35.96 76.48 44.94
N LEU A 1087 36.51 75.69 44.01
CA LEU A 1087 37.57 76.07 43.08
C LEU A 1087 37.14 75.87 41.63
N HIS A 1088 37.57 76.75 40.72
CA HIS A 1088 37.33 76.61 39.29
C HIS A 1088 38.47 77.16 38.43
N TRP A 1089 38.80 76.47 37.33
CA TRP A 1089 39.89 76.81 36.40
C TRP A 1089 39.56 76.42 34.96
N ARG A 1090 40.38 76.85 33.99
CA ARG A 1090 40.15 76.69 32.55
C ARG A 1090 41.00 75.58 31.89
N ALA A 1091 41.05 74.42 32.53
CA ALA A 1091 41.76 73.24 32.03
C ALA A 1091 41.09 71.95 32.55
N PRO A 1092 41.45 70.75 32.04
CA PRO A 1092 40.90 69.49 32.52
C PRO A 1092 41.16 69.23 34.02
N PRO A 1093 40.35 68.39 34.70
CA PRO A 1093 40.48 68.13 36.14
C PRO A 1093 41.85 67.60 36.60
N TRP A 1094 42.53 66.80 35.77
CA TRP A 1094 43.84 66.20 36.08
C TRP A 1094 45.03 67.10 35.72
N GLN A 1095 44.79 68.25 35.08
CA GLN A 1095 45.81 69.26 34.79
C GLN A 1095 45.29 70.64 35.20
N PRO A 1096 45.21 70.94 36.51
CA PRO A 1096 44.79 72.25 36.98
C PRO A 1096 45.70 73.36 36.46
N ASP A 1097 45.13 74.31 35.71
CA ASP A 1097 45.85 75.49 35.27
C ASP A 1097 45.82 76.54 36.39
N VAL A 1098 46.95 76.67 37.09
CA VAL A 1098 47.10 77.58 38.23
C VAL A 1098 46.84 79.03 37.82
N ALA A 1099 47.16 79.43 36.59
CA ALA A 1099 46.97 80.81 36.11
C ALA A 1099 45.50 81.21 35.97
N SER A 1100 44.60 80.27 35.70
CA SER A 1100 43.15 80.52 35.62
C SER A 1100 42.38 80.08 36.87
N LEU A 1101 43.08 79.64 37.92
CA LEU A 1101 42.48 79.19 39.17
C LEU A 1101 41.80 80.35 39.90
N ASN A 1102 40.54 80.14 40.26
CA ASN A 1102 39.71 81.08 40.98
C ASN A 1102 38.85 80.30 41.99
N GLY A 1103 38.46 80.90 43.12
CA GLY A 1103 37.61 80.21 44.09
C GLY A 1103 37.77 80.69 45.54
N VAL A 1104 37.23 79.92 46.49
CA VAL A 1104 37.31 80.18 47.92
C VAL A 1104 37.77 78.93 48.66
N LEU A 1105 38.61 79.13 49.67
CA LEU A 1105 39.12 78.13 50.60
C LEU A 1105 38.78 78.58 52.02
N LYS A 1106 38.22 77.68 52.83
CA LYS A 1106 38.05 77.86 54.26
C LYS A 1106 38.75 76.73 54.96
N SER A 1107 39.75 77.04 55.77
CA SER A 1107 40.59 76.05 56.43
C SER A 1107 40.54 76.21 57.94
N HIS A 1108 40.47 75.08 58.63
CA HIS A 1108 40.62 74.92 60.06
C HIS A 1108 41.68 73.85 60.30
N LEU A 1109 42.77 74.23 60.97
CA LEU A 1109 43.77 73.30 61.45
C LEU A 1109 43.66 73.24 62.97
N GLY A 1110 43.71 72.04 63.54
CA GLY A 1110 43.70 71.81 64.98
C GLY A 1110 45.10 71.91 65.59
N LYS A 1111 45.29 71.33 66.78
CA LYS A 1111 46.57 71.44 67.51
C LYS A 1111 47.75 70.91 66.69
N GLY A 1112 48.83 71.68 66.58
CA GLY A 1112 50.02 71.28 65.83
C GLY A 1112 51.23 72.19 66.09
N GLU A 1113 52.27 72.02 65.27
CA GLU A 1113 53.49 72.83 65.35
C GLU A 1113 53.91 73.36 63.98
N PHE A 1114 54.41 74.59 63.93
CA PHE A 1114 55.20 75.09 62.81
C PHE A 1114 56.67 74.76 63.05
N THR A 1115 57.27 73.94 62.20
CA THR A 1115 58.72 73.66 62.20
C THR A 1115 59.45 74.52 61.16
N ASP A 1116 60.72 74.88 61.41
CA ASP A 1116 61.58 75.70 60.52
C ASP A 1116 61.21 77.20 60.38
N ILE A 1117 60.92 77.92 61.48
CA ILE A 1117 60.81 79.41 61.45
C ILE A 1117 62.21 80.09 61.60
N SER A 1118 63.30 79.43 61.18
CA SER A 1118 64.65 79.97 61.36
C SER A 1118 65.02 81.02 60.29
N THR A 1119 64.32 82.16 60.27
CA THR A 1119 64.77 83.34 59.53
C THR A 1119 64.83 84.56 60.44
N GLY A 1120 65.93 84.68 61.21
CA GLY A 1120 66.39 85.94 61.82
C GLY A 1120 66.10 86.14 63.32
N HIS A 1121 66.73 87.17 63.88
CA HIS A 1121 66.82 87.50 65.32
C HIS A 1121 65.47 87.66 66.08
N ALA A 1122 64.34 87.70 65.37
CA ALA A 1122 63.01 87.85 65.97
C ALA A 1122 62.53 86.58 66.71
N GLY A 1123 62.82 85.36 66.21
CA GLY A 1123 62.38 84.11 66.84
C GLY A 1123 63.12 83.76 68.15
N GLN A 1124 64.33 84.26 68.33
CA GLN A 1124 65.11 84.04 69.56
C GLN A 1124 64.63 84.86 70.76
N LEU A 1125 63.96 86.00 70.53
CA LEU A 1125 63.51 86.90 71.60
C LEU A 1125 62.19 86.48 72.25
N LEU A 1126 61.33 85.74 71.55
CA LEU A 1126 60.10 85.18 72.12
C LEU A 1126 60.34 83.93 72.99
N ARG A 1127 61.50 83.26 72.83
CA ARG A 1127 61.90 82.08 73.63
C ARG A 1127 62.20 82.36 75.11
N LEU A 1128 62.36 83.63 75.51
CA LEU A 1128 62.87 84.01 76.83
C LEU A 1128 61.78 84.45 77.85
N LEU A 1129 60.49 84.35 77.51
CA LEU A 1129 59.40 84.87 78.36
C LEU A 1129 58.34 83.84 78.79
N SER A 1130 58.51 82.55 78.50
CA SER A 1130 57.62 81.49 79.00
C SER A 1130 58.12 80.93 80.34
N VAL A 1131 57.59 81.48 81.44
CA VAL A 1131 57.81 80.96 82.81
C VAL A 1131 57.07 79.62 83.03
N ASP A 1132 56.09 79.30 82.17
CA ASP A 1132 55.23 78.13 82.31
C ASP A 1132 55.93 76.80 81.95
N ALA A 1133 56.98 76.87 81.12
CA ALA A 1133 57.84 75.73 80.80
C ALA A 1133 58.71 75.25 81.99
N LEU A 1134 58.94 76.11 83.00
CA LEU A 1134 59.73 75.74 84.19
C LEU A 1134 58.92 74.96 85.23
N LEU A 1135 57.61 75.21 85.34
CA LEU A 1135 56.73 74.54 86.32
C LEU A 1135 56.28 73.15 85.86
N ARG A 1136 56.12 72.93 84.54
CA ARG A 1136 55.80 71.60 83.97
C ARG A 1136 56.93 70.58 84.16
N LYS A 1137 58.19 71.02 84.18
CA LYS A 1137 59.37 70.17 84.44
C LYS A 1137 59.44 69.58 85.85
N LEU A 1138 58.71 70.15 86.82
CA LEU A 1138 58.56 69.57 88.15
C LEU A 1138 57.52 68.43 88.19
N ARG A 1139 56.77 68.20 87.09
CA ARG A 1139 55.78 67.11 86.94
C ARG A 1139 56.25 65.94 86.08
N PHE A 1140 57.54 65.87 85.72
CA PHE A 1140 58.14 64.79 84.92
C PHE A 1140 57.57 64.62 83.50
N ASP A 1141 57.04 65.68 82.89
CA ASP A 1141 56.65 65.69 81.48
C ASP A 1141 57.73 66.41 80.65
N PHE A 1142 58.49 65.66 79.85
CA PHE A 1142 59.70 66.11 79.12
C PHE A 1142 59.57 66.02 77.60
N SER A 1143 58.36 65.93 77.05
CA SER A 1143 58.20 65.78 75.59
C SER A 1143 58.63 67.01 74.78
N ASP A 1144 58.91 68.16 75.41
CA ASP A 1144 58.95 69.41 74.66
C ASP A 1144 59.98 70.45 75.14
N THR A 1145 61.26 70.08 75.20
CA THR A 1145 62.32 71.06 75.57
C THR A 1145 63.48 71.18 74.56
N PHE A 1146 63.35 70.61 73.36
CA PHE A 1146 64.34 70.82 72.29
C PHE A 1146 63.70 70.89 70.89
N SER A 1147 62.43 71.28 70.80
CA SER A 1147 61.76 71.55 69.53
C SER A 1147 62.10 72.98 69.04
N GLU A 1148 62.45 73.09 67.77
CA GLU A 1148 62.73 74.37 67.08
C GLU A 1148 61.43 75.03 66.56
N GLY A 1149 60.25 74.53 66.97
CA GLY A 1149 58.95 74.91 66.42
C GLY A 1149 58.12 75.85 67.28
N PHE A 1150 57.06 76.41 66.67
CA PHE A 1150 56.03 77.23 67.32
C PHE A 1150 54.74 76.41 67.43
N TYR A 1151 54.23 76.21 68.65
CA TYR A 1151 53.04 75.38 68.91
C TYR A 1151 51.76 76.22 68.84
N PHE A 1152 50.72 75.65 68.23
CA PHE A 1152 49.41 76.30 68.13
C PHE A 1152 48.28 75.33 68.43
N ASP A 1153 47.18 75.87 68.97
CA ASP A 1153 45.96 75.13 69.28
C ASP A 1153 44.99 75.09 68.09
N SER A 1154 44.93 76.16 67.28
CA SER A 1154 44.22 76.14 66.00
C SER A 1154 44.70 77.18 64.99
N ILE A 1155 44.47 76.94 63.69
CA ILE A 1155 44.61 77.94 62.63
C ILE A 1155 43.30 78.01 61.87
N ASN A 1156 42.68 79.18 61.82
CA ASN A 1156 41.47 79.43 61.03
C ASN A 1156 41.80 80.42 59.91
N SER A 1157 41.42 80.12 58.67
CA SER A 1157 41.67 81.02 57.55
C SER A 1157 40.58 80.93 56.49
N THR A 1158 40.09 82.08 56.03
CA THR A 1158 39.32 82.21 54.80
C THR A 1158 40.20 82.86 53.73
N ALA A 1159 40.31 82.22 52.57
CA ALA A 1159 41.08 82.74 51.46
C ALA A 1159 40.27 82.69 50.16
N TRP A 1160 40.40 83.69 49.30
CA TRP A 1160 39.86 83.66 47.95
C TRP A 1160 40.99 83.74 46.92
N ILE A 1161 40.87 82.96 45.86
CA ILE A 1161 41.82 82.90 44.76
C ILE A 1161 41.22 83.65 43.57
N LYS A 1162 42.00 84.54 42.98
CA LYS A 1162 41.67 85.20 41.72
C LYS A 1162 42.84 85.12 40.76
N ASP A 1163 42.62 84.51 39.60
CA ASP A 1163 43.61 84.33 38.53
C ASP A 1163 44.98 83.85 39.04
N GLY A 1164 44.96 82.81 39.89
CA GLY A 1164 46.14 82.20 40.49
C GLY A 1164 46.76 82.96 41.68
N VAL A 1165 46.17 84.07 42.12
CA VAL A 1165 46.59 84.81 43.32
C VAL A 1165 45.61 84.56 44.47
N LEU A 1166 46.07 83.87 45.50
CA LEU A 1166 45.35 83.63 46.74
C LEU A 1166 45.44 84.86 47.64
N ASN A 1167 44.34 85.32 48.22
CA ASN A 1167 44.27 86.46 49.14
C ASN A 1167 43.53 86.03 50.41
N THR A 1168 43.94 86.54 51.56
CA THR A 1168 43.29 86.30 52.86
C THR A 1168 43.38 87.56 53.72
N ASP A 1169 42.32 87.86 54.46
CA ASP A 1169 42.26 89.01 55.38
C ASP A 1169 42.07 88.61 56.85
N ASP A 1170 41.78 87.34 57.11
CA ASP A 1170 41.25 86.84 58.39
C ASP A 1170 41.96 85.56 58.87
N THR A 1171 43.21 85.31 58.45
CA THR A 1171 43.94 84.15 58.95
C THR A 1171 44.33 84.37 60.41
N LEU A 1172 43.87 83.52 61.32
CA LEU A 1172 44.13 83.59 62.76
C LEU A 1172 44.79 82.29 63.23
N VAL A 1173 45.95 82.42 63.87
CA VAL A 1173 46.65 81.35 64.58
C VAL A 1173 46.46 81.59 66.07
N ASP A 1174 45.79 80.66 66.73
CA ASP A 1174 45.65 80.59 68.19
C ASP A 1174 46.86 79.81 68.72
N GLY A 1175 47.88 80.54 69.17
CA GLY A 1175 49.20 80.01 69.50
C GLY A 1175 49.41 79.89 71.01
N LEU A 1176 50.16 78.88 71.47
CA LEU A 1176 50.43 78.71 72.90
C LEU A 1176 51.27 79.88 73.47
N GLU A 1177 52.19 80.43 72.68
CA GLU A 1177 53.04 81.55 73.07
C GLU A 1177 52.51 82.92 72.63
N ALA A 1178 51.71 82.99 71.55
CA ALA A 1178 51.16 84.22 71.00
C ALA A 1178 50.03 83.98 69.99
N ASP A 1179 49.04 84.87 69.96
CA ASP A 1179 48.06 84.93 68.88
C ASP A 1179 48.68 85.62 67.64
N ILE A 1180 48.49 85.04 66.45
CA ILE A 1180 48.97 85.61 65.19
C ILE A 1180 47.80 85.84 64.24
N ALA A 1181 47.54 87.10 63.89
CA ALA A 1181 46.62 87.46 62.82
C ALA A 1181 47.40 87.79 61.54
N MET A 1182 47.09 87.11 60.43
CA MET A 1182 47.76 87.26 59.14
C MET A 1182 46.78 87.71 58.05
N LYS A 1183 47.24 88.64 57.21
CA LYS A 1183 46.54 89.05 55.99
C LYS A 1183 47.52 89.30 54.85
N GLY A 1184 47.11 89.12 53.60
CA GLY A 1184 47.95 89.38 52.44
C GLY A 1184 47.63 88.48 51.28
N SER A 1185 48.61 88.27 50.41
CA SER A 1185 48.43 87.50 49.18
C SER A 1185 49.58 86.54 48.89
N VAL A 1186 49.26 85.48 48.15
CA VAL A 1186 50.17 84.44 47.68
C VAL A 1186 49.93 84.23 46.19
N ASP A 1187 50.89 84.62 45.36
CA ASP A 1187 50.92 84.36 43.93
C ASP A 1187 51.35 82.90 43.70
N LEU A 1188 50.39 82.03 43.38
CA LEU A 1188 50.61 80.61 43.17
C LEU A 1188 51.31 80.32 41.84
N VAL A 1189 51.19 81.22 40.86
CA VAL A 1189 51.83 81.10 39.53
C VAL A 1189 53.32 81.36 39.64
N ARG A 1190 53.71 82.41 40.37
CA ARG A 1190 55.12 82.79 40.60
C ARG A 1190 55.70 82.18 41.87
N ARG A 1191 54.91 81.44 42.64
CA ARG A 1191 55.23 80.88 43.95
C ARG A 1191 55.85 81.90 44.91
N ARG A 1192 55.22 83.08 45.03
CA ARG A 1192 55.68 84.16 45.92
C ARG A 1192 54.58 84.57 46.89
N LEU A 1193 54.96 84.84 48.13
CA LEU A 1193 54.07 85.35 49.18
C LEU A 1193 54.42 86.80 49.55
N ASP A 1194 53.40 87.55 49.94
CA ASP A 1194 53.48 88.88 50.58
C ASP A 1194 52.37 88.98 51.64
N MET A 1195 52.72 88.59 52.86
CA MET A 1195 51.81 88.52 54.00
C MET A 1195 52.22 89.53 55.07
N GLN A 1196 51.25 90.08 55.77
CA GLN A 1196 51.43 90.88 56.98
C GLN A 1196 50.95 90.06 58.17
N ALA A 1197 51.83 89.80 59.13
CA ALA A 1197 51.50 89.09 60.36
C ALA A 1197 51.52 90.06 61.54
N VAL A 1198 50.52 89.96 62.40
CA VAL A 1198 50.33 90.76 63.60
C VAL A 1198 50.37 89.80 64.79
N VAL A 1199 51.45 89.85 65.56
CA VAL A 1199 51.70 88.93 66.68
C VAL A 1199 51.37 89.65 67.99
N ALA A 1200 50.46 89.05 68.77
CA ALA A 1200 50.05 89.50 70.10
C ALA A 1200 50.47 88.44 71.14
N PRO A 1201 51.48 88.71 72.00
CA PRO A 1201 51.90 87.75 73.01
C PRO A 1201 50.80 87.52 74.06
N GLU A 1202 50.54 86.26 74.43
CA GLU A 1202 49.66 85.96 75.56
C GLU A 1202 50.43 86.13 76.88
N ILE A 1203 49.91 86.95 77.81
CA ILE A 1203 50.48 87.10 79.16
C ILE A 1203 49.43 86.64 80.19
N SER A 1204 49.51 85.37 80.59
CA SER A 1204 48.68 84.84 81.68
C SER A 1204 49.19 85.32 83.05
N ALA A 1205 48.55 86.36 83.62
CA ALA A 1205 48.99 87.02 84.85
C ALA A 1205 48.25 86.58 86.13
N THR A 1206 47.80 85.32 86.26
CA THR A 1206 46.85 84.93 87.33
C THR A 1206 47.33 83.91 88.37
N VAL A 1207 48.57 83.40 88.31
CA VAL A 1207 48.96 82.26 89.17
C VAL A 1207 49.54 82.66 90.54
N GLY A 1208 49.96 83.92 90.75
CA GLY A 1208 50.67 84.34 91.98
C GLY A 1208 49.81 84.51 93.25
N VAL A 1209 48.48 84.52 93.16
CA VAL A 1209 47.62 84.96 94.29
C VAL A 1209 47.17 83.81 95.21
N ALA A 1210 47.22 82.57 94.74
CA ALA A 1210 46.81 81.40 95.54
C ALA A 1210 47.82 81.04 96.65
N THR A 1211 49.11 81.31 96.46
CA THR A 1211 50.18 80.95 97.41
C THR A 1211 50.26 81.91 98.60
N ALA A 1212 49.96 83.20 98.42
CA ALA A 1212 49.97 84.19 99.51
C ALA A 1212 48.81 83.99 100.52
N PHE A 1213 47.67 83.46 100.06
CA PHE A 1213 46.50 83.21 100.92
C PHE A 1213 46.72 82.08 101.93
N VAL A 1214 47.52 81.08 101.56
CA VAL A 1214 47.79 79.89 102.38
C VAL A 1214 48.77 80.18 103.52
N ILE A 1215 49.66 81.16 103.35
CA ILE A 1215 50.72 81.49 104.33
C ILE A 1215 50.24 82.54 105.34
N ASN A 1216 49.48 83.56 104.90
CA ASN A 1216 48.89 84.56 105.78
C ASN A 1216 47.66 85.23 105.10
N PRO A 1217 46.43 84.98 105.57
CA PRO A 1217 45.22 85.48 104.93
C PRO A 1217 45.17 87.01 104.79
N ILE A 1218 45.77 87.74 105.73
CA ILE A 1218 45.74 89.21 105.75
C ILE A 1218 46.69 89.77 104.68
N VAL A 1219 47.86 89.15 104.49
CA VAL A 1219 48.80 89.52 103.42
C VAL A 1219 48.24 89.11 102.05
N GLY A 1220 47.62 87.94 101.96
CA GLY A 1220 46.93 87.47 100.74
C GLY A 1220 45.80 88.39 100.29
N ALA A 1221 45.02 88.93 101.22
CA ALA A 1221 43.95 89.90 100.91
C ALA A 1221 44.50 91.25 100.42
N ALA A 1222 45.62 91.73 100.97
CA ALA A 1222 46.28 92.96 100.51
C ALA A 1222 46.87 92.81 99.09
N VAL A 1223 47.47 91.65 98.78
CA VAL A 1223 48.03 91.35 97.45
C VAL A 1223 46.93 91.13 96.40
N PHE A 1224 45.81 90.49 96.76
CA PHE A 1224 44.64 90.33 95.87
C PHE A 1224 43.94 91.66 95.59
N ALA A 1225 43.87 92.56 96.57
CA ALA A 1225 43.34 93.92 96.36
C ALA A 1225 44.28 94.76 95.47
N ALA A 1226 45.61 94.63 95.64
CA ALA A 1226 46.58 95.30 94.79
C ALA A 1226 46.59 94.75 93.34
N SER A 1227 46.41 93.44 93.14
CA SER A 1227 46.36 92.85 91.79
C SER A 1227 45.10 93.21 91.01
N LYS A 1228 43.96 93.43 91.69
CA LYS A 1228 42.69 93.80 91.05
C LYS A 1228 42.60 95.29 90.67
N VAL A 1229 43.36 96.16 91.36
CA VAL A 1229 43.44 97.60 91.06
C VAL A 1229 44.48 97.92 89.97
N LEU A 1230 45.46 97.03 89.75
CA LEU A 1230 46.47 97.17 88.69
C LEU A 1230 46.10 96.50 87.35
N GLY A 1231 44.97 95.77 87.27
CA GLY A 1231 44.50 95.09 86.06
C GLY A 1231 44.40 95.97 84.79
N PRO A 1232 43.95 97.25 84.86
CA PRO A 1232 43.82 98.08 83.66
C PRO A 1232 45.12 98.71 83.14
N LEU A 1233 46.26 98.58 83.85
CA LEU A 1233 47.53 99.22 83.46
C LEU A 1233 48.43 98.34 82.56
N TRP A 1234 48.08 97.06 82.35
CA TRP A 1234 48.84 96.12 81.52
C TRP A 1234 48.37 96.05 80.06
N ASN A 1235 47.30 96.78 79.68
CA ASN A 1235 46.80 96.87 78.30
C ASN A 1235 47.67 97.71 77.33
N LYS A 1236 48.95 97.93 77.67
CA LYS A 1236 49.94 98.64 76.83
C LYS A 1236 51.08 97.70 76.37
N VAL A 1237 50.73 96.53 75.85
CA VAL A 1237 51.71 95.61 75.26
C VAL A 1237 51.84 95.89 73.76
N SER A 1238 53.09 95.89 73.28
CA SER A 1238 53.48 96.15 71.89
C SER A 1238 52.95 95.03 70.99
N ILE A 1239 52.10 95.40 70.02
CA ILE A 1239 51.76 94.51 68.90
C ILE A 1239 52.95 94.50 67.95
N LEU A 1240 53.46 93.32 67.59
CA LEU A 1240 54.56 93.17 66.64
C LEU A 1240 53.99 92.95 65.24
N ARG A 1241 54.40 93.78 64.27
CA ARG A 1241 53.98 93.67 62.87
C ARG A 1241 55.15 93.20 62.02
N TYR A 1242 54.97 92.04 61.39
CA TYR A 1242 55.90 91.45 60.45
C TYR A 1242 55.33 91.51 59.02
N ARG A 1243 56.21 91.63 58.04
CA ARG A 1243 55.92 91.41 56.64
C ARG A 1243 56.73 90.22 56.16
N ILE A 1244 56.04 89.20 55.71
CA ILE A 1244 56.58 87.95 55.22
C ILE A 1244 56.54 88.03 53.70
N THR A 1245 57.71 88.10 53.05
CA THR A 1245 57.83 88.24 51.59
C THR A 1245 58.82 87.22 51.03
N GLY A 1246 58.65 86.77 49.79
CA GLY A 1246 59.64 85.94 49.10
C GLY A 1246 59.05 84.68 48.47
N PRO A 1247 59.88 83.73 48.03
CA PRO A 1247 59.42 82.43 47.54
C PRO A 1247 58.65 81.67 48.64
N ILE A 1248 57.58 80.97 48.26
CA ILE A 1248 56.75 80.20 49.21
C ILE A 1248 57.57 79.17 50.00
N ASP A 1249 58.57 78.55 49.34
CA ASP A 1249 59.39 77.50 49.94
C ASP A 1249 60.44 78.05 50.92
N GLN A 1250 60.73 79.36 50.86
CA GLN A 1250 61.71 80.06 51.72
C GLN A 1250 61.26 81.52 51.99
N PRO A 1251 60.25 81.74 52.85
CA PRO A 1251 59.78 83.09 53.18
C PRO A 1251 60.82 83.90 53.95
N GLN A 1252 60.95 85.19 53.63
CA GLN A 1252 61.73 86.15 54.41
C GLN A 1252 60.81 86.96 55.33
N ILE A 1253 61.06 86.91 56.64
CA ILE A 1253 60.27 87.60 57.66
C ILE A 1253 60.98 88.90 58.06
N ASN A 1254 60.37 90.04 57.75
CA ASN A 1254 60.90 91.36 58.06
C ASN A 1254 59.99 92.09 59.07
N GLU A 1255 60.53 92.59 60.18
CA GLU A 1255 59.77 93.43 61.13
C GLU A 1255 59.57 94.83 60.55
N VAL A 1256 58.33 95.35 60.53
CA VAL A 1256 58.00 96.59 59.82
C VAL A 1256 57.96 97.80 60.76
N LEU A 1257 57.36 97.69 61.97
CA LEU A 1257 57.22 98.80 62.92
C LEU A 1257 56.66 98.37 64.30
N ARG A 1258 57.23 98.89 65.41
CA ARG A 1258 56.62 98.89 66.76
C ARG A 1258 55.77 100.14 66.96
N GLN A 1259 54.46 99.98 67.21
CA GLN A 1259 53.57 101.09 67.57
C GLN A 1259 52.66 100.70 68.74
N ALA A 1260 52.53 101.58 69.73
CA ALA A 1260 51.58 101.43 70.82
C ALA A 1260 50.14 101.63 70.31
N ARG A 1261 49.20 100.80 70.77
CA ARG A 1261 47.77 100.87 70.44
C ARG A 1261 47.22 102.26 70.81
N SER A 1262 46.63 102.98 69.86
CA SER A 1262 45.88 104.22 70.14
C SER A 1262 44.37 103.94 70.14
N ASP A 1263 43.69 104.42 71.18
CA ASP A 1263 42.24 104.42 71.24
C ASP A 1263 41.70 105.63 70.46
N LYS A 1264 41.17 105.38 69.26
CA LYS A 1264 40.11 106.22 68.68
C LYS A 1264 39.10 105.34 67.92
N LYS A 1265 37.88 105.29 68.47
CA LYS A 1265 36.65 104.83 67.83
C LYS A 1265 36.38 105.64 66.55
N GLN A 1266 36.11 104.97 65.43
CA GLN A 1266 34.76 104.74 64.92
C GLN A 1266 34.75 103.55 63.96
#